data_AF-A0A1H4WDA9-F1
#
_entry.id   AF-A0A1H4WDA9-F1
#
_cell.length_a   1.000
_cell.length_b   1.000
_cell.length_c   1.000
_cell.angle_alpha   90.00
_cell.angle_beta   90.00
_cell.angle_gamma   90.00
#
_symmetry.space_group_name_H-M   'P 1'
#
loop_
_entity.id
_entity.type
_entity.pdbx_description
1 polymer ?
#
loop_
_entity_poly.entity_id
_entity_poly.type
_entity_poly.pdbx_seq_one_letter_code
_entity_poly.pdbx_strand_id
1 'polypeptide(L)'
;MLGRLRRPMAVLAALTLFSALPVTAAAADPEPGLAGHWTFDDGSGTTAADTAGSHPATLTGGAGWGPGIRGGALTTDGVNGFADAGAPVLDTTKSFSVSSWVKLDKTSGFQTFVSVDGTQVSNFFLQFRDDSRRFAFTRLAGDSPADGVVAGANFDPVAGQWYQLTGVYDAAASTLSLYVDGTRQTTVAAPTAWAGTGHLVIGRGKYGGNPVDFVDGTIDDVRAYSGAVTAADAARLAIAGHWGLDEGTGTTTADDSLDARTGTLTGGAAWGDGVVGAHGVTLNGTDAAVDVPAPVVDTAQSFTVAAWVKPTAAGGFRTAVSVDGSTISGFYLQRAADGRFAFTRRAGDGDTASSSAVSTLPAQAGQWQHLVGVYNRAAGTLSLYVNGTLQQSVPFTTPWTASGHLEIGRGKWAGAPADWFAGGVDDVRAYPTPLTGSAVAALAASGSWHFDEGTGTVARDSSANAADGTLKGATWTTGAAGKAVQLDGKSTVDMGSSPAFDTGTGSLSLAAWFRTTAAGTLVDHGDGYALGVTGGKLTARVGPIQVTTNGGGLADGNWHHAALVLDRAAQRLTVYADGDASAVTSTCGTPTGTTLDVSACPASGTAAAPFTVGAGFTGAVDEVELRRFPLTAAQIGALAGANQLAVDANVVRANTRPTTYGSILEDISHSVEGGLYAELVRNRTFKEGYQPGSGAGNTPVPYWSLVTSAGAAGTYAVDTANPLNTALDRSLKLHADTVPAAGRVAAANVGFYGIAAKPSTKYTGSFFAKGSWKGAVRISLEKPDGTVLASKDVQPVGDAWTQQTFSFTTPSTITNSTDNRIVVSLVNKGKTALSGDAWFQQVSLFPPTFKNRPNGVRADLGQKLAAMKLGLFRVPGGNYLEGNTLDTRFEWKKTIGKLEDRPGHQNTAWGYWSTDGFGILDYLKLAEDIGAQPLLGLFAGYTLNGQHVSQADYPQYIEEALDEIEYAIGDTSTTWGAKRAADGHPAPFDLRYVEVGNEDWFDTSGSYAWRFTDMFNAIKAKYPQLTVVATTGGLQGGAASSTSTGVRPDAADDHYYQSPQWFTDNSTRYDTADRSGPEILVGEYGAQDGRPTGTLAAAIGEAAFLTGLERNSDIVIGSMYAPVLVHENQSNWPVNLIGLDAGSSYGSPSYWVQQMFSSTLGKQIVTSRLNQGSPLRQVVNVTTKSGRKTFTVKLVNPTSQVQTTRLSLTGVTAVDGTGTLTTLTGDPAGRNTLATPTAIVPQTREITGLAATSKLTLPANSVTTLVLTGR
;
A
#
# COMPACT_ATOMS: atom_id res chain seq x y z
N MET A 1 -31.92 77.87 -4.54
CA MET A 1 -32.64 78.68 -3.54
C MET A 1 -32.82 77.83 -2.30
N LEU A 2 -32.31 78.15 -1.11
CA LEU A 2 -31.40 79.20 -0.64
C LEU A 2 -30.45 78.49 0.34
N GLY A 3 -29.13 78.51 0.15
CA GLY A 3 -28.25 79.62 0.53
C GLY A 3 -27.41 79.17 1.74
N ARG A 4 -26.12 78.84 1.53
CA ARG A 4 -24.93 79.64 1.96
C ARG A 4 -24.60 79.43 3.47
N LEU A 5 -23.37 79.30 3.99
CA LEU A 5 -21.96 79.58 3.62
C LEU A 5 -21.06 78.55 4.37
N ARG A 6 -19.97 77.95 3.84
CA ARG A 6 -18.55 78.42 3.64
C ARG A 6 -17.83 78.91 4.93
N ARG A 7 -16.88 78.12 5.50
CA ARG A 7 -15.37 78.04 5.32
C ARG A 7 -14.60 78.79 6.44
N PRO A 8 -13.27 78.65 6.71
CA PRO A 8 -12.23 77.63 6.34
C PRO A 8 -11.12 77.28 7.42
N MET A 9 -10.22 76.32 7.09
CA MET A 9 -8.75 76.11 7.40
C MET A 9 -8.13 76.10 8.82
N ALA A 10 -7.39 75.01 9.16
CA ALA A 10 -6.01 74.90 9.75
C ALA A 10 -5.82 73.54 10.51
N VAL A 11 -4.97 72.60 10.05
CA VAL A 11 -3.57 72.25 10.43
C VAL A 11 -3.32 71.71 11.87
N LEU A 12 -3.07 70.38 11.92
CA LEU A 12 -2.13 69.55 12.72
C LEU A 12 -1.57 70.04 14.09
N ALA A 13 -1.75 69.25 15.16
CA ALA A 13 -0.76 68.25 15.68
C ALA A 13 -0.96 67.88 17.17
N ALA A 14 -0.82 66.57 17.44
CA ALA A 14 -0.34 65.88 18.66
C ALA A 14 -1.10 65.99 20.01
N LEU A 15 -1.56 64.83 20.51
CA LEU A 15 -1.00 64.07 21.66
C LEU A 15 -2.14 63.29 22.34
N THR A 16 -2.11 61.95 22.33
CA THR A 16 -3.00 61.13 23.18
C THR A 16 -2.19 60.07 23.91
N LEU A 17 -2.23 60.17 25.25
CA LEU A 17 -1.80 59.17 26.21
C LEU A 17 -2.54 57.85 25.96
N PHE A 18 -1.80 56.75 25.87
CA PHE A 18 -2.35 55.42 26.10
C PHE A 18 -2.22 55.07 27.58
N SER A 19 -3.36 54.78 28.22
CA SER A 19 -3.41 54.05 29.48
C SER A 19 -3.43 52.56 29.15
N ALA A 20 -2.51 51.81 29.75
CA ALA A 20 -2.45 50.36 29.63
C ALA A 20 -3.56 49.75 30.49
N LEU A 21 -4.43 48.94 29.87
CA LEU A 21 -5.31 48.01 30.55
C LEU A 21 -4.56 46.67 30.72
N PRO A 22 -4.72 45.96 31.85
CA PRO A 22 -4.09 44.66 32.05
C PRO A 22 -4.73 43.62 31.11
N VAL A 23 -3.90 42.89 30.37
CA VAL A 23 -4.30 41.69 29.64
C VAL A 23 -4.54 40.60 30.67
N THR A 24 -5.80 40.19 30.84
CA THR A 24 -6.14 38.92 31.50
C THR A 24 -5.79 37.79 30.55
N ALA A 25 -5.00 36.82 31.01
CA ALA A 25 -4.73 35.57 30.31
C ALA A 25 -6.04 34.93 29.86
N ALA A 26 -6.16 34.60 28.57
CA ALA A 26 -7.28 33.84 28.05
C ALA A 26 -7.22 32.43 28.63
N ALA A 27 -8.29 32.01 29.33
CA ALA A 27 -8.51 30.61 29.63
C ALA A 27 -8.68 29.85 28.30
N ALA A 28 -8.29 28.56 28.28
CA ALA A 28 -8.51 27.68 27.14
C ALA A 28 -9.97 27.81 26.63
N ASP A 29 -10.13 28.11 25.34
CA ASP A 29 -11.45 28.22 24.70
C ASP A 29 -12.21 26.88 24.87
N PRO A 30 -13.52 26.89 25.21
CA PRO A 30 -14.33 25.68 25.20
C PRO A 30 -14.30 25.08 23.79
N GLU A 31 -14.04 23.76 23.65
CA GLU A 31 -13.95 23.05 22.36
C GLU A 31 -15.10 23.45 21.41
N PRO A 32 -14.88 24.37 20.45
CA PRO A 32 -15.98 24.98 19.72
C PRO A 32 -16.67 23.94 18.84
N GLY A 33 -17.97 23.72 19.07
CA GLY A 33 -18.77 22.78 18.29
C GLY A 33 -18.70 21.32 18.74
N LEU A 34 -18.20 21.01 19.94
CA LEU A 34 -18.34 19.67 20.52
C LEU A 34 -19.84 19.35 20.76
N ALA A 35 -20.35 18.32 20.08
CA ALA A 35 -21.76 17.91 20.07
C ALA A 35 -22.04 16.64 20.89
N GLY A 36 -21.01 15.84 21.17
CA GLY A 36 -21.08 14.68 22.05
C GLY A 36 -19.68 14.18 22.45
N HIS A 37 -19.54 13.69 23.67
CA HIS A 37 -18.28 13.16 24.22
C HIS A 37 -18.54 11.98 25.16
N TRP A 38 -18.02 10.81 24.81
CA TRP A 38 -18.14 9.59 25.61
C TRP A 38 -16.74 9.14 26.03
N THR A 39 -16.38 9.37 27.29
CA THR A 39 -15.06 8.98 27.84
C THR A 39 -14.97 7.49 28.14
N PHE A 40 -16.11 6.81 28.32
CA PHE A 40 -16.19 5.43 28.76
C PHE A 40 -15.54 5.12 30.12
N ASP A 41 -15.46 6.11 31.01
CA ASP A 41 -14.95 5.97 32.37
C ASP A 41 -15.97 5.45 33.40
N ASP A 42 -17.23 5.26 33.01
CA ASP A 42 -18.31 4.85 33.93
C ASP A 42 -18.05 3.50 34.62
N GLY A 43 -17.33 2.60 33.94
CA GLY A 43 -16.75 1.37 34.49
C GLY A 43 -17.73 0.27 34.91
N SER A 44 -19.05 0.52 34.82
CA SER A 44 -20.10 -0.44 35.19
C SER A 44 -21.46 -0.10 34.56
N GLY A 45 -22.40 -1.05 34.56
CA GLY A 45 -23.73 -0.87 33.95
C GLY A 45 -23.71 -0.97 32.43
N THR A 46 -24.72 -0.41 31.76
CA THR A 46 -24.89 -0.49 30.29
C THR A 46 -25.00 0.89 29.63
N THR A 47 -24.60 1.95 30.32
CA THR A 47 -24.74 3.32 29.81
C THR A 47 -23.43 4.06 29.97
N ALA A 48 -22.93 4.62 28.88
CA ALA A 48 -21.82 5.56 28.86
C ALA A 48 -22.37 7.00 28.84
N ALA A 49 -21.90 7.83 29.76
CA ALA A 49 -22.33 9.22 29.83
C ALA A 49 -21.84 10.04 28.61
N ASP A 50 -22.70 10.94 28.11
CA ASP A 50 -22.30 12.01 27.20
C ASP A 50 -21.94 13.24 28.05
N THR A 51 -20.65 13.52 28.22
CA THR A 51 -20.14 14.59 29.09
C THR A 51 -20.23 15.98 28.46
N ALA A 52 -20.43 16.06 27.13
CA ALA A 52 -20.53 17.32 26.40
C ALA A 52 -21.96 17.67 25.97
N GLY A 53 -22.85 16.68 25.89
CA GLY A 53 -24.21 16.83 25.38
C GLY A 53 -25.28 16.22 26.29
N SER A 54 -26.25 15.57 25.66
CA SER A 54 -27.41 14.95 26.32
C SER A 54 -27.78 13.59 25.71
N HIS A 55 -26.85 12.96 25.01
CA HIS A 55 -27.04 11.72 24.26
C HIS A 55 -26.24 10.55 24.86
N PRO A 56 -26.60 10.04 26.06
CA PRO A 56 -25.89 8.91 26.65
C PRO A 56 -25.95 7.69 25.73
N ALA A 57 -24.83 6.97 25.61
CA ALA A 57 -24.74 5.80 24.74
C ALA A 57 -25.05 4.51 25.51
N THR A 58 -25.93 3.66 24.97
CA THR A 58 -26.31 2.38 25.59
C THR A 58 -25.49 1.23 25.00
N LEU A 59 -24.75 0.52 25.85
CA LEU A 59 -24.00 -0.68 25.49
C LEU A 59 -24.96 -1.82 25.15
N THR A 60 -24.70 -2.49 24.03
CA THR A 60 -25.56 -3.53 23.43
C THR A 60 -24.73 -4.76 23.07
N GLY A 61 -25.32 -5.96 23.18
CA GLY A 61 -24.68 -7.22 22.76
C GLY A 61 -23.45 -7.56 23.61
N GLY A 62 -22.36 -7.98 22.97
CA GLY A 62 -21.07 -8.30 23.56
C GLY A 62 -20.24 -7.10 24.03
N ALA A 63 -20.84 -5.90 24.14
CA ALA A 63 -20.16 -4.71 24.66
C ALA A 63 -19.96 -4.78 26.18
N GLY A 64 -18.79 -4.36 26.65
CA GLY A 64 -18.46 -4.31 28.08
C GLY A 64 -17.46 -3.20 28.43
N TRP A 65 -17.04 -3.16 29.70
CA TRP A 65 -16.07 -2.20 30.21
C TRP A 65 -14.69 -2.84 30.36
N GLY A 66 -13.64 -2.10 30.01
CA GLY A 66 -12.25 -2.52 30.17
C GLY A 66 -11.30 -1.35 30.43
N PRO A 67 -9.99 -1.62 30.57
CA PRO A 67 -8.99 -0.56 30.72
C PRO A 67 -8.80 0.22 29.41
N GLY A 68 -8.90 1.53 29.50
CA GLY A 68 -8.71 2.47 28.38
C GLY A 68 -7.29 2.98 28.23
N ILE A 69 -7.10 3.84 27.23
CA ILE A 69 -5.91 4.69 27.12
C ILE A 69 -5.99 5.83 28.15
N ARG A 70 -7.20 6.25 28.51
CA ARG A 70 -7.50 7.23 29.57
C ARG A 70 -8.60 6.64 30.46
N GLY A 71 -8.22 6.07 31.60
CA GLY A 71 -9.21 5.50 32.53
C GLY A 71 -9.88 4.22 32.00
N GLY A 72 -11.19 4.26 31.81
CA GLY A 72 -12.01 3.16 31.29
C GLY A 72 -12.13 3.16 29.77
N ALA A 73 -12.69 2.11 29.17
CA ALA A 73 -12.98 2.03 27.74
C ALA A 73 -14.14 1.07 27.45
N LEU A 74 -14.73 1.24 26.26
CA LEU A 74 -15.62 0.26 25.65
C LEU A 74 -14.79 -0.92 25.12
N THR A 75 -15.19 -2.13 25.49
CA THR A 75 -14.67 -3.39 24.93
C THR A 75 -15.73 -4.02 24.04
N THR A 76 -15.33 -4.56 22.89
CA THR A 76 -16.23 -5.20 21.90
C THR A 76 -15.64 -6.53 21.41
N ASP A 77 -16.50 -7.43 20.96
CA ASP A 77 -16.17 -8.84 20.68
C ASP A 77 -16.00 -9.19 19.19
N GLY A 78 -16.14 -8.21 18.30
CA GLY A 78 -16.11 -8.43 16.85
C GLY A 78 -17.32 -9.16 16.26
N VAL A 79 -18.37 -9.42 17.05
CA VAL A 79 -19.54 -10.20 16.63
C VAL A 79 -20.82 -9.37 16.72
N ASN A 80 -21.12 -8.79 17.88
CA ASN A 80 -22.35 -8.02 18.07
C ASN A 80 -22.27 -6.92 19.15
N GLY A 81 -21.11 -6.69 19.77
CA GLY A 81 -20.91 -5.65 20.78
C GLY A 81 -20.76 -4.23 20.18
N PHE A 82 -21.57 -3.27 20.63
CA PHE A 82 -21.47 -1.84 20.28
C PHE A 82 -22.19 -0.94 21.30
N ALA A 83 -22.02 0.39 21.21
CA ALA A 83 -22.79 1.38 21.97
C ALA A 83 -23.62 2.29 21.04
N ASP A 84 -24.86 2.62 21.44
CA ASP A 84 -25.81 3.41 20.65
C ASP A 84 -26.21 4.70 21.38
N ALA A 85 -25.94 5.86 20.77
CA ALA A 85 -26.27 7.19 21.33
C ALA A 85 -27.77 7.55 21.24
N GLY A 86 -28.59 6.74 20.56
CA GLY A 86 -30.04 6.92 20.45
C GLY A 86 -30.49 8.09 19.56
N ALA A 87 -29.56 8.81 18.94
CA ALA A 87 -29.81 9.97 18.09
C ALA A 87 -28.64 10.16 17.09
N PRO A 88 -28.83 10.91 15.99
CA PRO A 88 -27.76 11.15 15.01
C PRO A 88 -26.56 11.92 15.54
N VAL A 89 -26.76 12.78 16.55
CA VAL A 89 -25.79 13.72 17.15
C VAL A 89 -25.20 14.77 16.19
N LEU A 90 -24.99 14.44 14.92
CA LEU A 90 -24.35 15.26 13.88
C LEU A 90 -25.31 15.56 12.72
N ASP A 91 -25.19 16.76 12.14
CA ASP A 91 -25.79 17.12 10.85
C ASP A 91 -24.81 16.80 9.71
N THR A 92 -24.90 15.60 9.15
CA THR A 92 -23.96 15.10 8.12
C THR A 92 -24.08 15.79 6.76
N THR A 93 -24.98 16.78 6.63
CA THR A 93 -25.07 17.66 5.45
C THR A 93 -24.12 18.85 5.51
N LYS A 94 -23.56 19.15 6.69
CA LYS A 94 -22.61 20.22 6.95
C LYS A 94 -21.24 19.66 7.31
N SER A 95 -20.26 20.53 7.57
CA SER A 95 -18.97 20.10 8.10
C SER A 95 -19.14 19.43 9.46
N PHE A 96 -18.45 18.31 9.66
CA PHE A 96 -18.42 17.59 10.93
C PHE A 96 -17.10 16.85 11.11
N SER A 97 -16.78 16.49 12.34
CA SER A 97 -15.62 15.64 12.66
C SER A 97 -15.98 14.62 13.72
N VAL A 98 -15.31 13.47 13.70
CA VAL A 98 -15.39 12.47 14.76
C VAL A 98 -13.99 12.02 15.15
N SER A 99 -13.76 11.84 16.43
CA SER A 99 -12.49 11.30 16.93
C SER A 99 -12.70 10.17 17.92
N SER A 100 -11.72 9.28 18.00
CA SER A 100 -11.75 8.12 18.89
C SER A 100 -10.35 7.56 19.10
N TRP A 101 -10.08 7.06 20.30
CA TRP A 101 -8.95 6.18 20.55
C TRP A 101 -9.36 4.73 20.33
N VAL A 102 -8.55 3.97 19.60
CA VAL A 102 -8.85 2.58 19.24
C VAL A 102 -7.64 1.68 19.43
N LYS A 103 -7.88 0.46 19.90
CA LYS A 103 -6.88 -0.63 19.93
C LYS A 103 -7.55 -1.90 19.43
N LEU A 104 -7.07 -2.36 18.28
CA LEU A 104 -7.60 -3.55 17.60
C LEU A 104 -6.95 -4.82 18.17
N ASP A 105 -7.74 -5.87 18.40
CA ASP A 105 -7.21 -7.19 18.76
C ASP A 105 -6.78 -8.00 17.52
N LYS A 106 -7.34 -7.67 16.35
CA LYS A 106 -6.93 -8.19 15.04
C LYS A 106 -7.05 -7.15 13.92
N THR A 107 -6.25 -7.31 12.88
CA THR A 107 -6.22 -6.45 11.67
C THR A 107 -6.79 -7.17 10.44
N SER A 108 -7.91 -7.86 10.62
CA SER A 108 -8.70 -8.49 9.55
C SER A 108 -10.19 -8.19 9.73
N GLY A 109 -10.94 -8.27 8.62
CA GLY A 109 -12.35 -7.87 8.57
C GLY A 109 -12.53 -6.35 8.60
N PHE A 110 -13.64 -5.86 8.05
CA PHE A 110 -14.02 -4.46 8.20
C PHE A 110 -14.46 -4.23 9.65
N GLN A 111 -14.04 -3.12 10.25
CA GLN A 111 -14.35 -2.79 11.66
C GLN A 111 -14.57 -1.28 11.80
N THR A 112 -15.77 -0.84 12.17
CA THR A 112 -16.17 0.58 12.22
C THR A 112 -16.27 1.08 13.66
N PHE A 113 -15.45 2.08 13.99
CA PHE A 113 -15.36 2.64 15.34
C PHE A 113 -16.48 3.63 15.63
N VAL A 114 -16.79 4.51 14.68
CA VAL A 114 -17.85 5.52 14.80
C VAL A 114 -18.55 5.67 13.45
N SER A 115 -19.89 5.67 13.47
CA SER A 115 -20.71 5.93 12.29
C SER A 115 -22.03 6.61 12.66
N VAL A 116 -22.69 7.22 11.67
CA VAL A 116 -24.08 7.70 11.77
C VAL A 116 -24.92 6.96 10.75
N ASP A 117 -25.93 6.23 11.21
CA ASP A 117 -26.72 5.35 10.35
C ASP A 117 -27.68 6.10 9.40
N GLY A 118 -27.90 5.55 8.21
CA GLY A 118 -29.04 5.82 7.34
C GLY A 118 -30.04 4.65 7.35
N THR A 119 -30.87 4.55 6.32
CA THR A 119 -31.82 3.43 6.16
C THR A 119 -31.11 2.17 5.68
N GLN A 120 -30.25 2.30 4.67
CA GLN A 120 -29.55 1.19 4.02
C GLN A 120 -28.08 1.12 4.40
N VAL A 121 -27.42 2.26 4.58
CA VAL A 121 -25.98 2.34 4.88
C VAL A 121 -25.71 3.40 5.94
N SER A 122 -24.59 3.32 6.65
CA SER A 122 -24.11 4.48 7.43
C SER A 122 -23.62 5.59 6.50
N ASN A 123 -23.78 6.84 6.93
CA ASN A 123 -23.36 8.03 6.17
C ASN A 123 -21.84 8.05 5.96
N PHE A 124 -21.13 7.82 7.06
CA PHE A 124 -19.69 7.69 7.11
C PHE A 124 -19.30 6.53 8.00
N PHE A 125 -18.04 6.11 7.85
CA PHE A 125 -17.41 5.09 8.66
C PHE A 125 -16.00 5.57 9.03
N LEU A 126 -15.75 5.85 10.30
CA LEU A 126 -14.39 5.90 10.84
C LEU A 126 -14.00 4.46 11.18
N GLN A 127 -13.14 3.85 10.38
CA GLN A 127 -13.02 2.38 10.34
C GLN A 127 -11.62 1.85 10.04
N PHE A 128 -11.38 0.60 10.38
CA PHE A 128 -10.37 -0.25 9.74
C PHE A 128 -11.01 -1.00 8.56
N ARG A 129 -10.31 -1.03 7.43
CA ARG A 129 -10.77 -1.68 6.19
C ARG A 129 -10.06 -3.00 5.96
N ASP A 130 -10.82 -4.06 5.64
CA ASP A 130 -10.22 -5.37 5.32
C ASP A 130 -9.49 -5.37 3.98
N ASP A 131 -10.02 -4.63 3.01
CA ASP A 131 -9.52 -4.63 1.64
C ASP A 131 -8.16 -3.93 1.48
N SER A 132 -7.95 -2.81 2.17
CA SER A 132 -6.67 -2.11 2.20
C SER A 132 -5.79 -2.47 3.40
N ARG A 133 -6.36 -3.13 4.42
CA ARG A 133 -5.72 -3.40 5.72
C ARG A 133 -5.25 -2.13 6.45
N ARG A 134 -5.97 -1.02 6.29
CA ARG A 134 -5.61 0.28 6.88
C ARG A 134 -6.79 0.99 7.52
N PHE A 135 -6.48 1.92 8.42
CA PHE A 135 -7.47 2.88 8.92
C PHE A 135 -7.97 3.79 7.80
N ALA A 136 -9.23 4.18 7.88
CA ALA A 136 -9.90 4.99 6.89
C ALA A 136 -11.04 5.81 7.50
N PHE A 137 -11.24 6.99 6.92
CA PHE A 137 -12.51 7.70 7.02
C PHE A 137 -13.22 7.58 5.66
N THR A 138 -14.32 6.82 5.63
CA THR A 138 -15.07 6.50 4.41
C THR A 138 -16.42 7.22 4.42
N ARG A 139 -16.84 7.80 3.29
CA ARG A 139 -18.16 8.42 3.13
C ARG A 139 -18.82 8.00 1.82
N LEU A 140 -20.11 7.68 1.84
CA LEU A 140 -20.87 7.29 0.65
C LEU A 140 -21.63 8.49 0.06
N ALA A 141 -21.92 8.45 -1.24
CA ALA A 141 -22.61 9.53 -1.96
C ALA A 141 -24.13 9.56 -1.75
N GLY A 142 -24.72 8.52 -1.13
CA GLY A 142 -26.15 8.42 -0.84
C GLY A 142 -26.48 7.23 0.07
N ASP A 143 -27.75 7.14 0.50
CA ASP A 143 -28.27 6.06 1.35
C ASP A 143 -28.57 4.77 0.55
N SER A 144 -27.55 4.22 -0.09
CA SER A 144 -27.63 2.97 -0.84
C SER A 144 -26.28 2.24 -0.84
N PRO A 145 -26.26 0.89 -0.85
CA PRO A 145 -25.02 0.12 -0.96
C PRO A 145 -24.24 0.49 -2.24
N ALA A 146 -23.09 1.13 -2.08
CA ALA A 146 -22.20 1.54 -3.15
C ALA A 146 -20.77 1.69 -2.60
N ASP A 147 -19.80 1.87 -3.51
CA ASP A 147 -18.42 2.21 -3.14
C ASP A 147 -18.37 3.62 -2.54
N GLY A 148 -17.68 3.75 -1.40
CA GLY A 148 -17.45 5.01 -0.72
C GLY A 148 -16.19 5.73 -1.20
N VAL A 149 -16.14 7.04 -0.98
CA VAL A 149 -14.89 7.81 -1.05
C VAL A 149 -14.11 7.57 0.23
N VAL A 150 -12.81 7.29 0.12
CA VAL A 150 -11.96 6.84 1.23
C VAL A 150 -10.78 7.78 1.42
N ALA A 151 -10.67 8.38 2.61
CA ALA A 151 -9.43 8.98 3.12
C ALA A 151 -8.72 7.95 4.00
N GLY A 152 -7.69 7.28 3.47
CA GLY A 152 -6.99 6.18 4.15
C GLY A 152 -5.68 6.59 4.83
N ALA A 153 -5.23 5.80 5.81
CA ALA A 153 -3.86 5.85 6.32
C ALA A 153 -2.88 5.32 5.25
N ASN A 154 -1.61 5.73 5.36
CA ASN A 154 -0.54 5.28 4.46
C ASN A 154 0.34 4.18 5.06
N PHE A 155 -0.01 3.69 6.25
CA PHE A 155 0.68 2.66 6.99
C PHE A 155 -0.30 1.59 7.47
N ASP A 156 0.22 0.42 7.81
CA ASP A 156 -0.59 -0.68 8.33
C ASP A 156 -0.59 -0.64 9.86
N PRO A 157 -1.77 -0.73 10.50
CA PRO A 157 -1.86 -0.73 11.95
C PRO A 157 -1.37 -2.05 12.55
N VAL A 158 -0.93 -1.99 13.81
CA VAL A 158 -0.45 -3.14 14.57
C VAL A 158 -1.51 -3.52 15.60
N ALA A 159 -1.89 -4.79 15.63
CA ALA A 159 -2.80 -5.31 16.65
C ALA A 159 -2.23 -5.11 18.07
N GLY A 160 -3.08 -4.77 19.03
CA GLY A 160 -2.72 -4.48 20.42
C GLY A 160 -2.11 -3.08 20.65
N GLN A 161 -1.94 -2.26 19.61
CA GLN A 161 -1.48 -0.88 19.72
C GLN A 161 -2.66 0.10 19.72
N TRP A 162 -2.57 1.13 20.59
CA TRP A 162 -3.51 2.25 20.60
C TRP A 162 -3.18 3.26 19.49
N TYR A 163 -4.23 3.78 18.84
CA TYR A 163 -4.17 4.85 17.85
C TYR A 163 -5.25 5.88 18.14
N GLN A 164 -4.92 7.16 18.01
CA GLN A 164 -5.91 8.23 17.97
C GLN A 164 -6.35 8.45 16.53
N LEU A 165 -7.63 8.34 16.23
CA LEU A 165 -8.17 8.56 14.89
C LEU A 165 -9.08 9.78 14.89
N THR A 166 -8.95 10.63 13.87
CA THR A 166 -9.88 11.75 13.64
C THR A 166 -10.28 11.80 12.17
N GLY A 167 -11.57 11.63 11.89
CA GLY A 167 -12.18 11.82 10.57
C GLY A 167 -12.77 13.23 10.46
N VAL A 168 -12.45 13.94 9.37
CA VAL A 168 -12.91 15.32 9.13
C VAL A 168 -13.60 15.41 7.79
N TYR A 169 -14.85 15.86 7.79
CA TYR A 169 -15.54 16.30 6.57
C TYR A 169 -15.68 17.82 6.59
N ASP A 170 -15.09 18.48 5.60
CA ASP A 170 -15.20 19.92 5.40
C ASP A 170 -16.06 20.20 4.17
N ALA A 171 -17.30 20.64 4.41
CA ALA A 171 -18.25 20.97 3.37
C ALA A 171 -17.85 22.23 2.59
N ALA A 172 -17.15 23.19 3.21
CA ALA A 172 -16.71 24.41 2.55
C ALA A 172 -15.54 24.14 1.59
N ALA A 173 -14.60 23.29 2.02
CA ALA A 173 -13.50 22.84 1.16
C ALA A 173 -13.88 21.70 0.21
N SER A 174 -15.03 21.05 0.43
CA SER A 174 -15.45 19.82 -0.27
C SER A 174 -14.43 18.69 -0.12
N THR A 175 -13.89 18.50 1.07
CA THR A 175 -12.83 17.52 1.37
C THR A 175 -13.21 16.54 2.47
N LEU A 176 -12.58 15.38 2.41
CA LEU A 176 -12.61 14.31 3.42
C LEU A 176 -11.18 14.01 3.84
N SER A 177 -10.88 14.05 5.15
CA SER A 177 -9.54 13.85 5.69
C SER A 177 -9.53 12.83 6.83
N LEU A 178 -8.43 12.08 6.94
CA LEU A 178 -8.12 11.24 8.09
C LEU A 178 -6.86 11.75 8.77
N TYR A 179 -6.89 11.85 10.10
CA TYR A 179 -5.74 12.06 10.96
C TYR A 179 -5.53 10.83 11.83
N VAL A 180 -4.27 10.46 12.03
CA VAL A 180 -3.86 9.39 12.95
C VAL A 180 -2.77 9.92 13.86
N ASP A 181 -2.94 9.75 15.16
CA ASP A 181 -2.08 10.29 16.21
C ASP A 181 -1.82 11.79 16.01
N GLY A 182 -2.88 12.51 15.65
CA GLY A 182 -2.84 13.95 15.40
C GLY A 182 -2.20 14.38 14.08
N THR A 183 -1.63 13.45 13.31
CA THR A 183 -0.98 13.73 12.03
C THR A 183 -1.91 13.40 10.87
N ARG A 184 -2.08 14.35 9.94
CA ARG A 184 -2.91 14.15 8.75
C ARG A 184 -2.30 13.06 7.87
N GLN A 185 -3.12 12.09 7.48
CA GLN A 185 -2.77 11.04 6.54
C GLN A 185 -3.10 11.48 5.12
N THR A 186 -4.31 11.21 4.66
CA THR A 186 -4.78 11.53 3.30
C THR A 186 -5.94 12.51 3.36
N THR A 187 -6.01 13.40 2.37
CA THR A 187 -7.18 14.23 2.06
C THR A 187 -7.65 13.94 0.64
N VAL A 188 -8.95 13.73 0.46
CA VAL A 188 -9.58 13.46 -0.84
C VAL A 188 -10.77 14.39 -1.05
N ALA A 189 -11.20 14.55 -2.31
CA ALA A 189 -12.44 15.25 -2.63
C ALA A 189 -13.64 14.49 -2.07
N ALA A 190 -14.50 15.15 -1.31
CA ALA A 190 -15.65 14.51 -0.69
C ALA A 190 -16.79 14.26 -1.70
N PRO A 191 -17.59 13.19 -1.52
CA PRO A 191 -18.76 12.94 -2.35
C PRO A 191 -19.91 13.90 -2.01
N THR A 192 -20.97 13.88 -2.82
CA THR A 192 -22.20 14.63 -2.57
C THR A 192 -22.74 14.39 -1.17
N ALA A 193 -23.14 15.45 -0.48
CA ALA A 193 -23.65 15.36 0.88
C ALA A 193 -25.10 14.86 0.94
N TRP A 194 -25.39 14.08 1.99
CA TRP A 194 -26.74 13.62 2.33
C TRP A 194 -26.87 13.46 3.85
N ALA A 195 -28.11 13.46 4.34
CA ALA A 195 -28.41 13.40 5.78
C ALA A 195 -28.53 11.95 6.27
N GLY A 196 -27.62 11.52 7.15
CA GLY A 196 -27.80 10.32 7.96
C GLY A 196 -28.82 10.60 9.05
N THR A 197 -30.01 10.00 8.96
CA THR A 197 -31.13 10.27 9.87
C THR A 197 -31.25 9.26 11.01
N GLY A 198 -30.43 8.21 11.01
CA GLY A 198 -30.33 7.19 12.06
C GLY A 198 -29.36 7.60 13.17
N HIS A 199 -29.10 6.67 14.09
CA HIS A 199 -28.33 6.97 15.29
C HIS A 199 -26.82 7.04 15.01
N LEU A 200 -26.10 7.81 15.83
CA LEU A 200 -24.67 7.66 16.01
C LEU A 200 -24.42 6.38 16.80
N VAL A 201 -23.60 5.49 16.24
CA VAL A 201 -23.22 4.22 16.84
C VAL A 201 -21.71 4.09 16.94
N ILE A 202 -21.25 3.51 18.04
CA ILE A 202 -19.84 3.34 18.40
C ILE A 202 -19.54 1.84 18.45
N GLY A 203 -18.63 1.35 17.60
CA GLY A 203 -18.24 -0.05 17.52
C GLY A 203 -18.93 -0.90 16.43
N ARG A 204 -19.69 -0.27 15.52
CA ARG A 204 -20.20 -0.90 14.30
C ARG A 204 -20.53 0.09 13.18
N GLY A 205 -20.84 -0.44 11.99
CA GLY A 205 -21.47 0.27 10.88
C GLY A 205 -22.82 -0.35 10.47
N LYS A 206 -23.36 0.15 9.36
CA LYS A 206 -24.57 -0.38 8.69
C LYS A 206 -24.35 -0.45 7.18
N TYR A 207 -24.71 -1.58 6.58
CA TYR A 207 -24.61 -1.80 5.14
C TYR A 207 -25.69 -2.76 4.64
N GLY A 208 -26.32 -2.45 3.51
CA GLY A 208 -27.42 -3.26 2.97
C GLY A 208 -28.63 -3.39 3.91
N GLY A 209 -28.83 -2.44 4.81
CA GLY A 209 -29.89 -2.44 5.83
C GLY A 209 -29.54 -3.18 7.13
N ASN A 210 -28.38 -3.86 7.19
CA ASN A 210 -27.98 -4.67 8.33
C ASN A 210 -26.80 -4.03 9.10
N PRO A 211 -26.71 -4.23 10.44
CA PRO A 211 -25.49 -3.98 11.19
C PRO A 211 -24.33 -4.81 10.65
N VAL A 212 -23.17 -4.17 10.44
CA VAL A 212 -21.95 -4.81 9.94
C VAL A 212 -20.73 -4.20 10.64
N ASP A 213 -19.54 -4.73 10.33
CA ASP A 213 -18.26 -4.12 10.69
C ASP A 213 -18.07 -3.94 12.20
N PHE A 214 -18.47 -4.94 12.99
CA PHE A 214 -18.30 -4.93 14.44
C PHE A 214 -16.82 -4.93 14.80
N VAL A 215 -16.45 -4.06 15.74
CA VAL A 215 -15.05 -3.92 16.18
C VAL A 215 -14.66 -5.09 17.08
N ASP A 216 -13.48 -5.65 16.84
CA ASP A 216 -12.82 -6.64 17.68
C ASP A 216 -11.65 -5.94 18.40
N GLY A 217 -11.92 -5.42 19.60
CA GLY A 217 -10.96 -4.62 20.34
C GLY A 217 -11.58 -3.65 21.34
N THR A 218 -10.87 -2.55 21.60
CA THR A 218 -11.26 -1.54 22.59
C THR A 218 -11.33 -0.14 21.99
N ILE A 219 -12.38 0.60 22.35
CA ILE A 219 -12.68 1.96 21.89
C ILE A 219 -12.77 2.87 23.11
N ASP A 220 -12.13 4.03 23.04
CA ASP A 220 -12.04 4.98 24.15
C ASP A 220 -12.23 6.42 23.64
N ASP A 221 -12.70 7.29 24.53
CA ASP A 221 -12.69 8.74 24.41
C ASP A 221 -13.22 9.28 23.06
N VAL A 222 -14.46 8.89 22.73
CA VAL A 222 -15.13 9.23 21.47
C VAL A 222 -15.69 10.63 21.52
N ARG A 223 -15.38 11.47 20.52
CA ARG A 223 -15.94 12.83 20.38
C ARG A 223 -16.57 13.04 19.02
N ALA A 224 -17.64 13.83 19.00
CA ALA A 224 -18.36 14.24 17.80
C ALA A 224 -18.44 15.77 17.74
N TYR A 225 -18.03 16.37 16.63
CA TYR A 225 -17.97 17.82 16.42
C TYR A 225 -18.91 18.26 15.29
N SER A 226 -19.72 19.30 15.54
CA SER A 226 -20.57 19.97 14.56
C SER A 226 -19.80 20.98 13.69
N GLY A 227 -18.59 20.61 13.28
CA GLY A 227 -17.68 21.41 12.46
C GLY A 227 -16.44 20.62 12.02
N ALA A 228 -15.69 21.16 11.07
CA ALA A 228 -14.40 20.60 10.67
C ALA A 228 -13.33 21.06 11.69
N VAL A 229 -12.72 20.10 12.41
CA VAL A 229 -11.61 20.41 13.33
C VAL A 229 -10.35 20.75 12.53
N THR A 230 -9.54 21.66 13.05
CA THR A 230 -8.28 22.03 12.41
C THR A 230 -7.20 20.96 12.63
N ALA A 231 -6.08 21.06 11.90
CA ALA A 231 -4.93 20.18 12.15
C ALA A 231 -4.35 20.38 13.57
N ALA A 232 -4.40 21.59 14.11
CA ALA A 232 -3.99 21.87 15.48
C ALA A 232 -4.91 21.17 16.48
N ASP A 233 -6.22 21.24 16.28
CA ASP A 233 -7.20 20.53 17.13
C ASP A 233 -7.02 19.01 17.06
N ALA A 234 -6.78 18.47 15.86
CA ALA A 234 -6.46 17.05 15.68
C ALA A 234 -5.19 16.64 16.43
N ALA A 235 -4.15 17.48 16.43
CA ALA A 235 -2.93 17.25 17.20
C ALA A 235 -3.19 17.29 18.72
N ARG A 236 -4.05 18.19 19.19
CA ARG A 236 -4.47 18.30 20.60
C ARG A 236 -5.24 17.06 21.08
N LEU A 237 -5.96 16.38 20.19
CA LEU A 237 -6.67 15.13 20.52
C LEU A 237 -5.71 13.94 20.79
N ALA A 238 -4.49 13.98 20.25
CA ALA A 238 -3.52 12.89 20.35
C ALA A 238 -2.50 13.04 21.50
N ILE A 239 -2.47 14.20 22.16
CA ILE A 239 -1.53 14.50 23.24
C ILE A 239 -2.20 14.37 24.62
N ALA A 240 -1.43 13.98 25.63
CA ALA A 240 -1.88 13.91 27.03
C ALA A 240 -1.62 15.21 27.81
N GLY A 241 -0.63 16.00 27.38
CA GLY A 241 -0.34 17.32 27.94
C GLY A 241 0.66 18.11 27.09
N HIS A 242 0.48 19.42 26.98
CA HIS A 242 1.39 20.33 26.28
C HIS A 242 1.50 21.66 27.03
N TRP A 243 2.68 21.97 27.54
CA TRP A 243 2.99 23.25 28.16
C TRP A 243 3.96 24.01 27.26
N GLY A 244 3.44 25.00 26.54
CA GLY A 244 4.25 25.87 25.67
C GLY A 244 5.24 26.74 26.45
N LEU A 245 4.95 27.08 27.71
CA LEU A 245 5.79 27.91 28.58
C LEU A 245 6.01 29.35 28.02
N ASP A 246 5.02 29.86 27.29
CA ASP A 246 5.09 31.12 26.53
C ASP A 246 4.41 32.32 27.22
N GLU A 247 3.91 32.18 28.45
CA GLU A 247 3.08 33.23 29.09
C GLU A 247 3.86 34.49 29.49
N GLY A 248 5.18 34.35 29.74
CA GLY A 248 6.11 35.45 30.01
C GLY A 248 5.89 36.24 31.31
N THR A 249 4.74 36.08 31.97
CA THR A 249 4.37 36.73 33.24
C THR A 249 3.48 35.82 34.09
N GLY A 250 3.35 36.13 35.39
CA GLY A 250 2.58 35.31 36.32
C GLY A 250 3.29 34.03 36.76
N THR A 251 2.55 33.07 37.31
CA THR A 251 3.08 31.82 37.90
C THR A 251 2.40 30.57 37.34
N THR A 252 1.60 30.69 36.30
CA THR A 252 0.86 29.56 35.71
C THR A 252 1.27 29.37 34.26
N THR A 253 1.34 28.12 33.82
CA THR A 253 1.44 27.76 32.41
C THR A 253 0.26 26.91 31.99
N ALA A 254 -0.37 27.29 30.89
CA ALA A 254 -1.52 26.58 30.35
C ALA A 254 -1.10 25.21 29.79
N ASP A 255 -2.01 24.25 29.89
CA ASP A 255 -1.92 23.01 29.14
C ASP A 255 -2.79 23.16 27.89
N ASP A 256 -2.14 23.16 26.73
CA ASP A 256 -2.79 23.26 25.44
C ASP A 256 -3.42 21.93 25.00
N SER A 257 -3.30 20.85 25.78
CA SER A 257 -4.12 19.64 25.56
C SER A 257 -5.60 19.89 25.88
N LEU A 258 -6.44 18.92 25.54
CA LEU A 258 -7.87 18.96 25.87
C LEU A 258 -8.16 18.63 27.35
N ASP A 259 -7.16 18.14 28.10
CA ASP A 259 -7.31 17.86 29.54
C ASP A 259 -7.08 19.11 30.41
N ALA A 260 -6.56 20.22 29.82
CA ALA A 260 -6.37 21.52 30.44
C ALA A 260 -5.68 21.51 31.83
N ARG A 261 -4.67 20.63 32.01
CA ARG A 261 -3.91 20.44 33.25
C ARG A 261 -2.88 21.57 33.46
N THR A 262 -3.35 22.76 33.86
CA THR A 262 -2.50 23.94 34.12
C THR A 262 -1.36 23.64 35.10
N GLY A 263 -0.14 23.98 34.71
CA GLY A 263 1.05 23.89 35.56
C GLY A 263 1.27 25.17 36.37
N THR A 264 1.91 25.06 37.53
CA THR A 264 2.25 26.21 38.40
C THR A 264 3.76 26.28 38.62
N LEU A 265 4.37 27.42 38.31
CA LEU A 265 5.76 27.74 38.65
C LEU A 265 5.90 27.83 40.18
N THR A 266 6.85 27.09 40.74
CA THR A 266 7.13 26.98 42.18
C THR A 266 8.59 27.27 42.49
N GLY A 267 8.87 27.63 43.75
CA GLY A 267 10.23 27.94 44.21
C GLY A 267 10.83 29.13 43.46
N GLY A 268 12.08 28.99 42.99
CA GLY A 268 12.77 30.01 42.21
C GLY A 268 12.54 29.96 40.69
N ALA A 269 11.49 29.30 40.19
CA ALA A 269 11.17 29.27 38.76
C ALA A 269 10.74 30.66 38.25
N ALA A 270 11.26 31.07 37.09
CA ALA A 270 10.96 32.37 36.48
C ALA A 270 10.90 32.27 34.96
N TRP A 271 10.15 33.17 34.32
CA TRP A 271 10.14 33.30 32.87
C TRP A 271 11.48 33.77 32.32
N GLY A 272 11.89 33.22 31.18
CA GLY A 272 13.08 33.59 30.43
C GLY A 272 12.86 33.48 28.92
N ASP A 273 13.94 33.50 28.16
CA ASP A 273 13.88 33.35 26.70
C ASP A 273 13.51 31.91 26.31
N GLY A 274 12.60 31.75 25.35
CA GLY A 274 12.20 30.46 24.77
C GLY A 274 13.02 30.02 23.56
N VAL A 275 12.66 28.86 23.00
CA VAL A 275 13.12 28.34 21.70
C VAL A 275 11.96 28.00 20.77
N VAL A 276 10.80 27.63 21.30
CA VAL A 276 9.51 27.59 20.61
C VAL A 276 8.71 28.76 21.20
N GLY A 277 8.18 29.64 20.34
CA GLY A 277 7.56 30.88 20.82
C GLY A 277 8.59 31.91 21.34
N ALA A 278 8.15 32.80 22.22
CA ALA A 278 8.93 33.95 22.70
C ALA A 278 9.53 33.74 24.09
N HIS A 279 8.92 32.88 24.92
CA HIS A 279 9.29 32.69 26.31
C HIS A 279 9.53 31.22 26.64
N GLY A 280 10.13 30.98 27.80
CA GLY A 280 10.29 29.66 28.40
C GLY A 280 10.47 29.82 29.91
N VAL A 281 10.80 28.73 30.62
CA VAL A 281 11.06 28.77 32.06
C VAL A 281 12.54 28.60 32.36
N THR A 282 13.10 29.48 33.18
CA THR A 282 14.44 29.39 33.76
C THR A 282 14.37 28.79 35.17
N LEU A 283 15.16 27.75 35.40
CA LEU A 283 15.23 26.99 36.64
C LEU A 283 16.61 27.15 37.31
N ASN A 284 16.60 27.40 38.62
CA ASN A 284 17.79 27.79 39.39
C ASN A 284 18.70 26.62 39.84
N GLY A 285 18.27 25.37 39.66
CA GLY A 285 19.04 24.20 40.06
C GLY A 285 19.00 23.83 41.55
N THR A 286 18.13 24.47 42.35
CA THR A 286 18.01 24.20 43.79
C THR A 286 16.58 23.91 44.26
N ASP A 287 15.58 24.70 43.82
CA ASP A 287 14.18 24.57 44.28
C ASP A 287 13.14 25.00 43.23
N ALA A 288 13.57 25.43 42.04
CA ALA A 288 12.70 25.85 40.95
C ALA A 288 12.11 24.64 40.19
N ALA A 289 10.78 24.59 40.06
CA ALA A 289 10.07 23.62 39.20
C ALA A 289 8.70 24.15 38.76
N VAL A 290 8.10 23.54 37.74
CA VAL A 290 6.67 23.66 37.44
C VAL A 290 5.97 22.39 37.91
N ASP A 291 5.00 22.57 38.80
CA ASP A 291 4.15 21.52 39.35
C ASP A 291 2.88 21.37 38.49
N VAL A 292 2.64 20.17 37.97
CA VAL A 292 1.40 19.81 37.27
C VAL A 292 0.68 18.76 38.11
N PRO A 293 -0.47 19.09 38.72
CA PRO A 293 -1.09 18.29 39.78
C PRO A 293 -1.88 17.07 39.28
N ALA A 294 -1.30 16.30 38.36
CA ALA A 294 -1.89 15.08 37.81
C ALA A 294 -0.80 14.16 37.19
N PRO A 295 -1.00 12.84 37.20
CA PRO A 295 -0.18 11.94 36.41
C PRO A 295 -0.50 12.14 34.92
N VAL A 296 0.40 12.90 34.27
CA VAL A 296 0.57 13.09 32.81
C VAL A 296 0.08 11.91 31.94
N VAL A 297 0.71 10.78 32.24
CA VAL A 297 0.72 9.55 31.46
C VAL A 297 0.74 8.35 32.40
N ASP A 298 0.12 7.24 32.01
CA ASP A 298 0.31 5.97 32.73
C ASP A 298 1.68 5.38 32.38
N THR A 299 2.60 5.50 33.33
CA THR A 299 3.97 5.00 33.17
C THR A 299 4.05 3.46 33.11
N ALA A 300 2.97 2.73 33.41
CA ALA A 300 2.89 1.29 33.16
C ALA A 300 2.63 0.94 31.68
N GLN A 301 2.03 1.86 30.91
CA GLN A 301 1.74 1.72 29.49
C GLN A 301 2.83 2.36 28.64
N SER A 302 2.72 2.25 27.31
CA SER A 302 3.59 3.01 26.40
C SER A 302 3.34 4.50 26.57
N PHE A 303 4.39 5.33 26.47
CA PHE A 303 4.27 6.79 26.51
C PHE A 303 5.48 7.46 25.88
N THR A 304 5.35 8.74 25.55
CA THR A 304 6.45 9.60 25.12
C THR A 304 6.45 10.90 25.90
N VAL A 305 7.63 11.40 26.26
CA VAL A 305 7.82 12.74 26.85
C VAL A 305 8.87 13.50 26.07
N ALA A 306 8.59 14.77 25.76
CA ALA A 306 9.48 15.64 25.02
C ALA A 306 9.65 16.99 25.74
N ALA A 307 10.83 17.58 25.63
CA ALA A 307 11.11 18.92 26.14
C ALA A 307 12.30 19.52 25.40
N TRP A 308 12.25 20.84 25.17
CA TRP A 308 13.45 21.61 24.88
C TRP A 308 14.14 21.98 26.19
N VAL A 309 15.46 21.80 26.24
CA VAL A 309 16.26 22.10 27.43
C VAL A 309 17.52 22.88 27.08
N LYS A 310 17.90 23.81 27.95
CA LYS A 310 19.13 24.61 27.87
C LYS A 310 19.93 24.44 29.17
N PRO A 311 20.63 23.31 29.35
CA PRO A 311 21.30 23.00 30.60
C PRO A 311 22.46 23.96 30.87
N THR A 312 22.73 24.27 32.14
CA THR A 312 23.99 24.90 32.57
C THR A 312 25.10 23.85 32.72
N ALA A 313 26.32 24.29 33.03
CA ALA A 313 27.45 23.39 33.33
C ALA A 313 27.39 22.72 34.72
N ALA A 314 26.26 22.81 35.43
CA ALA A 314 26.09 22.27 36.77
C ALA A 314 26.34 20.75 36.83
N GLY A 315 27.02 20.28 37.88
CA GLY A 315 27.27 18.85 38.11
C GLY A 315 26.08 18.09 38.70
N GLY A 316 26.19 16.76 38.75
CA GLY A 316 25.17 15.85 39.30
C GLY A 316 24.04 15.52 38.31
N PHE A 317 23.05 14.76 38.78
CA PHE A 317 21.82 14.50 38.04
C PHE A 317 20.94 15.76 37.99
N ARG A 318 20.36 16.02 36.82
CA ARG A 318 19.50 17.19 36.55
C ARG A 318 18.31 16.76 35.69
N THR A 319 17.13 16.68 36.27
CA THR A 319 15.92 16.12 35.66
C THR A 319 15.04 17.23 35.11
N ALA A 320 14.83 17.23 33.80
CA ALA A 320 14.01 18.22 33.11
C ALA A 320 12.52 17.89 33.22
N VAL A 321 12.14 16.61 33.08
CA VAL A 321 10.74 16.16 33.19
C VAL A 321 10.69 14.83 33.93
N SER A 322 9.74 14.69 34.84
CA SER A 322 9.43 13.42 35.53
C SER A 322 7.95 13.32 35.90
N VAL A 323 7.52 12.13 36.32
CA VAL A 323 6.22 11.91 37.00
C VAL A 323 6.51 11.23 38.33
N ASP A 324 5.98 11.78 39.42
CA ASP A 324 6.27 11.31 40.76
C ASP A 324 5.57 10.00 41.11
N GLY A 325 6.31 9.08 41.75
CA GLY A 325 5.77 7.98 42.55
C GLY A 325 5.72 8.34 44.03
N SER A 326 5.58 7.33 44.90
CA SER A 326 5.60 7.54 46.35
C SER A 326 7.01 7.81 46.85
N THR A 327 8.00 7.07 46.36
CA THR A 327 9.41 7.13 46.81
C THR A 327 10.34 7.72 45.74
N ILE A 328 10.12 7.37 44.47
CA ILE A 328 10.94 7.83 43.34
C ILE A 328 10.04 8.29 42.19
N SER A 329 10.58 8.96 41.18
CA SER A 329 9.84 9.23 39.94
C SER A 329 9.73 7.98 39.05
N GLY A 330 8.63 7.85 38.30
CA GLY A 330 8.37 6.76 37.35
C GLY A 330 9.30 6.74 36.14
N PHE A 331 9.84 7.90 35.80
CA PHE A 331 10.92 8.09 34.83
C PHE A 331 11.70 9.37 35.12
N TYR A 332 12.87 9.50 34.49
CA TYR A 332 13.69 10.70 34.51
C TYR A 332 14.14 11.03 33.09
N LEU A 333 13.64 12.13 32.52
CA LEU A 333 14.22 12.74 31.32
C LEU A 333 15.26 13.76 31.79
N GLN A 334 16.53 13.35 31.81
CA GLN A 334 17.54 14.01 32.62
C GLN A 334 18.89 14.16 31.93
N ARG A 335 19.74 15.04 32.47
CA ARG A 335 21.19 14.99 32.32
C ARG A 335 21.78 14.22 33.49
N ALA A 336 22.46 13.12 33.20
CA ALA A 336 23.12 12.27 34.18
C ALA A 336 24.39 12.91 34.75
N ALA A 337 24.91 12.35 35.84
CA ALA A 337 26.09 12.87 36.55
C ALA A 337 27.37 12.89 35.69
N ASP A 338 27.47 12.05 34.66
CA ASP A 338 28.57 12.04 33.68
C ASP A 338 28.43 13.13 32.59
N GLY A 339 27.36 13.93 32.69
CA GLY A 339 27.06 15.05 31.81
C GLY A 339 26.31 14.68 30.53
N ARG A 340 26.00 13.40 30.29
CA ARG A 340 25.21 12.94 29.12
C ARG A 340 23.72 13.01 29.42
N PHE A 341 22.89 13.12 28.38
CA PHE A 341 21.45 12.98 28.54
C PHE A 341 21.09 11.51 28.73
N ALA A 342 20.06 11.25 29.52
CA ALA A 342 19.55 9.92 29.78
C ALA A 342 18.02 9.96 29.91
N PHE A 343 17.36 8.95 29.35
CA PHE A 343 15.99 8.61 29.71
C PHE A 343 16.04 7.35 30.58
N THR A 344 15.69 7.48 31.86
CA THR A 344 15.93 6.45 32.87
C THR A 344 14.63 6.00 33.52
N ARG A 345 14.48 4.69 33.70
CA ARG A 345 13.39 4.07 34.46
C ARG A 345 13.90 3.00 35.40
N ARG A 346 13.17 2.78 36.50
CA ARG A 346 13.44 1.74 37.50
C ARG A 346 12.33 0.69 37.50
N ALA A 347 12.64 -0.53 37.94
CA ALA A 347 11.72 -1.67 37.91
C ALA A 347 10.57 -1.60 38.94
N GLY A 348 10.61 -0.66 39.89
CA GLY A 348 9.56 -0.41 40.88
C GLY A 348 9.79 0.89 41.64
N ASP A 349 8.80 1.32 42.44
CA ASP A 349 8.80 2.55 43.25
C ASP A 349 9.73 2.46 44.48
N GLY A 350 11.04 2.39 44.21
CA GLY A 350 12.10 2.31 45.21
C GLY A 350 13.47 2.14 44.54
N ASP A 351 14.51 1.89 45.34
CA ASP A 351 15.87 1.66 44.82
C ASP A 351 16.02 0.27 44.18
N THR A 352 15.43 0.12 42.99
CA THR A 352 15.40 -1.11 42.20
C THR A 352 16.27 -0.99 40.94
N ALA A 353 16.49 -2.10 40.23
CA ALA A 353 17.28 -2.09 38.99
C ALA A 353 16.77 -1.04 37.99
N SER A 354 17.70 -0.31 37.37
CA SER A 354 17.40 0.76 36.40
C SER A 354 17.83 0.38 34.99
N SER A 355 17.04 0.78 33.99
CA SER A 355 17.45 0.86 32.59
C SER A 355 17.57 2.33 32.18
N SER A 356 18.64 2.67 31.46
CA SER A 356 18.87 4.01 30.95
C SER A 356 19.28 3.96 29.48
N ALA A 357 18.53 4.65 28.62
CA ALA A 357 18.98 5.00 27.27
C ALA A 357 19.76 6.32 27.37
N VAL A 358 20.99 6.36 26.85
CA VAL A 358 21.95 7.44 27.09
C VAL A 358 22.44 8.06 25.78
N SER A 359 22.69 9.37 25.78
CA SER A 359 23.27 10.05 24.62
C SER A 359 24.72 9.64 24.38
N THR A 360 25.18 9.72 23.13
CA THR A 360 26.59 9.41 22.80
C THR A 360 27.53 10.49 23.29
N LEU A 361 27.10 11.76 23.19
CA LEU A 361 27.87 12.94 23.58
C LEU A 361 27.30 13.59 24.86
N PRO A 362 28.13 14.30 25.65
CA PRO A 362 27.66 15.15 26.75
C PRO A 362 26.70 16.25 26.27
N ALA A 363 25.83 16.68 27.19
CA ALA A 363 24.98 17.86 27.01
C ALA A 363 25.83 19.13 26.80
N GLN A 364 25.37 20.02 25.93
CA GLN A 364 26.04 21.25 25.58
C GLN A 364 25.50 22.40 26.45
N ALA A 365 26.34 22.87 27.38
CA ALA A 365 25.93 23.92 28.31
C ALA A 365 25.58 25.23 27.58
N GLY A 366 24.46 25.84 27.95
CA GLY A 366 23.99 27.12 27.40
C GLY A 366 23.41 27.04 25.99
N GLN A 367 23.22 25.84 25.43
CA GLN A 367 22.60 25.62 24.12
C GLN A 367 21.26 24.90 24.27
N TRP A 368 20.27 25.29 23.48
CA TRP A 368 18.99 24.59 23.41
C TRP A 368 19.17 23.23 22.72
N GLN A 369 18.66 22.18 23.33
CA GLN A 369 18.68 20.81 22.82
C GLN A 369 17.31 20.18 23.05
N HIS A 370 16.76 19.49 22.06
CA HIS A 370 15.48 18.81 22.17
C HIS A 370 15.69 17.38 22.67
N LEU A 371 14.99 16.99 23.74
CA LEU A 371 15.06 15.65 24.31
C LEU A 371 13.71 14.95 24.14
N VAL A 372 13.73 13.69 23.72
CA VAL A 372 12.53 12.84 23.73
C VAL A 372 12.84 11.48 24.34
N GLY A 373 12.08 11.11 25.36
CA GLY A 373 12.07 9.77 25.95
C GLY A 373 10.85 9.00 25.47
N VAL A 374 11.06 7.82 24.87
CA VAL A 374 9.97 6.94 24.41
C VAL A 374 10.04 5.63 25.18
N TYR A 375 8.94 5.24 25.82
CA TYR A 375 8.75 3.90 26.34
C TYR A 375 7.71 3.17 25.49
N ASN A 376 8.09 2.02 24.92
CA ASN A 376 7.20 1.17 24.15
C ASN A 376 6.99 -0.16 24.89
N ARG A 377 5.81 -0.34 25.47
CA ARG A 377 5.44 -1.55 26.23
C ARG A 377 5.36 -2.78 25.34
N ALA A 378 4.79 -2.66 24.15
CA ALA A 378 4.62 -3.78 23.22
C ALA A 378 5.98 -4.30 22.73
N ALA A 379 6.93 -3.41 22.46
CA ALA A 379 8.30 -3.77 22.09
C ALA A 379 9.19 -4.10 23.31
N GLY A 380 8.78 -3.73 24.52
CA GLY A 380 9.58 -3.86 25.74
C GLY A 380 10.86 -3.02 25.70
N THR A 381 10.80 -1.79 25.16
CA THR A 381 11.98 -0.93 24.95
C THR A 381 11.84 0.48 25.53
N LEU A 382 12.98 1.03 25.93
CA LEU A 382 13.18 2.40 26.40
C LEU A 382 14.18 3.11 25.46
N SER A 383 13.78 4.23 24.87
CA SER A 383 14.58 4.94 23.85
C SER A 383 14.79 6.41 24.22
N LEU A 384 15.98 6.93 23.93
CA LEU A 384 16.31 8.36 24.05
C LEU A 384 16.64 8.92 22.68
N TYR A 385 16.01 10.04 22.36
CA TYR A 385 16.34 10.87 21.21
C TYR A 385 16.88 12.23 21.67
N VAL A 386 17.88 12.73 20.96
CA VAL A 386 18.42 14.08 21.14
C VAL A 386 18.41 14.77 19.79
N ASN A 387 17.83 15.98 19.73
CA ASN A 387 17.70 16.77 18.51
C ASN A 387 17.10 15.96 17.35
N GLY A 388 16.02 15.22 17.64
CA GLY A 388 15.32 14.38 16.67
C GLY A 388 16.02 13.05 16.31
N THR A 389 17.19 12.76 16.88
CA THR A 389 17.99 11.58 16.52
C THR A 389 18.00 10.54 17.62
N LEU A 390 17.67 9.28 17.30
CA LEU A 390 17.79 8.16 18.22
C LEU A 390 19.25 8.02 18.67
N GLN A 391 19.49 8.12 19.98
CA GLN A 391 20.81 7.90 20.57
C GLN A 391 20.99 6.44 20.98
N GLN A 392 20.02 5.92 21.71
CA GLN A 392 20.06 4.55 22.23
C GLN A 392 18.64 4.05 22.45
N SER A 393 18.45 2.75 22.26
CA SER A 393 17.29 1.99 22.71
C SER A 393 17.75 0.80 23.53
N VAL A 394 17.12 0.54 24.67
CA VAL A 394 17.48 -0.55 25.59
C VAL A 394 16.23 -1.34 26.02
N PRO A 395 16.36 -2.64 26.34
CA PRO A 395 15.24 -3.40 26.88
C PRO A 395 14.73 -2.89 28.23
N PHE A 396 13.40 -2.90 28.42
CA PHE A 396 12.73 -2.62 29.68
C PHE A 396 11.35 -3.31 29.73
N THR A 397 11.18 -4.32 30.57
CA THR A 397 10.00 -5.22 30.58
C THR A 397 9.22 -5.26 31.90
N THR A 398 9.64 -4.50 32.91
CA THR A 398 9.02 -4.47 34.25
C THR A 398 8.49 -3.07 34.58
N PRO A 399 7.45 -2.59 33.88
CA PRO A 399 6.90 -1.26 34.11
C PRO A 399 5.97 -1.23 35.34
N TRP A 400 5.79 -0.05 35.92
CA TRP A 400 4.88 0.22 37.03
C TRP A 400 4.27 1.61 36.87
N THR A 401 3.10 1.84 37.50
CA THR A 401 2.36 3.09 37.44
C THR A 401 2.81 4.03 38.56
N ALA A 402 3.40 5.16 38.19
CA ALA A 402 3.57 6.34 39.03
C ALA A 402 2.30 7.20 38.99
N SER A 403 1.71 7.49 40.15
CA SER A 403 0.40 8.14 40.29
C SER A 403 0.45 9.59 40.77
N GLY A 404 1.65 10.15 40.94
CA GLY A 404 1.87 11.51 41.43
C GLY A 404 1.86 12.56 40.31
N HIS A 405 2.35 13.74 40.65
CA HIS A 405 2.35 14.91 39.78
C HIS A 405 3.35 14.75 38.63
N LEU A 406 3.09 15.38 37.49
CA LEU A 406 4.14 15.65 36.51
C LEU A 406 4.95 16.86 36.99
N GLU A 407 6.27 16.73 36.94
CA GLU A 407 7.19 17.75 37.40
C GLU A 407 8.09 18.19 36.25
N ILE A 408 8.11 19.49 35.97
CA ILE A 408 9.05 20.10 35.04
C ILE A 408 10.15 20.77 35.87
N GLY A 409 11.37 20.27 35.79
CA GLY A 409 12.52 20.85 36.46
C GLY A 409 13.01 20.11 37.70
N ARG A 410 12.43 18.96 38.06
CA ARG A 410 12.94 18.09 39.13
C ARG A 410 12.59 16.62 38.91
N GLY A 411 13.23 15.76 39.69
CA GLY A 411 12.78 14.40 39.96
C GLY A 411 12.45 14.21 41.44
N LYS A 412 12.13 12.98 41.83
CA LYS A 412 11.94 12.55 43.21
C LYS A 412 12.85 11.37 43.52
N TRP A 413 13.47 11.42 44.69
CA TRP A 413 14.36 10.38 45.19
C TRP A 413 14.21 10.21 46.69
N ALA A 414 14.15 8.97 47.17
CA ALA A 414 14.01 8.64 48.60
C ALA A 414 12.85 9.41 49.30
N GLY A 415 11.74 9.63 48.60
CA GLY A 415 10.54 10.30 49.11
C GLY A 415 10.58 11.83 49.06
N ALA A 416 11.66 12.45 48.56
CA ALA A 416 11.82 13.90 48.51
C ALA A 416 12.15 14.41 47.10
N PRO A 417 11.78 15.67 46.75
CA PRO A 417 12.27 16.36 45.56
C PRO A 417 13.80 16.34 45.45
N ALA A 418 14.32 15.98 44.27
CA ALA A 418 15.75 15.84 43.99
C ALA A 418 16.06 16.21 42.53
N ASP A 419 17.35 16.19 42.17
CA ASP A 419 17.85 16.34 40.80
C ASP A 419 17.34 17.62 40.08
N TRP A 420 17.24 18.72 40.81
CA TRP A 420 16.72 20.00 40.32
C TRP A 420 17.46 20.47 39.06
N PHE A 421 16.72 20.74 37.99
CA PHE A 421 17.28 21.20 36.73
C PHE A 421 17.81 22.64 36.86
N ALA A 422 18.96 22.89 36.25
CA ALA A 422 19.62 24.19 36.26
C ALA A 422 19.77 24.66 34.81
N GLY A 423 18.93 25.60 34.37
CA GLY A 423 18.89 26.05 32.98
C GLY A 423 17.49 26.39 32.49
N GLY A 424 17.35 26.57 31.18
CA GLY A 424 16.05 26.80 30.52
C GLY A 424 15.33 25.49 30.20
N VAL A 425 14.00 25.49 30.30
CA VAL A 425 13.10 24.44 29.80
C VAL A 425 11.97 25.11 29.02
N ASP A 426 11.59 24.50 27.91
CA ASP A 426 10.59 25.03 26.98
C ASP A 426 9.83 23.89 26.25
N ASP A 427 8.63 24.19 25.74
CA ASP A 427 7.75 23.30 24.95
C ASP A 427 7.72 21.83 25.47
N VAL A 428 7.16 21.63 26.65
CA VAL A 428 7.07 20.30 27.28
C VAL A 428 5.82 19.58 26.78
N ARG A 429 6.00 18.37 26.26
CA ARG A 429 4.91 17.55 25.69
C ARG A 429 4.90 16.14 26.27
N ALA A 430 3.71 15.60 26.51
CA ALA A 430 3.51 14.23 26.96
C ALA A 430 2.47 13.53 26.08
N TYR A 431 2.80 12.34 25.58
CA TYR A 431 1.93 11.53 24.74
C TYR A 431 1.62 10.19 25.42
N PRO A 432 0.38 9.70 25.35
CA PRO A 432 0.01 8.39 25.89
C PRO A 432 0.43 7.23 24.96
N THR A 433 1.19 7.51 23.90
CA THR A 433 1.64 6.55 22.90
C THR A 433 3.14 6.66 22.64
N PRO A 434 3.78 5.62 22.08
CA PRO A 434 5.17 5.70 21.66
C PRO A 434 5.25 6.41 20.30
N LEU A 435 5.89 7.59 20.25
CA LEU A 435 6.12 8.29 18.99
C LEU A 435 7.14 7.57 18.10
N THR A 436 6.93 7.66 16.79
CA THR A 436 7.87 7.17 15.78
C THR A 436 9.08 8.09 15.65
N GLY A 437 10.19 7.60 15.10
CA GLY A 437 11.38 8.42 14.89
C GLY A 437 11.15 9.65 14.00
N SER A 438 10.25 9.57 13.00
CA SER A 438 9.88 10.70 12.16
C SER A 438 9.07 11.75 12.91
N ALA A 439 8.08 11.33 13.73
CA ALA A 439 7.34 12.24 14.59
C ALA A 439 8.27 12.95 15.59
N VAL A 440 9.23 12.22 16.19
CA VAL A 440 10.25 12.79 17.07
C VAL A 440 11.17 13.77 16.33
N ALA A 441 11.54 13.48 15.09
CA ALA A 441 12.30 14.40 14.27
C ALA A 441 11.50 15.67 13.98
N ALA A 442 10.21 15.59 13.65
CA ALA A 442 9.36 16.75 13.38
C ALA A 442 9.27 17.69 14.60
N LEU A 443 9.16 17.14 15.82
CA LEU A 443 9.14 17.95 17.06
C LEU A 443 10.40 18.78 17.26
N ALA A 444 11.56 18.29 16.80
CA ALA A 444 12.81 19.03 16.92
C ALA A 444 13.03 20.08 15.81
N ALA A 445 12.10 20.25 14.85
CA ALA A 445 12.30 21.12 13.70
C ALA A 445 11.97 22.58 14.04
N SER A 446 12.73 23.52 13.48
CA SER A 446 12.39 24.95 13.58
C SER A 446 11.44 25.41 12.47
N GLY A 447 11.39 24.66 11.36
CA GLY A 447 10.40 24.77 10.30
C GLY A 447 10.55 23.58 9.36
N SER A 448 9.44 23.01 8.92
CA SER A 448 9.39 21.83 8.03
C SER A 448 8.23 21.98 7.05
N TRP A 449 8.55 22.37 5.82
CA TRP A 449 7.55 22.60 4.77
C TRP A 449 7.71 21.56 3.66
N HIS A 450 6.78 20.61 3.62
CA HIS A 450 6.75 19.52 2.63
C HIS A 450 6.17 19.94 1.27
N PHE A 451 5.41 21.05 1.19
CA PHE A 451 4.77 21.54 -0.04
C PHE A 451 3.84 20.54 -0.76
N ASP A 452 3.21 19.65 0.01
CA ASP A 452 2.34 18.58 -0.48
C ASP A 452 0.86 18.96 -0.67
N GLU A 453 0.46 20.20 -0.38
CA GLU A 453 -0.96 20.61 -0.37
C GLU A 453 -1.63 20.51 -1.73
N GLY A 454 -0.88 20.74 -2.81
CA GLY A 454 -1.33 20.58 -4.20
C GLY A 454 -2.41 21.55 -4.69
N THR A 455 -3.05 22.30 -3.79
CA THR A 455 -4.10 23.29 -4.06
C THR A 455 -4.07 24.42 -3.02
N GLY A 456 -4.75 25.53 -3.31
CA GLY A 456 -4.81 26.69 -2.41
C GLY A 456 -3.51 27.51 -2.39
N THR A 457 -3.37 28.38 -1.40
CA THR A 457 -2.27 29.36 -1.28
C THR A 457 -1.48 29.25 0.02
N VAL A 458 -1.68 28.18 0.80
CA VAL A 458 -1.00 27.97 2.09
C VAL A 458 -0.07 26.78 1.97
N ALA A 459 1.19 26.93 2.38
CA ALA A 459 2.18 25.87 2.52
C ALA A 459 2.38 25.59 4.01
N ARG A 460 1.96 24.43 4.51
CA ARG A 460 1.89 24.19 5.95
C ARG A 460 3.24 23.83 6.53
N ASP A 461 3.49 24.36 7.72
CA ASP A 461 4.63 23.96 8.55
C ASP A 461 4.24 22.77 9.42
N SER A 462 4.94 21.65 9.26
CA SER A 462 4.75 20.44 10.05
C SER A 462 5.59 20.42 11.33
N SER A 463 6.38 21.47 11.58
CA SER A 463 7.13 21.63 12.82
C SER A 463 6.23 22.08 13.98
N ALA A 464 6.77 21.99 15.20
CA ALA A 464 6.12 22.49 16.40
C ALA A 464 5.78 23.99 16.37
N ASN A 465 6.44 24.78 15.49
CA ASN A 465 6.21 26.23 15.39
C ASN A 465 4.98 26.61 14.56
N ALA A 466 4.45 25.69 13.74
CA ALA A 466 3.28 25.91 12.88
C ALA A 466 3.34 27.22 12.06
N ALA A 467 4.54 27.58 11.57
CA ALA A 467 4.76 28.80 10.79
C ALA A 467 4.37 28.60 9.31
N ASP A 468 3.06 28.48 9.07
CA ASP A 468 2.48 28.27 7.74
C ASP A 468 2.87 29.40 6.75
N GLY A 469 3.34 29.00 5.58
CA GLY A 469 3.70 29.87 4.47
C GLY A 469 2.52 30.30 3.61
N THR A 470 2.62 31.49 3.03
CA THR A 470 1.66 31.99 2.03
C THR A 470 2.30 32.08 0.65
N LEU A 471 1.74 31.36 -0.33
CA LEU A 471 2.14 31.46 -1.74
C LEU A 471 1.77 32.85 -2.30
N LYS A 472 2.75 33.53 -2.87
CA LYS A 472 2.62 34.80 -3.60
C LYS A 472 2.87 34.56 -5.08
N GLY A 473 1.82 34.16 -5.80
CA GLY A 473 1.89 33.88 -7.25
C GLY A 473 2.52 32.55 -7.66
N ALA A 474 3.03 31.77 -6.70
CA ALA A 474 3.52 30.41 -6.95
C ALA A 474 2.36 29.44 -7.24
N THR A 475 2.65 28.34 -7.94
CA THR A 475 1.67 27.29 -8.25
C THR A 475 2.17 25.91 -7.81
N TRP A 476 1.29 24.92 -7.73
CA TRP A 476 1.67 23.56 -7.34
C TRP A 476 2.12 22.72 -8.53
N THR A 477 3.10 21.83 -8.32
CA THR A 477 3.62 20.90 -9.33
C THR A 477 4.00 19.56 -8.69
N THR A 478 4.46 18.59 -9.48
CA THR A 478 5.02 17.34 -8.95
C THR A 478 6.38 17.58 -8.30
N GLY A 479 6.54 17.12 -7.05
CA GLY A 479 7.72 17.33 -6.23
C GLY A 479 8.83 16.28 -6.39
N ALA A 480 9.91 16.46 -5.62
CA ALA A 480 10.88 15.43 -5.28
C ALA A 480 10.27 14.41 -4.31
N ALA A 481 9.36 14.87 -3.46
CA ALA A 481 8.37 14.08 -2.78
C ALA A 481 6.98 14.64 -3.11
N GLY A 482 5.97 13.78 -3.27
CA GLY A 482 4.58 14.20 -3.50
C GLY A 482 4.38 15.41 -4.46
N LYS A 483 4.06 16.59 -3.90
CA LYS A 483 3.94 17.87 -4.62
C LYS A 483 5.07 18.83 -4.24
N ALA A 484 5.22 19.89 -5.03
CA ALA A 484 6.17 20.96 -4.79
C ALA A 484 5.58 22.31 -5.21
N VAL A 485 6.27 23.40 -4.85
CA VAL A 485 5.95 24.74 -5.34
C VAL A 485 6.76 25.07 -6.59
N GLN A 486 6.07 25.43 -7.67
CA GLN A 486 6.62 25.93 -8.91
C GLN A 486 6.70 27.45 -8.87
N LEU A 487 7.88 27.97 -9.23
CA LEU A 487 8.26 29.37 -9.16
C LEU A 487 8.71 29.88 -10.54
N ASP A 488 8.35 31.12 -10.88
CA ASP A 488 8.58 31.73 -12.20
C ASP A 488 9.67 32.82 -12.20
N GLY A 489 10.39 32.99 -11.08
CA GLY A 489 11.38 34.06 -10.87
C GLY A 489 10.79 35.36 -10.30
N LYS A 490 9.46 35.48 -10.19
CA LYS A 490 8.77 36.61 -9.54
C LYS A 490 7.93 36.15 -8.35
N SER A 491 7.37 34.94 -8.42
CA SER A 491 6.62 34.31 -7.34
C SER A 491 7.50 33.93 -6.15
N THR A 492 6.93 33.91 -4.94
CA THR A 492 7.60 33.46 -3.70
C THR A 492 6.64 32.70 -2.79
N VAL A 493 7.17 32.05 -1.77
CA VAL A 493 6.41 31.64 -0.58
C VAL A 493 6.95 32.41 0.62
N ASP A 494 6.07 33.11 1.33
CA ASP A 494 6.39 33.92 2.51
C ASP A 494 6.01 33.15 3.78
N MET A 495 7.01 32.75 4.57
CA MET A 495 6.82 32.03 5.84
C MET A 495 6.71 32.99 7.05
N GLY A 496 6.76 34.31 6.81
CA GLY A 496 6.70 35.31 7.85
C GLY A 496 7.97 35.41 8.70
N SER A 497 7.84 36.00 9.88
CA SER A 497 8.91 36.20 10.85
C SER A 497 8.58 35.44 12.13
N SER A 498 9.52 34.62 12.61
CA SER A 498 9.40 33.87 13.86
C SER A 498 10.73 33.87 14.60
N PRO A 499 10.74 34.01 15.94
CA PRO A 499 11.94 33.82 16.74
C PRO A 499 12.61 32.47 16.50
N ALA A 500 11.86 31.45 16.04
CA ALA A 500 12.35 30.12 15.66
C ALA A 500 13.18 30.10 14.37
N PHE A 501 13.17 31.17 13.56
CA PHE A 501 14.03 31.30 12.37
C PHE A 501 15.39 31.94 12.69
N ASP A 502 15.47 32.80 13.70
CA ASP A 502 16.70 33.47 14.14
C ASP A 502 17.71 32.59 14.89
N THR A 503 18.70 32.05 14.18
CA THR A 503 19.74 31.17 14.77
C THR A 503 20.76 31.89 15.66
N GLY A 504 20.81 33.23 15.59
CA GLY A 504 21.70 34.04 16.41
C GLY A 504 23.18 33.68 16.24
N THR A 505 23.86 33.43 17.35
CA THR A 505 25.24 32.92 17.36
C THR A 505 25.32 31.39 17.46
N GLY A 506 24.17 30.72 17.41
CA GLY A 506 24.03 29.27 17.49
C GLY A 506 24.36 28.54 16.19
N SER A 507 24.20 27.22 16.24
CA SER A 507 24.36 26.35 15.07
C SER A 507 23.11 26.36 14.19
N LEU A 508 23.25 25.93 12.95
CA LEU A 508 22.18 25.93 11.94
C LEU A 508 22.32 24.73 11.01
N SER A 509 21.20 24.11 10.65
CA SER A 509 21.09 23.32 9.42
C SER A 509 19.91 23.80 8.59
N LEU A 510 20.14 24.00 7.30
CA LEU A 510 19.12 24.39 6.32
C LEU A 510 19.22 23.43 5.13
N ALA A 511 18.10 22.82 4.74
CA ALA A 511 18.04 21.88 3.63
C ALA A 511 16.82 22.14 2.73
N ALA A 512 16.94 21.83 1.44
CA ALA A 512 15.86 21.94 0.47
C ALA A 512 16.10 21.04 -0.76
N TRP A 513 15.04 20.45 -1.29
CA TRP A 513 15.03 19.90 -2.65
C TRP A 513 14.69 20.99 -3.66
N PHE A 514 15.34 20.96 -4.83
CA PHE A 514 15.08 21.93 -5.90
C PHE A 514 15.30 21.33 -7.29
N ARG A 515 14.62 21.89 -8.29
CA ARG A 515 14.92 21.69 -9.73
C ARG A 515 14.96 23.03 -10.44
N THR A 516 15.97 23.28 -11.25
CA THR A 516 16.09 24.54 -12.00
C THR A 516 16.98 24.38 -13.24
N THR A 517 16.84 25.32 -14.18
CA THR A 517 17.74 25.53 -15.32
C THR A 517 18.41 26.91 -15.27
N ALA A 518 18.24 27.64 -14.17
CA ALA A 518 18.67 29.03 -14.01
C ALA A 518 19.31 29.28 -12.64
N ALA A 519 19.89 30.47 -12.46
CA ALA A 519 20.36 30.91 -11.15
C ALA A 519 19.19 31.50 -10.33
N GLY A 520 19.28 31.42 -9.00
CA GLY A 520 18.31 32.02 -8.09
C GLY A 520 18.52 31.60 -6.63
N THR A 521 17.82 32.28 -5.72
CA THR A 521 17.87 32.00 -4.27
C THR A 521 16.73 31.04 -3.89
N LEU A 522 17.08 29.89 -3.32
CA LEU A 522 16.14 28.88 -2.89
C LEU A 522 15.43 29.33 -1.61
N VAL A 523 16.22 29.74 -0.62
CA VAL A 523 15.77 30.20 0.70
C VAL A 523 16.51 31.47 1.06
N ASP A 524 15.78 32.47 1.55
CA ASP A 524 16.35 33.74 2.01
C ASP A 524 15.71 34.19 3.33
N HIS A 525 16.56 34.56 4.27
CA HIS A 525 16.18 35.20 5.53
C HIS A 525 17.06 36.44 5.76
N GLY A 526 17.03 37.38 4.81
CA GLY A 526 17.76 38.65 4.86
C GLY A 526 19.25 38.49 5.20
N ASP A 527 19.78 39.33 6.08
CA ASP A 527 21.20 39.26 6.48
C ASP A 527 21.53 38.06 7.40
N GLY A 528 20.55 37.25 7.77
CA GLY A 528 20.71 36.07 8.63
C GLY A 528 21.37 34.92 7.88
N TYR A 529 20.66 34.31 6.92
CA TYR A 529 21.19 33.23 6.08
C TYR A 529 20.43 33.09 4.75
N ALA A 530 21.06 32.44 3.78
CA ALA A 530 20.44 32.07 2.51
C ALA A 530 21.10 30.85 1.87
N LEU A 531 20.34 30.17 1.01
CA LEU A 531 20.80 29.04 0.19
C LEU A 531 20.30 29.25 -1.25
N GLY A 532 21.15 29.01 -2.25
CA GLY A 532 20.83 29.29 -3.65
C GLY A 532 21.72 28.56 -4.64
N VAL A 533 21.49 28.84 -5.93
CA VAL A 533 22.26 28.29 -7.05
C VAL A 533 22.69 29.42 -7.98
N THR A 534 23.99 29.49 -8.28
CA THR A 534 24.56 30.47 -9.22
C THR A 534 25.54 29.79 -10.15
N GLY A 535 25.34 29.91 -11.48
CA GLY A 535 26.20 29.26 -12.48
C GLY A 535 26.23 27.73 -12.35
N GLY A 536 25.12 27.14 -11.88
CA GLY A 536 25.00 25.71 -11.60
C GLY A 536 25.73 25.22 -10.34
N LYS A 537 26.26 26.11 -9.50
CA LYS A 537 26.94 25.81 -8.23
C LYS A 537 26.07 26.21 -7.05
N LEU A 538 26.15 25.51 -5.92
CA LEU A 538 25.47 25.95 -4.70
C LEU A 538 26.17 27.17 -4.12
N THR A 539 25.36 28.13 -3.66
CA THR A 539 25.80 29.29 -2.91
C THR A 539 25.07 29.30 -1.57
N ALA A 540 25.77 29.65 -0.49
CA ALA A 540 25.13 29.83 0.80
C ALA A 540 25.71 31.02 1.55
N ARG A 541 24.90 31.64 2.41
CA ARG A 541 25.27 32.76 3.28
C ARG A 541 24.83 32.46 4.71
N VAL A 542 25.68 32.78 5.69
CA VAL A 542 25.28 32.91 7.10
C VAL A 542 25.97 34.15 7.68
N GLY A 543 25.21 35.22 7.89
CA GLY A 543 25.74 36.53 8.23
C GLY A 543 26.81 36.98 7.22
N PRO A 544 28.05 37.27 7.67
CA PRO A 544 29.15 37.70 6.80
C PRO A 544 29.80 36.55 6.02
N ILE A 545 29.50 35.29 6.36
CA ILE A 545 30.11 34.12 5.71
C ILE A 545 29.36 33.87 4.41
N GLN A 546 30.04 33.98 3.27
CA GLN A 546 29.50 33.53 1.98
C GLN A 546 30.34 32.40 1.42
N VAL A 547 29.69 31.37 0.92
CA VAL A 547 30.33 30.18 0.36
C VAL A 547 29.78 29.85 -1.02
N THR A 548 30.63 29.28 -1.88
CA THR A 548 30.25 28.74 -3.18
C THR A 548 30.93 27.39 -3.39
N THR A 549 30.20 26.39 -3.86
CA THR A 549 30.79 25.08 -4.13
C THR A 549 31.73 25.11 -5.32
N ASN A 550 32.79 24.29 -5.26
CA ASN A 550 33.73 24.15 -6.37
C ASN A 550 33.07 23.42 -7.56
N GLY A 551 32.30 22.37 -7.26
CA GLY A 551 31.50 21.61 -8.23
C GLY A 551 30.21 22.33 -8.60
N GLY A 552 29.72 22.07 -9.83
CA GLY A 552 28.48 22.63 -10.36
C GLY A 552 27.74 21.64 -11.26
N GLY A 553 26.88 22.15 -12.16
CA GLY A 553 26.01 21.33 -13.02
C GLY A 553 24.63 21.06 -12.42
N LEU A 554 24.26 21.76 -11.35
CA LEU A 554 22.99 21.57 -10.62
C LEU A 554 21.81 22.37 -11.20
N ALA A 555 22.03 23.04 -12.34
CA ALA A 555 21.01 23.79 -13.07
C ALA A 555 20.68 23.07 -14.39
N ASP A 556 20.39 21.78 -14.31
CA ASP A 556 20.19 20.86 -15.44
C ASP A 556 18.71 20.47 -15.65
N GLY A 557 17.80 20.97 -14.82
CA GLY A 557 16.37 20.66 -14.83
C GLY A 557 15.98 19.41 -14.03
N ASN A 558 16.93 18.69 -13.43
CA ASN A 558 16.65 17.55 -12.54
C ASN A 558 16.47 18.00 -11.08
N TRP A 559 15.92 17.11 -10.25
CA TRP A 559 15.84 17.31 -8.81
C TRP A 559 17.21 17.08 -8.15
N HIS A 560 17.60 18.05 -7.31
CA HIS A 560 18.79 18.04 -6.47
C HIS A 560 18.43 18.41 -5.03
N HIS A 561 19.21 17.96 -4.07
CA HIS A 561 19.10 18.36 -2.67
C HIS A 561 20.28 19.26 -2.29
N ALA A 562 20.00 20.42 -1.72
CA ALA A 562 21.02 21.32 -1.18
C ALA A 562 20.90 21.38 0.34
N ALA A 563 22.04 21.32 1.04
CA ALA A 563 22.04 21.61 2.47
C ALA A 563 23.25 22.44 2.91
N LEU A 564 23.03 23.22 3.95
CA LEU A 564 24.02 24.02 4.65
C LEU A 564 24.00 23.60 6.12
N VAL A 565 25.15 23.22 6.67
CA VAL A 565 25.31 22.91 8.10
C VAL A 565 26.41 23.77 8.68
N LEU A 566 26.08 24.53 9.72
CA LEU A 566 26.99 25.31 10.54
C LEU A 566 27.00 24.74 11.96
N ASP A 567 28.11 24.12 12.34
CA ASP A 567 28.40 23.67 13.69
C ASP A 567 29.32 24.68 14.39
N ARG A 568 28.73 25.49 15.27
CA ARG A 568 29.48 26.48 16.05
C ARG A 568 30.29 25.86 17.19
N ALA A 569 29.91 24.69 17.69
CA ALA A 569 30.70 24.01 18.71
C ALA A 569 32.02 23.48 18.10
N ALA A 570 31.94 22.93 16.88
CA ALA A 570 33.10 22.47 16.13
C ALA A 570 33.80 23.57 15.30
N GLN A 571 33.23 24.79 15.24
CA GLN A 571 33.69 25.89 14.40
C GLN A 571 33.81 25.50 12.91
N ARG A 572 32.82 24.75 12.41
CA ARG A 572 32.81 24.22 11.04
C ARG A 572 31.54 24.54 10.29
N LEU A 573 31.68 24.91 9.02
CA LEU A 573 30.58 25.01 8.05
C LEU A 573 30.79 24.01 6.92
N THR A 574 29.73 23.31 6.52
CA THR A 574 29.74 22.34 5.42
C THR A 574 28.55 22.60 4.51
N VAL A 575 28.77 22.59 3.20
CA VAL A 575 27.71 22.62 2.19
C VAL A 575 27.63 21.24 1.55
N TYR A 576 26.41 20.72 1.42
CA TYR A 576 26.15 19.43 0.82
C TYR A 576 25.35 19.60 -0.47
N ALA A 577 25.76 18.88 -1.51
CA ALA A 577 25.01 18.71 -2.73
C ALA A 577 24.62 17.24 -2.84
N ASP A 578 23.32 16.97 -2.90
CA ASP A 578 22.71 15.64 -2.96
C ASP A 578 23.26 14.67 -1.90
N GLY A 579 23.44 15.17 -0.67
CA GLY A 579 23.94 14.39 0.47
C GLY A 579 25.46 14.33 0.58
N ASP A 580 26.21 14.74 -0.44
CA ASP A 580 27.68 14.72 -0.43
C ASP A 580 28.25 16.09 -0.02
N ALA A 581 29.17 16.08 0.94
CA ALA A 581 29.90 17.28 1.35
C ALA A 581 30.74 17.82 0.17
N SER A 582 30.60 19.11 -0.11
CA SER A 582 31.26 19.78 -1.22
C SER A 582 32.40 20.67 -0.75
N ALA A 583 33.53 20.63 -1.46
CA ALA A 583 34.57 21.63 -1.28
C ALA A 583 34.04 23.01 -1.69
N VAL A 584 34.38 24.04 -0.91
CA VAL A 584 33.87 25.40 -1.07
C VAL A 584 34.99 26.44 -1.17
N THR A 585 34.71 27.54 -1.87
CA THR A 585 35.38 28.82 -1.68
C THR A 585 34.57 29.69 -0.73
N SER A 586 35.23 30.61 -0.01
CA SER A 586 34.53 31.51 0.91
C SER A 586 35.12 32.92 0.97
N THR A 587 34.29 33.89 1.33
CA THR A 587 34.69 35.27 1.67
C THR A 587 35.28 35.39 3.07
N CYS A 588 35.04 34.43 3.97
CA CYS A 588 35.54 34.40 5.33
C CYS A 588 35.81 32.96 5.78
N GLY A 589 36.88 32.73 6.55
CA GLY A 589 37.24 31.40 7.05
C GLY A 589 38.22 30.65 6.14
N THR A 590 38.67 29.48 6.58
CA THR A 590 39.72 28.69 5.89
C THR A 590 39.18 27.35 5.41
N PRO A 591 39.11 27.09 4.08
CA PRO A 591 38.68 25.79 3.56
C PRO A 591 39.64 24.66 3.98
N THR A 592 39.07 23.55 4.44
CA THR A 592 39.76 22.33 4.88
C THR A 592 39.08 21.11 4.26
N GLY A 593 39.53 20.70 3.07
CA GLY A 593 38.89 19.61 2.31
C GLY A 593 37.47 20.00 1.89
N THR A 594 36.45 19.31 2.43
CA THR A 594 35.03 19.57 2.18
C THR A 594 34.36 20.43 3.27
N THR A 595 35.12 20.90 4.27
CA THR A 595 34.61 21.77 5.34
C THR A 595 35.27 23.15 5.32
N LEU A 596 34.65 24.13 5.97
CA LEU A 596 35.18 25.48 6.17
C LEU A 596 35.38 25.72 7.67
N ASP A 597 36.59 26.06 8.10
CA ASP A 597 36.86 26.53 9.47
C ASP A 597 36.37 27.98 9.59
N VAL A 598 35.40 28.20 10.48
CA VAL A 598 34.74 29.50 10.70
C VAL A 598 35.16 30.18 12.01
N SER A 599 36.18 29.67 12.69
CA SER A 599 36.66 30.21 13.98
C SER A 599 37.06 31.70 13.94
N ALA A 600 37.53 32.17 12.78
CA ALA A 600 37.89 33.57 12.56
C ALA A 600 36.73 34.45 12.05
N CYS A 601 35.54 33.89 11.82
CA CYS A 601 34.41 34.61 11.24
C CYS A 601 33.47 35.17 12.32
N PRO A 602 32.99 36.42 12.18
CA PRO A 602 31.99 36.97 13.10
C PRO A 602 30.73 36.11 13.13
N ALA A 603 30.20 35.85 14.33
CA ALA A 603 28.97 35.09 14.51
C ALA A 603 27.75 36.00 14.31
N SER A 604 26.89 35.64 13.35
CA SER A 604 25.58 36.26 13.13
C SER A 604 24.69 35.24 12.42
N GLY A 605 23.39 35.35 12.68
CA GLY A 605 22.35 34.45 12.15
C GLY A 605 20.94 34.97 12.47
N THR A 606 20.83 36.24 12.86
CA THR A 606 19.57 36.95 13.14
C THR A 606 19.20 37.84 11.96
N ALA A 607 17.92 37.93 11.63
CA ALA A 607 17.42 38.85 10.62
C ALA A 607 16.08 39.46 11.01
N ALA A 608 15.87 40.74 10.66
CA ALA A 608 14.55 41.37 10.76
C ALA A 608 13.64 41.04 9.56
N ALA A 609 14.19 40.43 8.50
CA ALA A 609 13.45 40.08 7.29
C ALA A 609 12.60 38.81 7.51
N PRO A 610 11.49 38.64 6.77
CA PRO A 610 10.77 37.37 6.78
C PRO A 610 11.63 36.23 6.21
N PHE A 611 11.31 35.00 6.58
CA PHE A 611 11.85 33.81 5.94
C PHE A 611 11.06 33.54 4.66
N THR A 612 11.75 33.50 3.52
CA THR A 612 11.10 33.35 2.22
C THR A 612 11.73 32.23 1.39
N VAL A 613 10.89 31.56 0.60
CA VAL A 613 11.30 30.55 -0.37
C VAL A 613 11.08 31.07 -1.78
N GLY A 614 12.08 30.92 -2.64
CA GLY A 614 11.96 31.15 -4.08
C GLY A 614 12.19 32.59 -4.57
N ALA A 615 12.71 33.49 -3.74
CA ALA A 615 12.96 34.87 -4.14
C ALA A 615 13.91 34.97 -5.35
N GLY A 616 13.37 35.35 -6.51
CA GLY A 616 14.13 35.43 -7.77
C GLY A 616 14.48 34.06 -8.38
N PHE A 617 13.84 32.98 -7.95
CA PHE A 617 14.12 31.62 -8.40
C PHE A 617 13.11 31.16 -9.46
N THR A 618 13.61 30.65 -10.58
CA THR A 618 12.79 29.97 -11.61
C THR A 618 13.04 28.47 -11.53
N GLY A 619 12.02 27.69 -11.21
CA GLY A 619 12.18 26.26 -10.94
C GLY A 619 11.12 25.74 -9.98
N ALA A 620 11.33 24.56 -9.40
CA ALA A 620 10.50 24.09 -8.27
C ALA A 620 11.35 23.86 -7.03
N VAL A 621 10.75 24.09 -5.86
CA VAL A 621 11.33 23.86 -4.54
C VAL A 621 10.42 22.96 -3.74
N ASP A 622 11.01 22.07 -2.96
CA ASP A 622 10.34 21.03 -2.21
C ASP A 622 11.09 20.73 -0.90
N GLU A 623 10.41 20.14 0.08
CA GLU A 623 11.00 19.61 1.33
C GLU A 623 12.00 20.58 2.00
N VAL A 624 11.54 21.78 2.37
CA VAL A 624 12.38 22.80 3.02
C VAL A 624 12.39 22.59 4.52
N GLU A 625 13.60 22.49 5.09
CA GLU A 625 13.77 22.19 6.51
C GLU A 625 14.80 23.09 7.17
N LEU A 626 14.44 23.63 8.35
CA LEU A 626 15.28 24.48 9.18
C LEU A 626 15.46 23.86 10.57
N ARG A 627 16.72 23.76 11.02
CA ARG A 627 17.11 23.28 12.36
C ARG A 627 18.10 24.22 13.04
N ARG A 628 17.97 24.43 14.35
CA ARG A 628 18.91 25.22 15.19
C ARG A 628 20.10 24.44 15.74
N PHE A 629 20.38 23.28 15.16
CA PHE A 629 21.47 22.42 15.55
C PHE A 629 22.12 21.82 14.29
N PRO A 630 23.40 21.43 14.38
CA PRO A 630 24.07 20.85 13.23
C PRO A 630 23.58 19.42 13.01
N LEU A 631 23.09 19.13 11.81
CA LEU A 631 22.78 17.78 11.36
C LEU A 631 24.08 17.07 10.98
N THR A 632 24.17 15.78 11.32
CA THR A 632 25.28 14.93 10.90
C THR A 632 25.23 14.67 9.40
N ALA A 633 26.36 14.27 8.79
CA ALA A 633 26.40 13.89 7.39
C ALA A 633 25.43 12.73 7.05
N ALA A 634 25.19 11.81 7.99
CA ALA A 634 24.21 10.75 7.82
C ALA A 634 22.77 11.28 7.77
N GLN A 635 22.42 12.27 8.60
CA GLN A 635 21.11 12.91 8.57
C GLN A 635 20.92 13.73 7.29
N ILE A 636 21.92 14.50 6.86
CA ILE A 636 21.87 15.19 5.56
C ILE A 636 21.77 14.20 4.40
N GLY A 637 22.47 13.07 4.50
CA GLY A 637 22.31 11.96 3.57
C GLY A 637 20.88 11.44 3.53
N ALA A 638 20.24 11.23 4.69
CA ALA A 638 18.85 10.80 4.75
C ALA A 638 17.88 11.81 4.12
N LEU A 639 18.04 13.12 4.39
CA LEU A 639 17.24 14.18 3.78
C LEU A 639 17.44 14.28 2.25
N ALA A 640 18.67 14.00 1.79
CA ALA A 640 18.99 13.91 0.36
C ALA A 640 18.62 12.57 -0.29
N GLY A 641 18.03 11.65 0.49
CA GLY A 641 17.81 10.27 0.07
C GLY A 641 19.09 9.56 -0.39
N ALA A 642 20.27 9.93 0.09
CA ALA A 642 21.57 9.43 -0.35
C ALA A 642 21.92 8.08 0.29
N ASN A 643 21.93 7.06 -0.57
CA ASN A 643 22.22 5.67 -0.25
C ASN A 643 23.55 5.23 -0.87
N GLN A 644 24.14 4.16 -0.36
CA GLN A 644 25.37 3.59 -0.92
C GLN A 644 25.18 2.09 -1.15
N LEU A 645 25.26 1.66 -2.41
CA LEU A 645 25.19 0.26 -2.82
C LEU A 645 26.60 -0.23 -3.20
N ALA A 646 27.23 -0.94 -2.28
CA ALA A 646 28.50 -1.63 -2.56
C ALA A 646 28.22 -3.01 -3.18
N VAL A 647 28.91 -3.35 -4.27
CA VAL A 647 28.79 -4.64 -4.97
C VAL A 647 30.18 -5.22 -5.18
N ASP A 648 30.40 -6.45 -4.73
CA ASP A 648 31.62 -7.21 -4.99
C ASP A 648 31.38 -8.27 -6.06
N ALA A 649 31.90 -8.02 -7.27
CA ALA A 649 31.71 -8.86 -8.44
C ALA A 649 32.47 -10.20 -8.39
N ASN A 650 33.33 -10.41 -7.40
CA ASN A 650 34.10 -11.64 -7.22
C ASN A 650 33.48 -12.59 -6.20
N VAL A 651 32.55 -12.11 -5.36
CA VAL A 651 31.91 -12.92 -4.32
C VAL A 651 30.50 -13.32 -4.75
N VAL A 652 30.41 -14.44 -5.47
CA VAL A 652 29.13 -15.08 -5.84
C VAL A 652 28.51 -15.73 -4.60
N ARG A 653 27.24 -15.42 -4.32
CA ARG A 653 26.47 -16.00 -3.21
C ARG A 653 25.67 -17.22 -3.63
N ALA A 654 25.02 -17.15 -4.79
CA ALA A 654 24.18 -18.22 -5.32
C ALA A 654 24.11 -18.13 -6.85
N ASN A 655 23.72 -19.24 -7.49
CA ASN A 655 23.26 -19.20 -8.87
C ASN A 655 21.78 -18.84 -8.88
N THR A 656 21.36 -18.03 -9.84
CA THR A 656 19.93 -17.79 -10.05
C THR A 656 19.29 -19.01 -10.70
N ARG A 657 18.00 -19.21 -10.43
CA ARG A 657 17.23 -20.29 -11.04
C ARG A 657 16.42 -19.72 -12.22
N PRO A 658 16.39 -20.36 -13.39
CA PRO A 658 15.53 -19.92 -14.49
C PRO A 658 14.05 -19.84 -14.09
N THR A 659 13.66 -20.60 -13.07
CA THR A 659 12.33 -20.72 -12.49
C THR A 659 11.96 -19.60 -11.50
N THR A 660 12.87 -18.64 -11.22
CA THR A 660 12.66 -17.61 -10.18
C THR A 660 11.32 -16.86 -10.30
N TYR A 661 10.89 -16.48 -11.50
CA TYR A 661 9.63 -15.76 -11.71
C TYR A 661 8.65 -16.60 -12.50
N GLY A 662 7.45 -16.79 -11.97
CA GLY A 662 6.38 -17.57 -12.57
C GLY A 662 5.03 -16.96 -12.32
N SER A 663 3.99 -17.71 -12.67
CA SER A 663 2.60 -17.37 -12.35
C SER A 663 1.77 -18.65 -12.32
N ILE A 664 0.60 -18.55 -11.70
CA ILE A 664 -0.38 -19.63 -11.60
C ILE A 664 -1.55 -19.35 -12.55
N LEU A 665 -2.06 -20.40 -13.17
CA LEU A 665 -3.33 -20.35 -13.89
C LEU A 665 -4.31 -21.35 -13.29
N GLU A 666 -5.36 -20.79 -12.71
CA GLU A 666 -6.60 -21.48 -12.36
C GLU A 666 -7.76 -20.75 -13.04
N ASP A 667 -8.91 -21.42 -13.21
CA ASP A 667 -10.10 -20.79 -13.80
C ASP A 667 -10.85 -19.98 -12.74
N ILE A 668 -10.40 -18.75 -12.49
CA ILE A 668 -10.97 -17.75 -11.57
C ILE A 668 -11.32 -16.49 -12.35
N SER A 669 -12.41 -15.80 -12.00
CA SER A 669 -12.79 -14.52 -12.64
C SER A 669 -12.86 -14.58 -14.19
N HIS A 670 -13.28 -15.71 -14.74
CA HIS A 670 -13.26 -15.99 -16.20
C HIS A 670 -11.85 -15.85 -16.80
N SER A 671 -10.80 -16.25 -16.08
CA SER A 671 -9.41 -16.27 -16.54
C SER A 671 -9.21 -17.27 -17.68
N VAL A 672 -9.90 -18.41 -17.67
CA VAL A 672 -9.82 -19.42 -18.74
C VAL A 672 -11.09 -19.36 -19.58
N GLU A 673 -12.24 -19.79 -19.07
CA GLU A 673 -13.52 -19.70 -19.78
C GLU A 673 -13.93 -18.24 -19.97
N GLY A 674 -13.96 -17.75 -21.20
CA GLY A 674 -14.24 -16.35 -21.52
C GLY A 674 -13.02 -15.40 -21.47
N GLY A 675 -11.87 -15.92 -21.04
CA GLY A 675 -10.61 -15.19 -20.98
C GLY A 675 -9.56 -15.77 -21.91
N LEU A 676 -8.66 -16.56 -21.35
CA LEU A 676 -7.51 -17.15 -22.03
C LEU A 676 -7.93 -18.19 -23.07
N TYR A 677 -8.95 -19.00 -22.78
CA TYR A 677 -9.51 -19.93 -23.75
C TYR A 677 -10.27 -19.13 -24.83
N ALA A 678 -9.88 -19.27 -26.09
CA ALA A 678 -10.38 -18.39 -27.16
C ALA A 678 -11.81 -18.72 -27.66
N GLU A 679 -12.53 -19.63 -26.99
CA GLU A 679 -13.94 -19.90 -27.29
C GLU A 679 -14.78 -18.66 -27.02
N LEU A 680 -15.58 -18.24 -28.01
CA LEU A 680 -16.40 -17.03 -27.92
C LEU A 680 -17.83 -17.31 -27.50
N VAL A 681 -18.29 -18.57 -27.54
CA VAL A 681 -19.66 -18.95 -27.22
C VAL A 681 -19.78 -19.38 -25.76
N ARG A 682 -20.40 -18.53 -24.94
CA ARG A 682 -20.71 -18.85 -23.53
C ARG A 682 -21.82 -19.89 -23.46
N ASN A 683 -21.77 -20.80 -22.49
CA ASN A 683 -22.74 -21.89 -22.37
C ASN A 683 -22.95 -22.68 -23.68
N ARG A 684 -21.85 -22.97 -24.41
CA ARG A 684 -21.90 -23.69 -25.68
C ARG A 684 -22.45 -25.12 -25.59
N THR A 685 -22.43 -25.71 -24.38
CA THR A 685 -22.92 -27.05 -24.10
C THR A 685 -24.30 -27.09 -23.44
N PHE A 686 -24.89 -25.92 -23.16
CA PHE A 686 -26.20 -25.75 -22.51
C PHE A 686 -26.30 -26.28 -21.08
N LYS A 687 -25.15 -26.48 -20.42
CA LYS A 687 -25.05 -26.97 -19.04
C LYS A 687 -24.92 -25.85 -18.00
N GLU A 688 -24.51 -24.65 -18.42
CA GLU A 688 -24.38 -23.51 -17.51
C GLU A 688 -25.77 -23.03 -17.07
N GLY A 689 -25.95 -22.91 -15.76
CA GLY A 689 -27.16 -22.36 -15.15
C GLY A 689 -27.20 -20.83 -15.15
N TYR A 690 -28.30 -20.26 -14.69
CA TYR A 690 -28.40 -18.81 -14.50
C TYR A 690 -27.45 -18.35 -13.39
N GLN A 691 -26.63 -17.35 -13.68
CA GLN A 691 -25.88 -16.61 -12.68
C GLN A 691 -26.42 -15.19 -12.49
N PRO A 692 -26.75 -14.76 -11.27
CA PRO A 692 -27.14 -13.38 -10.98
C PRO A 692 -26.11 -12.37 -11.51
N GLY A 693 -26.56 -11.27 -12.11
CA GLY A 693 -25.68 -10.19 -12.60
C GLY A 693 -24.88 -10.50 -13.88
N SER A 694 -24.90 -11.74 -14.39
CA SER A 694 -24.11 -12.18 -15.55
C SER A 694 -24.67 -11.78 -16.94
N GLY A 695 -25.80 -11.06 -16.98
CA GLY A 695 -26.48 -10.70 -18.22
C GLY A 695 -27.31 -11.82 -18.87
N ALA A 696 -27.38 -13.01 -18.26
CA ALA A 696 -28.15 -14.15 -18.78
C ALA A 696 -29.66 -13.88 -18.96
N GLY A 697 -30.24 -13.00 -18.13
CA GLY A 697 -31.69 -12.83 -18.00
C GLY A 697 -32.40 -14.08 -17.48
N ASN A 698 -33.71 -14.00 -17.20
CA ASN A 698 -34.52 -15.18 -16.89
C ASN A 698 -35.00 -15.85 -18.19
N THR A 699 -34.06 -16.48 -18.92
CA THR A 699 -34.33 -17.11 -20.22
C THR A 699 -34.47 -18.63 -20.11
N PRO A 700 -35.24 -19.29 -20.99
CA PRO A 700 -35.32 -20.76 -21.07
C PRO A 700 -33.98 -21.47 -21.29
N VAL A 701 -32.99 -20.75 -21.83
CA VAL A 701 -31.63 -21.22 -22.07
C VAL A 701 -30.67 -20.10 -21.66
N PRO A 702 -29.97 -20.20 -20.52
CA PRO A 702 -29.12 -19.13 -20.01
C PRO A 702 -28.12 -18.63 -21.07
N TYR A 703 -27.98 -17.31 -21.22
CA TYR A 703 -27.11 -16.60 -22.19
C TYR A 703 -27.54 -16.68 -23.67
N TRP A 704 -28.60 -17.44 -23.96
CA TRP A 704 -29.20 -17.52 -25.28
C TRP A 704 -30.54 -16.78 -25.30
N SER A 705 -30.88 -16.19 -26.45
CA SER A 705 -32.16 -15.49 -26.67
C SER A 705 -32.78 -15.86 -28.01
N LEU A 706 -34.12 -15.88 -28.07
CA LEU A 706 -34.86 -16.11 -29.30
C LEU A 706 -34.83 -14.87 -30.21
N VAL A 707 -34.60 -15.08 -31.50
CA VAL A 707 -34.67 -14.05 -32.53
C VAL A 707 -35.57 -14.51 -33.67
N THR A 708 -36.58 -13.73 -34.03
CA THR A 708 -37.52 -14.04 -35.11
C THR A 708 -37.61 -12.89 -36.11
N SER A 709 -37.75 -13.20 -37.40
CA SER A 709 -38.14 -12.20 -38.40
C SER A 709 -39.64 -11.90 -38.34
N ALA A 710 -40.08 -10.79 -38.95
CA ALA A 710 -41.50 -10.49 -39.08
C ALA A 710 -42.27 -11.66 -39.72
N GLY A 711 -43.39 -12.06 -39.10
CA GLY A 711 -44.23 -13.17 -39.56
C GLY A 711 -43.69 -14.58 -39.29
N ALA A 712 -42.51 -14.72 -38.67
CA ALA A 712 -42.01 -16.00 -38.16
C ALA A 712 -42.42 -16.22 -36.71
N ALA A 713 -42.66 -17.48 -36.33
CA ALA A 713 -42.95 -17.89 -34.95
C ALA A 713 -42.20 -19.18 -34.61
N GLY A 714 -41.75 -19.28 -33.35
CA GLY A 714 -41.00 -20.41 -32.87
C GLY A 714 -40.62 -20.30 -31.39
N THR A 715 -39.99 -21.35 -30.87
CA THR A 715 -39.53 -21.43 -29.48
C THR A 715 -38.13 -22.04 -29.38
N TYR A 716 -37.49 -21.86 -28.23
CA TYR A 716 -36.18 -22.44 -27.92
C TYR A 716 -36.16 -22.93 -26.48
N ALA A 717 -35.49 -24.05 -26.22
CA ALA A 717 -35.38 -24.65 -24.88
C ALA A 717 -34.18 -25.59 -24.77
N VAL A 718 -33.75 -25.85 -23.54
CA VAL A 718 -32.86 -26.99 -23.23
C VAL A 718 -33.68 -28.28 -23.30
N ASP A 719 -33.20 -29.27 -24.05
CA ASP A 719 -33.82 -30.58 -24.20
C ASP A 719 -32.87 -31.70 -23.75
N THR A 720 -33.27 -32.44 -22.72
CA THR A 720 -32.53 -33.59 -22.18
C THR A 720 -32.95 -34.93 -22.79
N ALA A 721 -34.03 -34.97 -23.56
CA ALA A 721 -34.50 -36.18 -24.25
C ALA A 721 -33.75 -36.42 -25.57
N ASN A 722 -33.09 -35.40 -26.12
CA ASN A 722 -32.31 -35.46 -27.34
C ASN A 722 -30.85 -35.02 -27.11
N PRO A 723 -30.08 -35.72 -26.27
CA PRO A 723 -28.67 -35.40 -26.07
C PRO A 723 -27.82 -35.77 -27.30
N LEU A 724 -26.60 -35.24 -27.37
CA LEU A 724 -25.61 -35.70 -28.35
C LEU A 724 -25.08 -37.08 -27.95
N ASN A 725 -24.70 -37.23 -26.68
CA ASN A 725 -24.19 -38.45 -26.06
C ASN A 725 -24.33 -38.33 -24.52
N THR A 726 -23.76 -39.27 -23.76
CA THR A 726 -23.82 -39.27 -22.29
C THR A 726 -22.97 -38.18 -21.63
N ALA A 727 -21.92 -37.68 -22.30
CA ALA A 727 -21.11 -36.57 -21.80
C ALA A 727 -21.85 -35.23 -21.99
N LEU A 728 -22.39 -35.00 -23.18
CA LEU A 728 -23.22 -33.84 -23.52
C LEU A 728 -24.72 -34.24 -23.52
N ASP A 729 -25.21 -34.40 -22.28
CA ASP A 729 -26.50 -34.97 -21.86
C ASP A 729 -27.76 -34.13 -22.14
N ARG A 730 -27.62 -33.05 -22.90
CA ARG A 730 -28.71 -32.14 -23.28
C ARG A 730 -28.43 -31.53 -24.64
N SER A 731 -29.33 -30.69 -25.16
CA SER A 731 -29.10 -29.92 -26.38
C SER A 731 -30.00 -28.67 -26.40
N LEU A 732 -29.70 -27.73 -27.28
CA LEU A 732 -30.61 -26.63 -27.60
C LEU A 732 -31.60 -27.11 -28.66
N LYS A 733 -32.88 -27.18 -28.31
CA LYS A 733 -33.97 -27.35 -29.26
C LYS A 733 -34.40 -25.98 -29.78
N LEU A 734 -34.42 -25.81 -31.09
CA LEU A 734 -35.01 -24.66 -31.78
C LEU A 734 -36.19 -25.16 -32.62
N HIS A 735 -37.39 -24.78 -32.20
CA HIS A 735 -38.65 -25.13 -32.84
C HIS A 735 -39.14 -23.97 -33.70
N ALA A 736 -39.46 -24.22 -34.97
CA ALA A 736 -40.10 -23.25 -35.83
C ALA A 736 -41.55 -23.68 -36.12
N ASP A 737 -42.52 -22.92 -35.57
CA ASP A 737 -43.94 -23.08 -35.89
C ASP A 737 -44.21 -22.69 -37.35
N THR A 738 -43.63 -21.57 -37.77
CA THR A 738 -43.68 -21.08 -39.15
C THR A 738 -42.54 -20.12 -39.42
N VAL A 739 -41.90 -20.28 -40.58
CA VAL A 739 -40.88 -19.39 -41.12
C VAL A 739 -41.30 -18.98 -42.54
N PRO A 740 -41.72 -17.72 -42.78
CA PRO A 740 -42.13 -17.27 -44.10
C PRO A 740 -40.94 -17.25 -45.08
N ALA A 741 -41.22 -17.10 -46.38
CA ALA A 741 -40.17 -16.94 -47.39
C ALA A 741 -39.22 -15.79 -47.03
N ALA A 742 -37.91 -16.04 -47.10
CA ALA A 742 -36.84 -15.12 -46.64
C ALA A 742 -36.86 -14.78 -45.13
N GLY A 743 -37.63 -15.50 -44.32
CA GLY A 743 -37.68 -15.34 -42.86
C GLY A 743 -36.70 -16.24 -42.10
N ARG A 744 -36.65 -16.05 -40.78
CA ARG A 744 -35.89 -16.90 -39.85
C ARG A 744 -36.52 -17.03 -38.46
N VAL A 745 -36.23 -18.15 -37.81
CA VAL A 745 -36.28 -18.35 -36.35
C VAL A 745 -34.86 -18.71 -35.91
N ALA A 746 -34.37 -18.12 -34.83
CA ALA A 746 -32.97 -18.22 -34.45
C ALA A 746 -32.75 -18.18 -32.93
N ALA A 747 -31.62 -18.71 -32.49
CA ALA A 747 -31.10 -18.55 -31.14
C ALA A 747 -29.79 -17.75 -31.19
N ALA A 748 -29.70 -16.70 -30.38
CA ALA A 748 -28.55 -15.81 -30.32
C ALA A 748 -27.85 -15.89 -28.97
N ASN A 749 -26.51 -16.04 -28.97
CA ASN A 749 -25.67 -16.08 -27.78
C ASN A 749 -24.78 -14.83 -27.71
N VAL A 750 -24.77 -14.20 -26.54
CA VAL A 750 -24.08 -12.93 -26.30
C VAL A 750 -22.57 -13.06 -26.06
N GLY A 751 -22.05 -14.30 -26.01
CA GLY A 751 -20.67 -14.57 -25.63
C GLY A 751 -20.38 -14.24 -24.17
N PHE A 752 -19.10 -14.07 -23.85
CA PHE A 752 -18.64 -13.64 -22.53
C PHE A 752 -18.65 -12.12 -22.45
N TYR A 753 -19.82 -11.55 -22.08
CA TYR A 753 -20.06 -10.10 -22.05
C TYR A 753 -19.85 -9.39 -23.39
N GLY A 754 -20.01 -10.12 -24.49
CA GLY A 754 -19.77 -9.65 -25.84
C GLY A 754 -18.88 -10.58 -26.66
N ILE A 755 -18.84 -10.33 -27.97
CA ILE A 755 -17.94 -11.00 -28.91
C ILE A 755 -17.20 -9.93 -29.72
N ALA A 756 -15.86 -9.97 -29.68
CA ALA A 756 -15.05 -9.05 -30.48
C ALA A 756 -15.16 -9.34 -31.98
N ALA A 757 -15.59 -8.34 -32.74
CA ALA A 757 -15.55 -8.30 -34.20
C ALA A 757 -14.51 -7.26 -34.65
N LYS A 758 -13.55 -7.70 -35.48
CA LYS A 758 -12.51 -6.84 -36.07
C LYS A 758 -12.57 -6.92 -37.60
N PRO A 759 -12.19 -5.87 -38.36
CA PRO A 759 -12.14 -5.91 -39.82
C PRO A 759 -11.32 -7.09 -40.35
N SER A 760 -11.71 -7.66 -41.49
CA SER A 760 -10.93 -8.68 -42.21
C SER A 760 -10.49 -9.89 -41.38
N THR A 761 -11.24 -10.24 -40.34
CA THR A 761 -10.87 -11.29 -39.38
C THR A 761 -11.61 -12.57 -39.70
N LYS A 762 -10.86 -13.66 -39.88
CA LYS A 762 -11.42 -15.00 -40.12
C LYS A 762 -11.76 -15.65 -38.79
N TYR A 763 -13.02 -16.08 -38.65
CA TYR A 763 -13.49 -16.90 -37.56
C TYR A 763 -13.73 -18.32 -38.05
N THR A 764 -13.46 -19.30 -37.20
CA THR A 764 -13.66 -20.73 -37.47
C THR A 764 -14.48 -21.33 -36.35
N GLY A 765 -15.44 -22.18 -36.68
CA GLY A 765 -16.31 -22.76 -35.67
C GLY A 765 -16.92 -24.08 -36.12
N SER A 766 -17.64 -24.69 -35.19
CA SER A 766 -18.42 -25.89 -35.47
C SER A 766 -19.65 -25.97 -34.57
N PHE A 767 -20.60 -26.81 -34.94
CA PHE A 767 -21.68 -27.26 -34.06
C PHE A 767 -22.15 -28.64 -34.50
N PHE A 768 -22.71 -29.43 -33.59
CA PHE A 768 -23.48 -30.60 -33.94
C PHE A 768 -24.93 -30.20 -34.18
N ALA A 769 -25.55 -30.76 -35.22
CA ALA A 769 -26.96 -30.57 -35.46
C ALA A 769 -27.67 -31.83 -35.97
N LYS A 770 -28.95 -31.94 -35.61
CA LYS A 770 -29.93 -32.89 -36.17
C LYS A 770 -31.31 -32.24 -36.22
N GLY A 771 -32.25 -32.82 -36.96
CA GLY A 771 -33.66 -32.44 -36.89
C GLY A 771 -34.43 -32.63 -38.18
N SER A 772 -35.68 -32.20 -38.16
CA SER A 772 -36.64 -32.31 -39.28
C SER A 772 -36.63 -31.09 -40.20
N TRP A 773 -35.97 -30.00 -39.81
CA TRP A 773 -35.89 -28.74 -40.56
C TRP A 773 -35.35 -28.93 -41.99
N LYS A 774 -36.13 -28.51 -42.99
CA LYS A 774 -35.80 -28.67 -44.42
C LYS A 774 -35.16 -27.43 -45.07
N GLY A 775 -35.11 -26.31 -44.36
CA GLY A 775 -34.45 -25.08 -44.82
C GLY A 775 -32.94 -25.09 -44.57
N ALA A 776 -32.29 -23.95 -44.82
CA ALA A 776 -30.87 -23.80 -44.49
C ALA A 776 -30.70 -23.55 -42.98
N VAL A 777 -29.56 -23.97 -42.42
CA VAL A 777 -29.10 -23.48 -41.12
C VAL A 777 -28.02 -22.43 -41.38
N ARG A 778 -28.18 -21.24 -40.81
CA ARG A 778 -27.21 -20.14 -40.90
C ARG A 778 -26.55 -19.91 -39.56
N ILE A 779 -25.24 -19.78 -39.57
CA ILE A 779 -24.49 -19.20 -38.47
C ILE A 779 -24.04 -17.79 -38.84
N SER A 780 -24.25 -16.82 -37.96
CA SER A 780 -23.90 -15.42 -38.21
C SER A 780 -23.34 -14.72 -36.98
N LEU A 781 -22.36 -13.86 -37.18
CA LEU A 781 -21.94 -12.85 -36.21
C LEU A 781 -22.76 -11.59 -36.48
N GLU A 782 -23.52 -11.14 -35.48
CA GLU A 782 -24.49 -10.05 -35.63
C GLU A 782 -24.35 -9.00 -34.53
N LYS A 783 -24.78 -7.78 -34.84
CA LYS A 783 -25.07 -6.77 -33.83
C LYS A 783 -26.42 -7.00 -33.15
N PRO A 784 -26.69 -6.37 -31.99
CA PRO A 784 -27.96 -6.51 -31.29
C PRO A 784 -29.18 -6.05 -32.12
N ASP A 785 -28.99 -5.07 -33.00
CA ASP A 785 -30.00 -4.54 -33.93
C ASP A 785 -30.33 -5.47 -35.12
N GLY A 786 -29.61 -6.60 -35.24
CA GLY A 786 -29.80 -7.56 -36.34
C GLY A 786 -28.87 -7.35 -37.55
N THR A 787 -27.99 -6.35 -37.51
CA THR A 787 -26.97 -6.16 -38.56
C THR A 787 -26.04 -7.37 -38.62
N VAL A 788 -25.97 -8.04 -39.77
CA VAL A 788 -25.09 -9.19 -39.98
C VAL A 788 -23.69 -8.71 -40.37
N LEU A 789 -22.69 -9.03 -39.54
CA LEU A 789 -21.29 -8.70 -39.79
C LEU A 789 -20.61 -9.75 -40.66
N ALA A 790 -20.91 -11.03 -40.42
CA ALA A 790 -20.45 -12.15 -41.23
C ALA A 790 -21.41 -13.33 -41.06
N SER A 791 -21.54 -14.17 -42.08
CA SER A 791 -22.41 -15.36 -41.98
C SER A 791 -21.97 -16.48 -42.90
N LYS A 792 -22.41 -17.70 -42.56
CA LYS A 792 -22.27 -18.88 -43.41
C LYS A 792 -23.53 -19.72 -43.31
N ASP A 793 -24.02 -20.16 -44.47
CA ASP A 793 -25.06 -21.20 -44.54
C ASP A 793 -24.41 -22.57 -44.59
N VAL A 794 -24.94 -23.50 -43.79
CA VAL A 794 -24.67 -24.93 -43.89
C VAL A 794 -25.91 -25.64 -44.44
N GLN A 795 -25.71 -26.88 -44.92
CA GLN A 795 -26.76 -27.69 -45.52
C GLN A 795 -27.87 -28.03 -44.51
N PRO A 796 -29.07 -28.42 -44.96
CA PRO A 796 -30.16 -28.85 -44.09
C PRO A 796 -29.74 -29.97 -43.15
N VAL A 797 -30.34 -29.98 -41.95
CA VAL A 797 -30.07 -30.99 -40.92
C VAL A 797 -30.84 -32.27 -41.23
N GLY A 798 -30.23 -33.42 -40.98
CA GLY A 798 -30.86 -34.74 -41.07
C GLY A 798 -31.25 -35.26 -39.69
N ASP A 799 -31.84 -36.46 -39.63
CA ASP A 799 -32.34 -37.04 -38.36
C ASP A 799 -31.22 -37.49 -37.41
N ALA A 800 -30.01 -37.72 -37.92
CA ALA A 800 -28.83 -38.09 -37.14
C ALA A 800 -27.97 -36.87 -36.77
N TRP A 801 -27.30 -36.93 -35.62
CA TRP A 801 -26.31 -35.93 -35.24
C TRP A 801 -25.15 -35.90 -36.22
N THR A 802 -24.87 -34.72 -36.75
CA THR A 802 -23.73 -34.47 -37.65
C THR A 802 -22.99 -33.22 -37.21
N GLN A 803 -21.67 -33.28 -37.19
CA GLN A 803 -20.85 -32.08 -36.96
C GLN A 803 -20.79 -31.25 -38.23
N GLN A 804 -21.10 -29.96 -38.10
CA GLN A 804 -21.02 -28.97 -39.17
C GLN A 804 -19.88 -28.01 -38.84
N THR A 805 -18.84 -27.98 -39.67
CA THR A 805 -17.72 -27.03 -39.54
C THR A 805 -17.92 -25.84 -40.48
N PHE A 806 -17.55 -24.64 -40.04
CA PHE A 806 -17.69 -23.44 -40.86
C PHE A 806 -16.55 -22.44 -40.62
N SER A 807 -16.41 -21.52 -41.56
CA SER A 807 -15.61 -20.32 -41.38
C SER A 807 -16.22 -19.15 -42.14
N PHE A 808 -16.08 -17.94 -41.60
CA PHE A 808 -16.43 -16.70 -42.28
C PHE A 808 -15.40 -15.62 -41.95
N THR A 809 -15.30 -14.62 -42.82
CA THR A 809 -14.40 -13.47 -42.63
C THR A 809 -15.26 -12.21 -42.57
N THR A 810 -15.03 -11.39 -41.56
CA THR A 810 -15.68 -10.07 -41.46
C THR A 810 -15.20 -9.15 -42.60
N PRO A 811 -16.08 -8.29 -43.16
CA PRO A 811 -15.67 -7.30 -44.15
C PRO A 811 -14.59 -6.35 -43.63
N SER A 812 -13.77 -5.81 -44.53
CA SER A 812 -12.80 -4.76 -44.19
C SER A 812 -13.46 -3.43 -43.77
N THR A 813 -14.77 -3.28 -44.02
CA THR A 813 -15.55 -2.06 -43.77
C THR A 813 -16.19 -2.00 -42.39
N ILE A 814 -16.22 -3.10 -41.63
CA ILE A 814 -16.76 -3.05 -40.26
C ILE A 814 -15.81 -2.27 -39.35
N THR A 815 -16.33 -1.67 -38.29
CA THR A 815 -15.50 -1.12 -37.20
C THR A 815 -15.32 -2.15 -36.09
N ASN A 816 -14.24 -1.99 -35.30
CA ASN A 816 -14.07 -2.79 -34.10
C ASN A 816 -15.29 -2.62 -33.18
N SER A 817 -15.81 -3.73 -32.69
CA SER A 817 -16.97 -3.76 -31.80
C SER A 817 -16.92 -5.00 -30.89
N THR A 818 -17.52 -4.90 -29.72
CA THR A 818 -17.60 -5.99 -28.73
C THR A 818 -19.04 -6.35 -28.37
N ASP A 819 -20.02 -5.51 -28.71
CA ASP A 819 -21.45 -5.70 -28.44
C ASP A 819 -22.13 -6.75 -29.33
N ASN A 820 -21.35 -7.64 -29.95
CA ASN A 820 -21.83 -8.59 -30.95
C ASN A 820 -22.29 -9.91 -30.32
N ARG A 821 -23.07 -10.68 -31.09
CA ARG A 821 -23.61 -11.98 -30.72
C ARG A 821 -23.45 -12.98 -31.86
N ILE A 822 -23.28 -14.26 -31.51
CA ILE A 822 -23.33 -15.36 -32.48
C ILE A 822 -24.78 -15.84 -32.58
N VAL A 823 -25.26 -16.12 -33.79
CA VAL A 823 -26.67 -16.45 -34.05
C VAL A 823 -26.76 -17.70 -34.89
N VAL A 824 -27.46 -18.72 -34.39
CA VAL A 824 -27.82 -19.94 -35.13
C VAL A 824 -29.26 -19.80 -35.61
N SER A 825 -29.49 -19.78 -36.92
CA SER A 825 -30.80 -19.50 -37.52
C SER A 825 -31.30 -20.64 -38.41
N LEU A 826 -32.59 -20.97 -38.29
CA LEU A 826 -33.37 -21.72 -39.27
C LEU A 826 -33.86 -20.74 -40.34
N VAL A 827 -33.28 -20.79 -41.54
CA VAL A 827 -33.53 -19.81 -42.61
C VAL A 827 -34.32 -20.44 -43.74
N ASN A 828 -35.44 -19.81 -44.08
CA ASN A 828 -36.24 -20.22 -45.23
C ASN A 828 -35.84 -19.44 -46.49
N LYS A 829 -35.08 -20.09 -47.38
CA LYS A 829 -34.74 -19.54 -48.71
C LYS A 829 -35.76 -19.88 -49.81
N GLY A 830 -36.76 -20.70 -49.47
CA GLY A 830 -37.82 -21.12 -50.39
C GLY A 830 -38.92 -20.08 -50.55
N LYS A 831 -39.94 -20.42 -51.35
CA LYS A 831 -41.09 -19.55 -51.62
C LYS A 831 -42.29 -19.81 -50.70
N THR A 832 -42.35 -20.98 -50.06
CA THR A 832 -43.42 -21.40 -49.15
C THR A 832 -42.95 -21.37 -47.71
N ALA A 833 -43.84 -21.10 -46.76
CA ALA A 833 -43.50 -21.18 -45.34
C ALA A 833 -43.02 -22.59 -44.96
N LEU A 834 -42.07 -22.66 -44.04
CA LEU A 834 -41.52 -23.91 -43.50
C LEU A 834 -41.76 -23.98 -41.99
N SER A 835 -41.87 -25.21 -41.47
CA SER A 835 -41.88 -25.51 -40.04
C SER A 835 -40.97 -26.69 -39.78
N GLY A 836 -40.59 -26.89 -38.52
CA GLY A 836 -39.80 -28.05 -38.11
C GLY A 836 -38.88 -27.76 -36.93
N ASP A 837 -38.20 -28.82 -36.49
CA ASP A 837 -37.27 -28.79 -35.36
C ASP A 837 -35.84 -28.90 -35.82
N ALA A 838 -34.95 -28.23 -35.10
CA ALA A 838 -33.52 -28.51 -35.11
C ALA A 838 -32.98 -28.55 -33.68
N TRP A 839 -32.09 -29.50 -33.41
CA TRP A 839 -31.32 -29.58 -32.17
C TRP A 839 -29.87 -29.22 -32.46
N PHE A 840 -29.27 -28.47 -31.54
CA PHE A 840 -27.88 -28.05 -31.60
C PHE A 840 -27.13 -28.48 -30.34
N GLN A 841 -25.89 -28.92 -30.50
CA GLN A 841 -24.97 -29.19 -29.40
C GLN A 841 -23.57 -28.65 -29.76
N GLN A 842 -22.86 -28.15 -28.75
CA GLN A 842 -21.46 -27.74 -28.82
C GLN A 842 -21.23 -26.66 -29.88
N VAL A 843 -22.02 -25.59 -29.79
CA VAL A 843 -21.90 -24.45 -30.71
C VAL A 843 -20.64 -23.67 -30.38
N SER A 844 -19.68 -23.63 -31.29
CA SER A 844 -18.34 -23.11 -31.04
C SER A 844 -17.93 -22.08 -32.09
N LEU A 845 -17.22 -21.04 -31.65
CA LEU A 845 -16.64 -20.02 -32.52
C LEU A 845 -15.30 -19.55 -31.94
N PHE A 846 -14.25 -19.64 -32.76
CA PHE A 846 -12.90 -19.19 -32.42
C PHE A 846 -12.45 -18.06 -33.35
N PRO A 847 -11.81 -17.01 -32.81
CA PRO A 847 -11.01 -16.08 -33.58
C PRO A 847 -9.64 -16.72 -33.91
N PRO A 848 -8.73 -16.03 -34.63
CA PRO A 848 -7.35 -16.46 -34.73
C PRO A 848 -6.70 -16.58 -33.33
N THR A 849 -6.07 -17.73 -33.06
CA THR A 849 -5.51 -18.06 -31.75
C THR A 849 -4.00 -17.82 -31.68
N PHE A 850 -3.48 -17.68 -30.47
CA PHE A 850 -2.05 -17.62 -30.21
C PHE A 850 -1.34 -18.85 -30.81
N LYS A 851 -0.25 -18.61 -31.54
CA LYS A 851 0.52 -19.64 -32.29
C LYS A 851 -0.33 -20.49 -33.26
N ASN A 852 -1.53 -20.04 -33.62
CA ASN A 852 -2.48 -20.75 -34.48
C ASN A 852 -2.88 -22.14 -33.95
N ARG A 853 -2.85 -22.37 -32.63
CA ARG A 853 -3.28 -23.64 -32.03
C ARG A 853 -4.80 -23.81 -32.19
N PRO A 854 -5.30 -24.92 -32.76
CA PRO A 854 -6.72 -25.26 -32.68
C PRO A 854 -7.14 -25.39 -31.20
N ASN A 855 -8.37 -25.01 -30.87
CA ASN A 855 -8.85 -25.00 -29.47
C ASN A 855 -7.96 -24.16 -28.52
N GLY A 856 -7.25 -23.18 -29.09
CA GLY A 856 -6.13 -22.53 -28.45
C GLY A 856 -6.48 -21.28 -27.65
N VAL A 857 -5.43 -20.51 -27.40
CA VAL A 857 -5.45 -19.36 -26.50
C VAL A 857 -5.76 -18.07 -27.24
N ARG A 858 -6.44 -17.13 -26.56
CA ARG A 858 -6.72 -15.79 -27.06
C ARG A 858 -5.41 -15.04 -27.29
N ALA A 859 -5.23 -14.50 -28.51
CA ALA A 859 -3.92 -14.10 -29.00
C ALA A 859 -3.24 -12.98 -28.18
N ASP A 860 -3.97 -11.96 -27.75
CA ASP A 860 -3.43 -10.85 -26.94
C ASP A 860 -2.98 -11.31 -25.55
N LEU A 861 -3.73 -12.22 -24.93
CA LEU A 861 -3.39 -12.78 -23.62
C LEU A 861 -2.18 -13.72 -23.71
N GLY A 862 -2.15 -14.62 -24.69
CA GLY A 862 -0.98 -15.48 -24.93
C GLY A 862 0.30 -14.69 -25.21
N GLN A 863 0.19 -13.56 -25.93
CA GLN A 863 1.31 -12.64 -26.16
C GLN A 863 1.80 -11.98 -24.87
N LYS A 864 0.90 -11.52 -24.00
CA LYS A 864 1.27 -10.93 -22.69
C LYS A 864 1.96 -11.95 -21.79
N LEU A 865 1.42 -13.17 -21.69
CA LEU A 865 2.04 -14.25 -20.92
C LEU A 865 3.46 -14.57 -21.44
N ALA A 866 3.64 -14.72 -22.75
CA ALA A 866 4.95 -14.94 -23.34
C ALA A 866 5.92 -13.75 -23.13
N ALA A 867 5.41 -12.52 -23.16
CA ALA A 867 6.21 -11.31 -22.95
C ALA A 867 6.73 -11.17 -21.52
N MET A 868 6.09 -11.82 -20.53
CA MET A 868 6.60 -11.88 -19.16
C MET A 868 7.75 -12.87 -19.00
N LYS A 869 8.05 -13.74 -19.98
CA LYS A 869 9.14 -14.74 -19.90
C LYS A 869 9.13 -15.53 -18.59
N LEU A 870 7.97 -16.10 -18.26
CA LEU A 870 7.80 -16.90 -17.05
C LEU A 870 8.74 -18.12 -17.07
N GLY A 871 9.43 -18.34 -15.96
CA GLY A 871 10.29 -19.50 -15.74
C GLY A 871 9.54 -20.73 -15.24
N LEU A 872 8.48 -20.51 -14.46
CA LEU A 872 7.59 -21.52 -13.88
C LEU A 872 6.13 -21.16 -14.19
N PHE A 873 5.30 -22.17 -14.48
CA PHE A 873 3.86 -21.97 -14.74
C PHE A 873 3.05 -23.09 -14.09
N ARG A 874 2.33 -22.77 -13.02
CA ARG A 874 1.55 -23.71 -12.20
C ARG A 874 0.17 -23.95 -12.80
N VAL A 875 -0.15 -25.20 -13.10
CA VAL A 875 -1.39 -25.62 -13.79
C VAL A 875 -1.83 -27.04 -13.40
N PRO A 876 -3.14 -27.33 -13.39
CA PRO A 876 -4.18 -26.37 -13.02
C PRO A 876 -3.97 -26.00 -11.55
N GLY A 877 -4.05 -24.70 -11.25
CA GLY A 877 -3.70 -24.20 -9.93
C GLY A 877 -4.87 -24.05 -8.97
N GLY A 878 -4.52 -23.80 -7.72
CA GLY A 878 -5.39 -23.19 -6.72
C GLY A 878 -6.66 -23.97 -6.41
N ASN A 879 -7.66 -23.23 -5.98
CA ASN A 879 -8.94 -23.77 -5.54
C ASN A 879 -9.73 -24.47 -6.65
N TYR A 880 -9.45 -24.14 -7.93
CA TYR A 880 -10.02 -24.84 -9.08
C TYR A 880 -9.64 -26.33 -9.14
N LEU A 881 -8.44 -26.71 -8.68
CA LEU A 881 -8.01 -28.10 -8.62
C LEU A 881 -8.88 -28.92 -7.66
N GLU A 882 -9.16 -28.36 -6.49
CA GLU A 882 -9.83 -29.04 -5.37
C GLU A 882 -11.35 -29.07 -5.52
N GLY A 883 -11.94 -27.93 -5.93
CA GLY A 883 -13.39 -27.70 -5.86
C GLY A 883 -13.94 -27.73 -4.42
N ASN A 884 -15.22 -27.45 -4.25
CA ASN A 884 -15.86 -27.48 -2.93
C ASN A 884 -16.12 -28.90 -2.43
N THR A 885 -16.33 -29.85 -3.36
CA THR A 885 -16.65 -31.27 -3.08
C THR A 885 -15.94 -32.19 -4.05
N LEU A 886 -15.83 -33.49 -3.71
CA LEU A 886 -15.15 -34.49 -4.54
C LEU A 886 -15.76 -34.62 -5.95
N ASP A 887 -17.06 -34.39 -6.08
CA ASP A 887 -17.78 -34.45 -7.36
C ASP A 887 -17.53 -33.22 -8.26
N THR A 888 -16.96 -32.16 -7.69
CA THR A 888 -16.74 -30.86 -8.36
C THR A 888 -15.26 -30.49 -8.49
N ARG A 889 -14.35 -31.40 -8.13
CA ARG A 889 -12.91 -31.24 -8.31
C ARG A 889 -12.54 -31.20 -9.79
N PHE A 890 -11.33 -30.74 -10.10
CA PHE A 890 -10.76 -30.93 -11.42
C PHE A 890 -10.38 -32.40 -11.63
N GLU A 891 -11.03 -33.07 -12.59
CA GLU A 891 -10.76 -34.47 -12.92
C GLU A 891 -10.15 -34.57 -14.31
N TRP A 892 -8.81 -34.57 -14.38
CA TRP A 892 -8.06 -34.40 -15.63
C TRP A 892 -8.45 -35.39 -16.74
N LYS A 893 -8.81 -36.64 -16.41
CA LYS A 893 -9.26 -37.67 -17.36
C LYS A 893 -10.52 -37.26 -18.13
N LYS A 894 -11.37 -36.41 -17.55
CA LYS A 894 -12.58 -35.86 -18.20
C LYS A 894 -12.29 -34.65 -19.10
N THR A 895 -11.05 -34.16 -19.10
CA THR A 895 -10.62 -32.95 -19.84
C THR A 895 -9.82 -33.24 -21.11
N ILE A 896 -9.52 -34.52 -21.39
CA ILE A 896 -8.73 -34.93 -22.56
C ILE A 896 -9.63 -35.52 -23.67
N GLY A 897 -9.06 -35.87 -24.81
CA GLY A 897 -9.83 -36.37 -25.95
C GLY A 897 -10.67 -35.30 -26.65
N LYS A 898 -11.68 -35.75 -27.41
CA LYS A 898 -12.53 -34.89 -28.23
C LYS A 898 -13.46 -34.06 -27.34
N LEU A 899 -13.72 -32.83 -27.75
CA LEU A 899 -14.56 -31.90 -26.98
C LEU A 899 -15.99 -32.42 -26.76
N GLU A 900 -16.55 -33.19 -27.71
CA GLU A 900 -17.87 -33.81 -27.58
C GLU A 900 -17.93 -34.95 -26.55
N ASP A 901 -16.78 -35.45 -26.09
CA ASP A 901 -16.68 -36.48 -25.06
C ASP A 901 -16.37 -35.88 -23.67
N ARG A 902 -16.19 -34.55 -23.58
CA ARG A 902 -15.88 -33.85 -22.32
C ARG A 902 -17.17 -33.38 -21.64
N PRO A 903 -17.51 -33.90 -20.44
CA PRO A 903 -18.77 -33.55 -19.78
C PRO A 903 -18.78 -32.12 -19.21
N GLY A 904 -17.62 -31.50 -18.97
CA GLY A 904 -17.50 -30.29 -18.16
C GLY A 904 -17.83 -30.54 -16.68
N HIS A 905 -17.65 -29.53 -15.85
CA HIS A 905 -18.05 -29.57 -14.44
C HIS A 905 -18.40 -28.17 -13.92
N GLN A 906 -19.11 -28.14 -12.78
CA GLN A 906 -19.34 -26.88 -12.08
C GLN A 906 -18.07 -26.49 -11.32
N ASN A 907 -17.46 -25.36 -11.70
CA ASN A 907 -16.41 -24.72 -10.93
C ASN A 907 -17.05 -24.10 -9.68
N THR A 908 -17.12 -24.89 -8.61
CA THR A 908 -17.76 -24.47 -7.35
C THR A 908 -16.88 -23.52 -6.53
N ALA A 909 -15.57 -23.51 -6.77
CA ALA A 909 -14.65 -22.56 -6.16
C ALA A 909 -14.97 -21.12 -6.58
N TRP A 910 -15.31 -20.89 -7.85
CA TRP A 910 -15.49 -19.53 -8.41
C TRP A 910 -16.88 -19.25 -9.00
N GLY A 911 -17.76 -20.25 -8.98
CA GLY A 911 -19.21 -20.08 -9.12
C GLY A 911 -19.78 -20.24 -10.52
N TYR A 912 -18.99 -20.60 -11.55
CA TYR A 912 -19.45 -20.75 -12.95
C TYR A 912 -19.24 -22.17 -13.52
N TRP A 913 -19.79 -22.43 -14.70
CA TRP A 913 -19.62 -23.72 -15.37
C TRP A 913 -18.33 -23.73 -16.19
N SER A 914 -17.48 -24.74 -15.99
CA SER A 914 -16.33 -25.03 -16.85
C SER A 914 -16.73 -26.04 -17.91
N THR A 915 -16.46 -25.74 -19.18
CA THR A 915 -16.73 -26.72 -20.25
C THR A 915 -15.66 -27.81 -20.31
N ASP A 916 -14.57 -27.67 -19.55
CA ASP A 916 -13.32 -28.44 -19.70
C ASP A 916 -12.82 -28.46 -21.15
N GLY A 917 -13.20 -27.42 -21.90
CA GLY A 917 -12.75 -27.19 -23.26
C GLY A 917 -11.27 -26.92 -23.33
N PHE A 918 -10.75 -26.23 -22.32
CA PHE A 918 -9.33 -26.04 -22.08
C PHE A 918 -8.88 -27.05 -21.02
N GLY A 919 -8.44 -28.21 -21.47
CA GLY A 919 -8.09 -29.34 -20.60
C GLY A 919 -6.61 -29.40 -20.27
N ILE A 920 -6.18 -30.45 -19.56
CA ILE A 920 -4.79 -30.57 -19.10
C ILE A 920 -3.76 -30.51 -20.24
N LEU A 921 -4.11 -31.04 -21.41
CA LEU A 921 -3.25 -30.95 -22.60
C LEU A 921 -3.06 -29.50 -23.07
N ASP A 922 -4.10 -28.68 -22.99
CA ASP A 922 -4.10 -27.29 -23.44
C ASP A 922 -3.29 -26.41 -22.46
N TYR A 923 -3.40 -26.68 -21.14
CA TYR A 923 -2.55 -26.07 -20.12
C TYR A 923 -1.05 -26.35 -20.34
N LEU A 924 -0.69 -27.61 -20.58
CA LEU A 924 0.71 -28.01 -20.82
C LEU A 924 1.25 -27.44 -22.14
N LYS A 925 0.43 -27.41 -23.20
CA LYS A 925 0.79 -26.75 -24.48
C LYS A 925 0.99 -25.25 -24.31
N LEU A 926 0.20 -24.60 -23.46
CA LEU A 926 0.40 -23.18 -23.17
C LEU A 926 1.75 -22.95 -22.47
N ALA A 927 2.11 -23.76 -21.48
CA ALA A 927 3.42 -23.68 -20.82
C ALA A 927 4.57 -23.79 -21.83
N GLU A 928 4.48 -24.75 -22.76
CA GLU A 928 5.42 -24.90 -23.89
C GLU A 928 5.45 -23.66 -24.79
N ASP A 929 4.27 -23.16 -25.22
CA ASP A 929 4.16 -22.05 -26.17
C ASP A 929 4.69 -20.71 -25.61
N ILE A 930 4.65 -20.52 -24.28
CA ILE A 930 5.24 -19.36 -23.59
C ILE A 930 6.68 -19.59 -23.11
N GLY A 931 7.19 -20.83 -23.20
CA GLY A 931 8.56 -21.19 -22.84
C GLY A 931 8.81 -21.36 -21.34
N ALA A 932 7.78 -21.69 -20.55
CA ALA A 932 7.86 -21.89 -19.10
C ALA A 932 7.97 -23.37 -18.72
N GLN A 933 8.60 -23.68 -17.59
CA GLN A 933 8.53 -25.02 -17.01
C GLN A 933 7.16 -25.23 -16.34
N PRO A 934 6.39 -26.26 -16.72
CA PRO A 934 5.15 -26.56 -16.02
C PRO A 934 5.45 -27.06 -14.60
N LEU A 935 4.66 -26.58 -13.65
CA LEU A 935 4.45 -27.21 -12.37
C LEU A 935 3.03 -27.78 -12.39
N LEU A 936 2.92 -29.10 -12.32
CA LEU A 936 1.65 -29.81 -12.43
C LEU A 936 1.03 -30.01 -11.04
N GLY A 937 -0.11 -29.37 -10.80
CA GLY A 937 -0.91 -29.59 -9.59
C GLY A 937 -1.65 -30.92 -9.67
N LEU A 938 -1.51 -31.76 -8.64
CA LEU A 938 -2.13 -33.08 -8.55
C LEU A 938 -3.18 -33.06 -7.44
N PHE A 939 -4.40 -33.49 -7.75
CA PHE A 939 -5.46 -33.59 -6.75
C PHE A 939 -5.06 -34.57 -5.64
N ALA A 940 -5.01 -34.10 -4.39
CA ALA A 940 -4.48 -34.88 -3.28
C ALA A 940 -5.57 -35.42 -2.33
N GLY A 941 -6.85 -35.42 -2.72
CA GLY A 941 -7.91 -36.05 -1.94
C GLY A 941 -8.55 -35.19 -0.86
N TYR A 942 -8.45 -33.86 -0.96
CA TYR A 942 -9.08 -32.88 -0.07
C TYR A 942 -9.83 -31.82 -0.88
N THR A 943 -10.88 -31.22 -0.31
CA THR A 943 -11.72 -30.22 -0.97
C THR A 943 -12.08 -29.06 -0.04
N LEU A 944 -12.49 -27.92 -0.60
CA LEU A 944 -12.63 -26.65 0.15
C LEU A 944 -13.71 -26.67 1.23
N ASN A 945 -14.74 -27.54 1.14
CA ASN A 945 -15.73 -27.73 2.21
C ASN A 945 -15.28 -28.74 3.28
N GLY A 946 -14.01 -29.15 3.28
CA GLY A 946 -13.44 -30.09 4.26
C GLY A 946 -13.72 -31.57 4.01
N GLN A 947 -14.20 -31.94 2.82
CA GLN A 947 -14.27 -33.36 2.46
C GLN A 947 -12.86 -33.88 2.22
N HIS A 948 -12.60 -35.10 2.69
CA HIS A 948 -11.36 -35.81 2.43
C HIS A 948 -11.64 -37.28 2.14
N VAL A 949 -10.80 -37.86 1.32
CA VAL A 949 -10.88 -39.26 0.92
C VAL A 949 -10.45 -40.17 2.07
N SER A 950 -11.07 -41.35 2.17
CA SER A 950 -10.65 -42.34 3.17
C SER A 950 -9.27 -42.91 2.81
N GLN A 951 -8.49 -43.33 3.80
CA GLN A 951 -7.18 -43.94 3.54
C GLN A 951 -7.31 -45.26 2.73
N ALA A 952 -8.45 -45.96 2.83
CA ALA A 952 -8.70 -47.17 2.04
C ALA A 952 -8.95 -46.87 0.55
N ASP A 953 -9.56 -45.73 0.25
CA ASP A 953 -9.86 -45.30 -1.12
C ASP A 953 -8.72 -44.50 -1.75
N TYR A 954 -7.78 -43.98 -0.96
CA TYR A 954 -6.68 -43.14 -1.44
C TYR A 954 -5.81 -43.75 -2.56
N PRO A 955 -5.53 -45.07 -2.60
CA PRO A 955 -4.76 -45.69 -3.69
C PRO A 955 -5.29 -45.36 -5.09
N GLN A 956 -6.61 -45.19 -5.27
CA GLN A 956 -7.17 -44.83 -6.59
C GLN A 956 -6.73 -43.42 -7.05
N TYR A 957 -6.59 -42.48 -6.11
CA TYR A 957 -6.15 -41.11 -6.40
C TYR A 957 -4.64 -41.03 -6.64
N ILE A 958 -3.86 -41.92 -5.99
CA ILE A 958 -2.44 -42.10 -6.31
C ILE A 958 -2.29 -42.61 -7.74
N GLU A 959 -3.07 -43.62 -8.14
CA GLU A 959 -3.08 -44.11 -9.53
C GLU A 959 -3.49 -43.02 -10.53
N GLU A 960 -4.53 -42.23 -10.22
CA GLU A 960 -4.93 -41.08 -11.06
C GLU A 960 -3.80 -40.07 -11.25
N ALA A 961 -3.03 -39.76 -10.20
CA ALA A 961 -1.90 -38.84 -10.27
C ALA A 961 -0.72 -39.42 -11.07
N LEU A 962 -0.39 -40.70 -10.88
CA LEU A 962 0.65 -41.38 -11.65
C LEU A 962 0.28 -41.51 -13.14
N ASP A 963 -1.00 -41.72 -13.44
CA ASP A 963 -1.55 -41.71 -14.79
C ASP A 963 -1.43 -40.32 -15.43
N GLU A 964 -1.69 -39.25 -14.66
CA GLU A 964 -1.57 -37.86 -15.14
C GLU A 964 -0.12 -37.51 -15.48
N ILE A 965 0.81 -37.90 -14.61
CA ILE A 965 2.25 -37.76 -14.87
C ILE A 965 2.64 -38.58 -16.11
N GLU A 966 2.18 -39.83 -16.24
CA GLU A 966 2.44 -40.64 -17.44
C GLU A 966 1.84 -40.02 -18.71
N TYR A 967 0.67 -39.39 -18.62
CA TYR A 967 0.09 -38.63 -19.73
C TYR A 967 1.01 -37.49 -20.15
N ALA A 968 1.57 -36.74 -19.20
CA ALA A 968 2.46 -35.62 -19.48
C ALA A 968 3.83 -36.05 -20.04
N ILE A 969 4.49 -37.06 -19.43
CA ILE A 969 5.90 -37.39 -19.72
C ILE A 969 6.16 -38.81 -20.22
N GLY A 970 5.16 -39.68 -20.25
CA GLY A 970 5.30 -41.07 -20.69
C GLY A 970 5.66 -41.19 -22.17
N ASP A 971 6.41 -42.25 -22.49
CA ASP A 971 6.69 -42.64 -23.88
C ASP A 971 5.41 -43.08 -24.59
N THR A 972 5.37 -42.97 -25.92
CA THR A 972 4.18 -43.34 -26.71
C THR A 972 3.85 -44.84 -26.66
N SER A 973 4.73 -45.69 -26.11
CA SER A 973 4.46 -47.10 -25.80
C SER A 973 3.69 -47.32 -24.48
N THR A 974 3.61 -46.32 -23.61
CA THR A 974 2.84 -46.38 -22.36
C THR A 974 1.37 -46.05 -22.61
N THR A 975 0.46 -46.47 -21.71
CA THR A 975 -0.98 -46.25 -21.85
C THR A 975 -1.30 -44.77 -22.04
N TRP A 976 -0.80 -43.93 -21.13
CA TRP A 976 -1.15 -42.52 -21.13
C TRP A 976 -0.27 -41.68 -22.06
N GLY A 977 0.98 -42.08 -22.31
CA GLY A 977 1.80 -41.47 -23.37
C GLY A 977 1.23 -41.73 -24.77
N ALA A 978 0.67 -42.92 -25.04
CA ALA A 978 -0.06 -43.21 -26.27
C ALA A 978 -1.33 -42.36 -26.39
N LYS A 979 -2.06 -42.17 -25.28
CA LYS A 979 -3.25 -41.31 -25.25
C LYS A 979 -2.91 -39.84 -25.53
N ARG A 980 -1.84 -39.30 -24.94
CA ARG A 980 -1.32 -37.94 -25.25
C ARG A 980 -0.97 -37.80 -26.73
N ALA A 981 -0.31 -38.81 -27.31
CA ALA A 981 0.01 -38.84 -28.73
C ALA A 981 -1.24 -38.83 -29.61
N ALA A 982 -2.25 -39.64 -29.27
CA ALA A 982 -3.54 -39.68 -29.96
C ALA A 982 -4.32 -38.36 -29.86
N ASP A 983 -4.17 -37.64 -28.74
CA ASP A 983 -4.76 -36.31 -28.52
C ASP A 983 -3.95 -35.17 -29.20
N GLY A 984 -2.94 -35.54 -29.99
CA GLY A 984 -2.22 -34.63 -30.88
C GLY A 984 -0.93 -34.06 -30.31
N HIS A 985 -0.32 -34.70 -29.31
CA HIS A 985 0.99 -34.32 -28.80
C HIS A 985 1.90 -35.54 -28.51
N PRO A 986 2.59 -36.09 -29.52
CA PRO A 986 3.38 -37.30 -29.35
C PRO A 986 4.61 -37.13 -28.44
N ALA A 987 5.26 -35.97 -28.46
CA ALA A 987 6.43 -35.71 -27.63
C ALA A 987 6.05 -35.59 -26.13
N PRO A 988 6.86 -36.12 -25.20
CA PRO A 988 6.76 -35.81 -23.77
C PRO A 988 6.94 -34.31 -23.50
N PHE A 989 6.23 -33.76 -22.51
CA PHE A 989 6.50 -32.41 -22.00
C PHE A 989 7.76 -32.40 -21.11
N ASP A 990 8.44 -31.24 -20.98
CA ASP A 990 9.55 -31.04 -20.03
C ASP A 990 9.01 -30.78 -18.62
N LEU A 991 8.38 -31.80 -18.00
CA LEU A 991 7.86 -31.72 -16.63
C LEU A 991 8.94 -32.09 -15.62
N ARG A 992 9.17 -31.21 -14.65
CA ARG A 992 10.15 -31.39 -13.57
C ARG A 992 9.58 -31.22 -12.17
N TYR A 993 8.44 -30.54 -12.07
CA TYR A 993 7.82 -30.18 -10.80
C TYR A 993 6.38 -30.68 -10.78
N VAL A 994 6.02 -31.34 -9.68
CA VAL A 994 4.64 -31.70 -9.36
C VAL A 994 4.34 -31.21 -7.96
N GLU A 995 3.11 -30.79 -7.73
CA GLU A 995 2.64 -30.32 -6.43
C GLU A 995 1.47 -31.19 -5.98
N VAL A 996 1.53 -31.64 -4.74
CA VAL A 996 0.56 -32.60 -4.19
C VAL A 996 -0.45 -31.86 -3.34
N GLY A 997 -1.60 -31.55 -3.95
CA GLY A 997 -2.68 -30.78 -3.34
C GLY A 997 -2.59 -29.28 -3.63
N ASN A 998 -3.31 -28.50 -2.83
CA ASN A 998 -3.31 -27.04 -2.83
C ASN A 998 -3.77 -26.57 -1.44
N GLU A 999 -3.09 -25.58 -0.86
CA GLU A 999 -3.46 -24.95 0.43
C GLU A 999 -3.89 -25.93 1.55
N ASP A 1000 -3.28 -27.12 1.64
CA ASP A 1000 -3.71 -28.18 2.58
C ASP A 1000 -3.46 -27.80 4.06
N TRP A 1001 -2.95 -26.61 4.37
CA TRP A 1001 -3.06 -26.05 5.73
C TRP A 1001 -4.52 -25.80 6.16
N PHE A 1002 -5.47 -25.76 5.22
CA PHE A 1002 -6.90 -25.79 5.51
C PHE A 1002 -7.40 -27.15 6.01
N ASP A 1003 -6.60 -28.21 5.88
CA ASP A 1003 -6.98 -29.54 6.33
C ASP A 1003 -7.01 -29.65 7.86
N THR A 1004 -8.19 -29.40 8.40
CA THR A 1004 -8.47 -29.55 9.84
C THR A 1004 -8.62 -31.01 10.29
N SER A 1005 -8.70 -31.97 9.36
CA SER A 1005 -8.81 -33.40 9.68
C SER A 1005 -7.45 -34.03 10.03
N GLY A 1006 -6.35 -33.37 9.66
CA GLY A 1006 -4.99 -33.90 9.80
C GLY A 1006 -4.64 -34.98 8.77
N SER A 1007 -5.44 -35.14 7.71
CA SER A 1007 -5.25 -36.19 6.72
C SER A 1007 -4.06 -35.95 5.77
N TYR A 1008 -3.65 -34.71 5.57
CA TYR A 1008 -2.57 -34.35 4.64
C TYR A 1008 -1.26 -35.08 4.95
N ALA A 1009 -0.95 -35.28 6.23
CA ALA A 1009 0.29 -35.93 6.64
C ALA A 1009 0.49 -37.28 5.94
N TRP A 1010 -0.50 -38.18 6.02
CA TRP A 1010 -0.42 -39.50 5.39
C TRP A 1010 -0.70 -39.45 3.88
N ARG A 1011 -1.61 -38.57 3.42
CA ARG A 1011 -1.89 -38.38 1.99
C ARG A 1011 -0.61 -37.99 1.24
N PHE A 1012 0.10 -36.99 1.74
CA PHE A 1012 1.37 -36.55 1.17
C PHE A 1012 2.44 -37.65 1.24
N THR A 1013 2.59 -38.35 2.39
CA THR A 1013 3.56 -39.45 2.50
C THR A 1013 3.37 -40.49 1.39
N ASP A 1014 2.15 -40.98 1.24
CA ASP A 1014 1.85 -42.09 0.34
C ASP A 1014 2.00 -41.66 -1.13
N MET A 1015 1.51 -40.46 -1.48
CA MET A 1015 1.67 -39.89 -2.81
C MET A 1015 3.15 -39.60 -3.14
N PHE A 1016 3.89 -38.98 -2.22
CA PHE A 1016 5.32 -38.70 -2.39
C PHE A 1016 6.11 -39.99 -2.65
N ASN A 1017 5.90 -41.03 -1.84
CA ASN A 1017 6.58 -42.31 -2.00
C ASN A 1017 6.25 -42.97 -3.35
N ALA A 1018 4.98 -42.94 -3.76
CA ALA A 1018 4.55 -43.49 -5.04
C ALA A 1018 5.16 -42.75 -6.24
N ILE A 1019 5.16 -41.41 -6.21
CA ILE A 1019 5.77 -40.58 -7.25
C ILE A 1019 7.29 -40.84 -7.29
N LYS A 1020 7.99 -40.81 -6.15
CA LYS A 1020 9.43 -41.04 -6.11
C LYS A 1020 9.83 -42.45 -6.55
N ALA A 1021 8.98 -43.45 -6.33
CA ALA A 1021 9.24 -44.80 -6.81
C ALA A 1021 9.17 -44.91 -8.34
N LYS A 1022 8.21 -44.24 -9.00
CA LYS A 1022 8.01 -44.32 -10.47
C LYS A 1022 8.76 -43.23 -11.26
N TYR A 1023 8.92 -42.05 -10.67
CA TYR A 1023 9.47 -40.83 -11.27
C TYR A 1023 10.45 -40.11 -10.32
N PRO A 1024 11.58 -40.75 -9.95
CA PRO A 1024 12.52 -40.20 -8.97
C PRO A 1024 13.15 -38.85 -9.38
N GLN A 1025 13.08 -38.49 -10.66
CA GLN A 1025 13.61 -37.24 -11.21
C GLN A 1025 12.71 -36.01 -10.93
N LEU A 1026 11.46 -36.19 -10.53
CA LEU A 1026 10.54 -35.08 -10.28
C LEU A 1026 10.76 -34.48 -8.90
N THR A 1027 10.72 -33.16 -8.82
CA THR A 1027 10.60 -32.41 -7.56
C THR A 1027 9.15 -32.43 -7.12
N VAL A 1028 8.89 -32.92 -5.91
CA VAL A 1028 7.56 -33.02 -5.31
C VAL A 1028 7.39 -31.93 -4.26
N VAL A 1029 6.43 -31.04 -4.51
CA VAL A 1029 6.12 -29.86 -3.69
C VAL A 1029 4.98 -30.18 -2.72
N ALA A 1030 5.17 -29.85 -1.44
CA ALA A 1030 4.14 -29.92 -0.40
C ALA A 1030 3.42 -28.58 -0.20
N THR A 1031 2.15 -28.61 0.18
CA THR A 1031 1.22 -27.46 0.16
C THR A 1031 0.85 -26.95 1.56
N THR A 1032 1.61 -27.31 2.60
CA THR A 1032 1.35 -26.90 3.99
C THR A 1032 2.28 -25.77 4.50
N GLY A 1033 2.99 -25.09 3.59
CA GLY A 1033 3.89 -23.99 3.95
C GLY A 1033 5.26 -24.45 4.46
N GLY A 1034 6.30 -23.76 4.00
CA GLY A 1034 7.64 -23.79 4.56
C GLY A 1034 7.77 -22.83 5.74
N LEU A 1035 7.90 -21.52 5.45
CA LEU A 1035 8.00 -20.47 6.48
C LEU A 1035 6.64 -19.89 6.88
N GLN A 1036 5.62 -20.01 6.04
CA GLN A 1036 4.29 -19.50 6.34
C GLN A 1036 3.51 -20.41 7.30
N GLY A 1037 3.66 -21.73 7.16
CA GLY A 1037 2.79 -22.72 7.81
C GLY A 1037 3.49 -23.70 8.76
N GLY A 1038 4.83 -23.77 8.80
CA GLY A 1038 5.59 -24.55 9.79
C GLY A 1038 5.37 -26.07 9.76
N ALA A 1039 4.51 -26.60 8.89
CA ALA A 1039 4.19 -28.02 8.85
C ALA A 1039 5.16 -28.81 7.97
N ALA A 1040 5.63 -28.27 6.83
CA ALA A 1040 6.65 -28.92 6.01
C ALA A 1040 8.07 -28.84 6.65
N SER A 1041 8.27 -27.94 7.62
CA SER A 1041 9.46 -27.92 8.49
C SER A 1041 9.30 -28.79 9.75
N SER A 1042 8.07 -29.21 10.08
CA SER A 1042 7.79 -30.18 11.14
C SER A 1042 7.84 -31.62 10.58
N THR A 1043 8.26 -32.59 11.37
CA THR A 1043 8.30 -34.02 11.01
C THR A 1043 6.91 -34.67 10.84
N SER A 1044 5.85 -33.89 10.62
CA SER A 1044 4.45 -34.34 10.66
C SER A 1044 4.04 -35.17 9.43
N THR A 1045 4.61 -34.91 8.26
CA THR A 1045 4.32 -35.62 6.99
C THR A 1045 5.02 -36.96 6.84
N GLY A 1046 5.75 -37.45 7.85
CA GLY A 1046 6.47 -38.75 7.79
C GLY A 1046 7.64 -38.84 6.79
N VAL A 1047 7.75 -37.91 5.83
CA VAL A 1047 8.81 -37.78 4.82
C VAL A 1047 9.22 -36.32 4.67
N ARG A 1048 10.48 -36.07 4.28
CA ARG A 1048 10.96 -34.72 3.96
C ARG A 1048 10.57 -34.38 2.52
N PRO A 1049 9.75 -33.35 2.27
CA PRO A 1049 9.44 -32.91 0.91
C PRO A 1049 10.69 -32.37 0.20
N ASP A 1050 10.67 -32.33 -1.14
CA ASP A 1050 11.75 -31.69 -1.89
C ASP A 1050 11.65 -30.16 -1.77
N ALA A 1051 10.42 -29.65 -1.89
CA ALA A 1051 10.08 -28.25 -1.70
C ALA A 1051 8.74 -28.07 -0.97
N ALA A 1052 8.53 -26.90 -0.37
CA ALA A 1052 7.30 -26.51 0.30
C ALA A 1052 6.78 -25.19 -0.28
N ASP A 1053 5.46 -25.09 -0.42
CA ASP A 1053 4.78 -23.94 -1.02
C ASP A 1053 4.24 -22.96 0.04
N ASP A 1054 4.68 -21.70 -0.02
CA ASP A 1054 4.20 -20.56 0.77
C ASP A 1054 3.34 -19.61 -0.10
N HIS A 1055 2.20 -19.16 0.42
CA HIS A 1055 1.25 -18.24 -0.23
C HIS A 1055 1.11 -16.90 0.52
N TYR A 1056 1.33 -15.75 -0.11
CA TYR A 1056 1.21 -14.44 0.60
C TYR A 1056 0.22 -13.49 -0.07
N TYR A 1057 -0.89 -13.21 0.60
CA TYR A 1057 -1.84 -12.15 0.22
C TYR A 1057 -1.88 -11.09 1.31
N GLN A 1058 -1.04 -10.07 1.18
CA GLN A 1058 -0.78 -9.08 2.23
C GLN A 1058 -0.78 -7.66 1.68
N SER A 1059 -0.66 -6.65 2.52
CA SER A 1059 -0.55 -5.25 2.09
C SER A 1059 0.76 -4.98 1.33
N PRO A 1060 0.83 -3.92 0.50
CA PRO A 1060 2.08 -3.49 -0.13
C PRO A 1060 3.23 -3.22 0.86
N GLN A 1061 2.89 -2.70 2.04
CA GLN A 1061 3.88 -2.38 3.08
C GLN A 1061 4.43 -3.67 3.71
N TRP A 1062 3.59 -4.67 3.98
CA TRP A 1062 4.04 -5.98 4.45
C TRP A 1062 5.07 -6.60 3.50
N PHE A 1063 4.84 -6.55 2.19
CA PHE A 1063 5.79 -7.06 1.19
C PHE A 1063 7.13 -6.30 1.23
N THR A 1064 7.08 -4.98 1.44
CA THR A 1064 8.28 -4.14 1.59
C THR A 1064 9.08 -4.48 2.85
N ASP A 1065 8.40 -4.73 3.96
CA ASP A 1065 9.01 -5.05 5.25
C ASP A 1065 9.52 -6.50 5.29
N ASN A 1066 8.84 -7.41 4.58
CA ASN A 1066 9.23 -8.82 4.47
C ASN A 1066 10.20 -9.08 3.30
N SER A 1067 10.79 -8.06 2.68
CA SER A 1067 11.79 -8.23 1.62
C SER A 1067 13.10 -8.92 2.06
N THR A 1068 13.27 -9.13 3.37
CA THR A 1068 14.42 -9.86 3.96
C THR A 1068 14.00 -11.16 4.66
N ARG A 1069 12.73 -11.55 4.52
CA ARG A 1069 12.12 -12.71 5.21
C ARG A 1069 12.93 -14.00 5.06
N TYR A 1070 13.53 -14.23 3.89
CA TYR A 1070 14.30 -15.45 3.60
C TYR A 1070 15.81 -15.30 3.86
N ASP A 1071 16.31 -14.10 4.18
CA ASP A 1071 17.75 -13.86 4.36
C ASP A 1071 18.32 -14.69 5.51
N THR A 1072 17.53 -14.95 6.56
CA THR A 1072 17.92 -15.72 7.74
C THR A 1072 17.24 -17.08 7.86
N ALA A 1073 16.48 -17.50 6.83
CA ALA A 1073 15.81 -18.80 6.83
C ALA A 1073 16.80 -19.96 6.93
N ASP A 1074 16.39 -21.10 7.51
CA ASP A 1074 17.25 -22.27 7.58
C ASP A 1074 17.48 -22.87 6.19
N ARG A 1075 18.76 -23.11 5.84
CA ARG A 1075 19.19 -23.71 4.56
C ARG A 1075 19.18 -25.24 4.61
N SER A 1076 18.87 -25.86 5.75
CA SER A 1076 18.80 -27.31 5.90
C SER A 1076 17.41 -27.91 5.61
N GLY A 1077 16.36 -27.06 5.64
CA GLY A 1077 14.97 -27.41 5.33
C GLY A 1077 14.71 -27.72 3.84
N PRO A 1078 13.49 -28.15 3.47
CA PRO A 1078 13.10 -28.29 2.07
C PRO A 1078 13.33 -26.98 1.30
N GLU A 1079 13.45 -27.06 -0.02
CA GLU A 1079 13.46 -25.85 -0.84
C GLU A 1079 12.11 -25.12 -0.72
N ILE A 1080 12.04 -23.86 -1.11
CA ILE A 1080 10.84 -23.03 -0.92
C ILE A 1080 10.31 -22.59 -2.28
N LEU A 1081 9.06 -22.90 -2.55
CA LEU A 1081 8.27 -22.26 -3.59
C LEU A 1081 7.41 -21.18 -2.93
N VAL A 1082 7.34 -20.00 -3.55
CA VAL A 1082 6.30 -19.01 -3.21
C VAL A 1082 5.23 -19.09 -4.30
N GLY A 1083 4.36 -20.07 -4.23
CA GLY A 1083 3.46 -20.53 -5.29
C GLY A 1083 2.24 -19.64 -5.50
N GLU A 1084 1.96 -18.75 -4.54
CA GLU A 1084 1.01 -17.65 -4.72
C GLU A 1084 1.47 -16.41 -3.96
N TYR A 1085 1.41 -15.25 -4.60
CA TYR A 1085 1.42 -13.99 -3.88
C TYR A 1085 0.76 -12.87 -4.68
N GLY A 1086 0.24 -11.88 -3.96
CA GLY A 1086 -0.27 -10.64 -4.54
C GLY A 1086 -0.54 -9.60 -3.45
N ALA A 1087 -0.08 -8.36 -3.65
CA ALA A 1087 -0.38 -7.29 -2.71
C ALA A 1087 -1.84 -6.87 -2.84
N GLN A 1088 -2.59 -6.93 -1.74
CA GLN A 1088 -4.02 -6.61 -1.68
C GLN A 1088 -4.23 -5.09 -1.65
N ASP A 1089 -3.98 -4.41 -2.77
CA ASP A 1089 -4.27 -3.00 -2.97
C ASP A 1089 -4.68 -2.71 -4.42
N GLY A 1090 -5.90 -2.19 -4.61
CA GLY A 1090 -6.53 -1.95 -5.91
C GLY A 1090 -7.59 -2.98 -6.31
N ARG A 1091 -8.43 -2.62 -7.29
CA ARG A 1091 -9.44 -3.52 -7.91
C ARG A 1091 -9.81 -3.06 -9.32
N PRO A 1092 -9.96 -3.94 -10.33
CA PRO A 1092 -9.75 -5.39 -10.30
C PRO A 1092 -8.28 -5.78 -10.46
N THR A 1093 -7.37 -4.82 -10.60
CA THR A 1093 -5.93 -5.04 -10.71
C THR A 1093 -5.17 -4.15 -9.71
N GLY A 1094 -3.95 -4.55 -9.37
CA GLY A 1094 -3.13 -3.88 -8.36
C GLY A 1094 -2.71 -2.45 -8.76
N THR A 1095 -2.49 -1.58 -7.76
CA THR A 1095 -1.94 -0.23 -7.93
C THR A 1095 -0.42 -0.23 -8.16
N LEU A 1096 0.18 0.95 -8.37
CA LEU A 1096 1.64 1.09 -8.35
C LEU A 1096 2.22 0.79 -6.96
N ALA A 1097 1.54 1.14 -5.87
CA ALA A 1097 1.98 0.82 -4.52
C ALA A 1097 2.10 -0.71 -4.33
N ALA A 1098 1.10 -1.47 -4.76
CA ALA A 1098 1.13 -2.94 -4.79
C ALA A 1098 2.37 -3.46 -5.52
N ALA A 1099 2.60 -2.98 -6.75
CA ALA A 1099 3.74 -3.38 -7.57
C ALA A 1099 5.10 -3.06 -6.95
N ILE A 1100 5.23 -1.93 -6.23
CA ILE A 1100 6.46 -1.56 -5.53
C ILE A 1100 6.73 -2.48 -4.34
N GLY A 1101 5.70 -2.77 -3.54
CA GLY A 1101 5.81 -3.71 -2.42
C GLY A 1101 6.23 -5.10 -2.91
N GLU A 1102 5.55 -5.60 -3.94
CA GLU A 1102 5.88 -6.87 -4.58
C GLU A 1102 7.30 -6.88 -5.16
N ALA A 1103 7.72 -5.80 -5.84
CA ALA A 1103 9.10 -5.69 -6.34
C ALA A 1103 10.12 -5.75 -5.22
N ALA A 1104 9.86 -5.07 -4.09
CA ALA A 1104 10.71 -5.12 -2.90
C ALA A 1104 10.84 -6.56 -2.38
N PHE A 1105 9.72 -7.27 -2.24
CA PHE A 1105 9.71 -8.68 -1.84
C PHE A 1105 10.47 -9.58 -2.82
N LEU A 1106 10.25 -9.39 -4.13
CA LEU A 1106 10.94 -10.12 -5.19
C LEU A 1106 12.46 -9.95 -5.14
N THR A 1107 12.98 -8.78 -4.70
CA THR A 1107 14.44 -8.65 -4.48
C THR A 1107 14.95 -9.61 -3.41
N GLY A 1108 14.15 -9.86 -2.37
CA GLY A 1108 14.42 -10.83 -1.32
C GLY A 1108 14.36 -12.26 -1.82
N LEU A 1109 13.31 -12.61 -2.56
CA LEU A 1109 13.17 -13.95 -3.15
C LEU A 1109 14.34 -14.25 -4.08
N GLU A 1110 14.68 -13.33 -4.98
CA GLU A 1110 15.80 -13.50 -5.90
C GLU A 1110 17.11 -13.62 -5.12
N ARG A 1111 17.40 -12.73 -4.15
CA ARG A 1111 18.63 -12.76 -3.33
C ARG A 1111 18.84 -14.11 -2.62
N ASN A 1112 17.76 -14.82 -2.31
CA ASN A 1112 17.76 -16.13 -1.64
C ASN A 1112 17.46 -17.30 -2.61
N SER A 1113 17.87 -17.19 -3.88
CA SER A 1113 17.71 -18.27 -4.89
C SER A 1113 18.46 -19.56 -4.55
N ASP A 1114 19.30 -19.57 -3.51
CA ASP A 1114 19.88 -20.79 -2.94
C ASP A 1114 18.79 -21.74 -2.43
N ILE A 1115 17.74 -21.21 -1.79
CA ILE A 1115 16.62 -21.98 -1.22
C ILE A 1115 15.27 -21.70 -1.88
N VAL A 1116 15.06 -20.50 -2.43
CA VAL A 1116 13.80 -20.13 -3.10
C VAL A 1116 13.86 -20.57 -4.57
N ILE A 1117 12.99 -21.49 -4.95
CA ILE A 1117 13.01 -22.13 -6.27
C ILE A 1117 12.24 -21.36 -7.33
N GLY A 1118 11.26 -20.59 -6.90
CA GLY A 1118 10.36 -19.81 -7.75
C GLY A 1118 9.38 -18.99 -6.94
N SER A 1119 8.77 -18.03 -7.60
CA SER A 1119 7.70 -17.20 -7.06
C SER A 1119 6.63 -17.00 -8.12
N MET A 1120 5.35 -17.07 -7.76
CA MET A 1120 4.23 -17.02 -8.69
C MET A 1120 3.21 -16.01 -8.24
N TYR A 1121 3.01 -14.97 -9.06
CA TYR A 1121 1.93 -14.03 -8.79
C TYR A 1121 0.58 -14.71 -9.06
N ALA A 1122 -0.39 -14.45 -8.18
CA ALA A 1122 -1.74 -14.98 -8.24
C ALA A 1122 -2.80 -13.92 -7.89
N PRO A 1123 -3.97 -13.91 -8.58
CA PRO A 1123 -4.27 -14.54 -9.85
C PRO A 1123 -3.72 -13.76 -11.06
N VAL A 1124 -3.56 -14.46 -12.20
CA VAL A 1124 -2.95 -13.89 -13.41
C VAL A 1124 -3.90 -13.05 -14.25
N LEU A 1125 -5.20 -13.36 -14.29
CA LEU A 1125 -6.16 -12.80 -15.25
C LEU A 1125 -7.51 -12.48 -14.58
N VAL A 1126 -8.13 -11.38 -15.01
CA VAL A 1126 -9.50 -11.01 -14.60
C VAL A 1126 -10.30 -10.45 -15.75
N HIS A 1127 -11.49 -11.00 -15.96
CA HIS A 1127 -12.51 -10.36 -16.79
C HIS A 1127 -13.21 -9.25 -15.98
N GLU A 1128 -13.14 -7.99 -16.40
CA GLU A 1128 -13.59 -6.86 -15.55
C GLU A 1128 -15.08 -6.89 -15.21
N ASN A 1129 -15.90 -7.50 -16.06
CA ASN A 1129 -17.33 -7.71 -15.79
C ASN A 1129 -17.63 -8.78 -14.72
N GLN A 1130 -16.64 -9.56 -14.27
CA GLN A 1130 -16.77 -10.52 -13.17
C GLN A 1130 -15.41 -10.77 -12.49
N SER A 1131 -15.15 -10.00 -11.44
CA SER A 1131 -13.96 -10.12 -10.58
C SER A 1131 -14.33 -10.82 -9.28
N ASN A 1132 -13.84 -12.06 -9.12
CA ASN A 1132 -13.96 -12.86 -7.90
C ASN A 1132 -12.84 -12.58 -6.89
N TRP A 1133 -11.72 -12.01 -7.35
CA TRP A 1133 -10.57 -11.66 -6.52
C TRP A 1133 -10.18 -10.18 -6.69
N PRO A 1134 -9.74 -9.49 -5.62
CA PRO A 1134 -9.51 -8.04 -5.67
C PRO A 1134 -8.35 -7.63 -6.59
N VAL A 1135 -7.26 -8.40 -6.65
CA VAL A 1135 -6.03 -8.03 -7.37
C VAL A 1135 -5.65 -9.07 -8.43
N ASN A 1136 -5.15 -8.63 -9.59
CA ASN A 1136 -4.81 -9.51 -10.72
C ASN A 1136 -3.70 -8.87 -11.59
N LEU A 1137 -2.92 -9.67 -12.33
CA LEU A 1137 -1.88 -9.12 -13.24
C LEU A 1137 -2.46 -8.48 -14.50
N ILE A 1138 -3.43 -9.12 -15.15
CA ILE A 1138 -3.92 -8.73 -16.47
C ILE A 1138 -5.44 -8.58 -16.42
N GLY A 1139 -5.92 -7.35 -16.65
CA GLY A 1139 -7.34 -7.06 -16.83
C GLY A 1139 -7.77 -7.18 -18.29
N LEU A 1140 -8.97 -7.68 -18.54
CA LEU A 1140 -9.51 -7.86 -19.89
C LEU A 1140 -11.02 -7.61 -19.98
N ASP A 1141 -11.45 -7.31 -21.21
CA ASP A 1141 -12.82 -7.44 -21.69
C ASP A 1141 -12.85 -8.31 -22.96
N ALA A 1142 -14.01 -8.46 -23.59
CA ALA A 1142 -14.16 -9.24 -24.81
C ALA A 1142 -13.23 -8.80 -25.97
N GLY A 1143 -12.78 -7.53 -26.00
CA GLY A 1143 -12.06 -6.95 -27.16
C GLY A 1143 -10.58 -6.67 -26.93
N SER A 1144 -10.18 -6.43 -25.69
CA SER A 1144 -8.89 -5.86 -25.32
C SER A 1144 -8.41 -6.36 -23.94
N SER A 1145 -7.15 -6.07 -23.62
CA SER A 1145 -6.52 -6.43 -22.36
C SER A 1145 -5.36 -5.48 -22.03
N TYR A 1146 -5.07 -5.29 -20.74
CA TYR A 1146 -3.98 -4.45 -20.25
C TYR A 1146 -3.20 -5.15 -19.13
N GLY A 1147 -1.94 -4.78 -18.95
CA GLY A 1147 -1.13 -5.25 -17.82
C GLY A 1147 -1.16 -4.24 -16.68
N SER A 1148 -1.35 -4.70 -15.46
CA SER A 1148 -1.25 -3.87 -14.25
C SER A 1148 0.20 -3.39 -14.03
N PRO A 1149 0.44 -2.41 -13.13
CA PRO A 1149 1.79 -2.10 -12.67
C PRO A 1149 2.56 -3.35 -12.20
N SER A 1150 1.90 -4.29 -11.52
CA SER A 1150 2.51 -5.56 -11.10
C SER A 1150 2.93 -6.43 -12.28
N TYR A 1151 2.15 -6.49 -13.37
CA TYR A 1151 2.54 -7.19 -14.61
C TYR A 1151 3.86 -6.64 -15.16
N TRP A 1152 4.03 -5.33 -15.12
CA TRP A 1152 5.25 -4.68 -15.61
C TRP A 1152 6.45 -4.96 -14.70
N VAL A 1153 6.24 -5.05 -13.37
CA VAL A 1153 7.28 -5.49 -12.44
C VAL A 1153 7.72 -6.92 -12.74
N GLN A 1154 6.78 -7.85 -12.93
CA GLN A 1154 7.10 -9.24 -13.32
C GLN A 1154 7.95 -9.27 -14.58
N GLN A 1155 7.50 -8.58 -15.64
CA GLN A 1155 8.20 -8.53 -16.91
C GLN A 1155 9.60 -7.91 -16.78
N MET A 1156 9.74 -6.80 -16.04
CA MET A 1156 11.03 -6.13 -15.83
C MET A 1156 12.02 -7.06 -15.12
N PHE A 1157 11.58 -7.75 -14.08
CA PHE A 1157 12.41 -8.60 -13.24
C PHE A 1157 12.84 -9.88 -13.98
N SER A 1158 11.90 -10.54 -14.66
CA SER A 1158 12.18 -11.76 -15.43
C SER A 1158 13.05 -11.49 -16.66
N SER A 1159 12.82 -10.39 -17.37
CA SER A 1159 13.55 -10.06 -18.60
C SER A 1159 15.00 -9.66 -18.37
N THR A 1160 15.37 -9.32 -17.12
CA THR A 1160 16.70 -8.87 -16.74
C THR A 1160 17.44 -9.83 -15.81
N LEU A 1161 16.88 -11.03 -15.56
CA LEU A 1161 17.48 -12.05 -14.68
C LEU A 1161 18.90 -12.45 -15.14
N GLY A 1162 19.91 -12.08 -14.34
CA GLY A 1162 21.29 -12.53 -14.53
C GLY A 1162 21.51 -13.97 -14.05
N LYS A 1163 22.70 -14.55 -14.23
CA LYS A 1163 23.00 -15.97 -13.92
C LYS A 1163 23.47 -16.24 -12.49
N GLN A 1164 24.10 -15.26 -11.85
CA GLN A 1164 24.71 -15.42 -10.53
C GLN A 1164 24.41 -14.20 -9.67
N ILE A 1165 24.11 -14.43 -8.40
CA ILE A 1165 23.89 -13.39 -7.40
C ILE A 1165 25.21 -13.06 -6.77
N VAL A 1166 25.57 -11.78 -6.72
CA VAL A 1166 26.82 -11.31 -6.11
C VAL A 1166 26.56 -10.68 -4.75
N THR A 1167 27.59 -10.58 -3.93
CA THR A 1167 27.49 -9.85 -2.66
C THR A 1167 27.25 -8.38 -2.95
N SER A 1168 26.11 -7.88 -2.49
CA SER A 1168 25.76 -6.47 -2.54
C SER A 1168 25.18 -6.03 -1.20
N ARG A 1169 25.49 -4.79 -0.80
CA ARG A 1169 25.04 -4.22 0.49
C ARG A 1169 24.68 -2.75 0.32
N LEU A 1170 23.51 -2.40 0.87
CA LEU A 1170 23.15 -1.02 1.17
C LEU A 1170 23.72 -0.62 2.53
N ASN A 1171 23.93 0.68 2.73
CA ASN A 1171 24.26 1.22 4.04
C ASN A 1171 23.10 1.02 5.04
N GLN A 1172 23.43 0.93 6.33
CA GLN A 1172 22.44 0.76 7.40
C GLN A 1172 21.43 1.92 7.37
N GLY A 1173 20.14 1.58 7.49
CA GLY A 1173 19.05 2.57 7.47
C GLY A 1173 18.58 2.99 6.07
N SER A 1174 19.19 2.46 4.99
CA SER A 1174 18.69 2.69 3.63
C SER A 1174 17.25 2.19 3.48
N PRO A 1175 16.33 3.02 2.94
CA PRO A 1175 14.97 2.57 2.67
C PRO A 1175 14.87 1.75 1.37
N LEU A 1176 15.92 1.69 0.56
CA LEU A 1176 15.91 0.98 -0.71
C LEU A 1176 15.94 -0.53 -0.51
N ARG A 1177 15.37 -1.27 -1.48
CA ARG A 1177 15.55 -2.72 -1.61
C ARG A 1177 16.32 -3.04 -2.87
N GLN A 1178 17.14 -4.09 -2.81
CA GLN A 1178 18.06 -4.38 -3.90
C GLN A 1178 18.36 -5.86 -4.07
N VAL A 1179 18.67 -6.22 -5.30
CA VAL A 1179 19.38 -7.45 -5.66
C VAL A 1179 20.24 -7.16 -6.89
N VAL A 1180 21.44 -7.73 -6.91
CA VAL A 1180 22.39 -7.55 -8.01
C VAL A 1180 22.84 -8.90 -8.54
N ASN A 1181 22.69 -9.07 -9.84
CA ASN A 1181 23.11 -10.26 -10.54
C ASN A 1181 24.24 -9.94 -11.50
N VAL A 1182 25.04 -10.96 -11.82
CA VAL A 1182 26.08 -10.91 -12.83
C VAL A 1182 25.93 -12.07 -13.81
N THR A 1183 26.20 -11.80 -15.08
CA THR A 1183 26.44 -12.80 -16.11
C THR A 1183 27.84 -12.60 -16.66
N THR A 1184 28.69 -13.61 -16.52
CA THR A 1184 30.07 -13.55 -17.05
C THR A 1184 30.16 -14.27 -18.40
N LYS A 1185 30.64 -13.60 -19.45
CA LYS A 1185 30.90 -14.18 -20.77
C LYS A 1185 32.19 -13.62 -21.34
N SER A 1186 33.13 -14.51 -21.68
CA SER A 1186 34.42 -14.14 -22.30
C SER A 1186 35.19 -13.04 -21.55
N GLY A 1187 35.22 -13.13 -20.21
CA GLY A 1187 35.90 -12.15 -19.34
C GLY A 1187 35.14 -10.84 -19.14
N ARG A 1188 33.95 -10.66 -19.73
CA ARG A 1188 33.08 -9.50 -19.47
C ARG A 1188 32.00 -9.87 -18.46
N LYS A 1189 31.71 -8.96 -17.54
CA LYS A 1189 30.67 -9.11 -16.52
C LYS A 1189 29.54 -8.14 -16.83
N THR A 1190 28.37 -8.65 -17.20
CA THR A 1190 27.14 -7.85 -17.32
C THR A 1190 26.38 -7.91 -16.00
N PHE A 1191 26.22 -6.76 -15.37
CA PHE A 1191 25.50 -6.59 -14.12
C PHE A 1191 24.06 -6.21 -14.41
N THR A 1192 23.12 -6.85 -13.71
CA THR A 1192 21.75 -6.35 -13.56
C THR A 1192 21.59 -5.89 -12.12
N VAL A 1193 21.41 -4.59 -11.92
CA VAL A 1193 21.14 -3.97 -10.63
C VAL A 1193 19.65 -3.66 -10.56
N LYS A 1194 18.91 -4.34 -9.69
CA LYS A 1194 17.49 -4.08 -9.44
C LYS A 1194 17.37 -3.30 -8.14
N LEU A 1195 16.76 -2.11 -8.21
CA LEU A 1195 16.58 -1.19 -7.10
C LEU A 1195 15.10 -0.83 -6.97
N VAL A 1196 14.59 -0.89 -5.75
CA VAL A 1196 13.22 -0.49 -5.42
C VAL A 1196 13.29 0.65 -4.41
N ASN A 1197 12.65 1.77 -4.75
CA ASN A 1197 12.41 2.88 -3.84
C ASN A 1197 10.95 2.86 -3.38
N PRO A 1198 10.66 2.32 -2.19
CA PRO A 1198 9.31 2.29 -1.64
C PRO A 1198 8.88 3.61 -1.00
N THR A 1199 9.74 4.63 -0.96
CA THR A 1199 9.45 5.88 -0.27
C THR A 1199 8.79 6.90 -1.18
N SER A 1200 8.05 7.82 -0.57
CA SER A 1200 7.49 8.99 -1.24
C SER A 1200 8.54 10.02 -1.67
N GLN A 1201 9.81 9.83 -1.33
CA GLN A 1201 10.91 10.76 -1.65
C GLN A 1201 11.81 10.20 -2.76
N VAL A 1202 12.33 11.07 -3.62
CA VAL A 1202 13.44 10.74 -4.52
C VAL A 1202 14.64 10.26 -3.67
N GLN A 1203 15.22 9.14 -4.07
CA GLN A 1203 16.40 8.57 -3.43
C GLN A 1203 17.57 8.62 -4.40
N THR A 1204 18.73 9.06 -3.93
CA THR A 1204 19.99 8.90 -4.66
C THR A 1204 20.74 7.67 -4.15
N THR A 1205 21.49 6.99 -5.01
CA THR A 1205 22.32 5.83 -4.64
C THR A 1205 23.66 5.91 -5.33
N ARG A 1206 24.74 5.85 -4.57
CA ARG A 1206 26.09 5.62 -5.10
C ARG A 1206 26.31 4.11 -5.25
N LEU A 1207 26.26 3.63 -6.49
CA LEU A 1207 26.64 2.26 -6.88
C LEU A 1207 28.16 2.18 -6.98
N SER A 1208 28.78 1.33 -6.17
CA SER A 1208 30.22 1.05 -6.21
C SER A 1208 30.47 -0.41 -6.54
N LEU A 1209 31.03 -0.67 -7.72
CA LEU A 1209 31.43 -1.99 -8.20
C LEU A 1209 32.90 -2.25 -7.90
N THR A 1210 33.19 -3.30 -7.14
CA THR A 1210 34.55 -3.84 -6.95
C THR A 1210 34.70 -5.18 -7.69
N GLY A 1211 35.94 -5.60 -7.94
CA GLY A 1211 36.21 -6.81 -8.73
C GLY A 1211 36.06 -6.63 -10.24
N VAL A 1212 36.02 -5.38 -10.71
CA VAL A 1212 36.12 -4.99 -12.13
C VAL A 1212 37.25 -3.98 -12.29
N THR A 1213 37.96 -4.06 -13.41
CA THR A 1213 39.04 -3.15 -13.80
C THR A 1213 38.51 -1.91 -14.49
N ALA A 1214 37.40 -2.04 -15.23
CA ALA A 1214 36.72 -0.94 -15.92
C ALA A 1214 35.23 -1.23 -16.09
N VAL A 1215 34.44 -0.17 -16.24
CA VAL A 1215 33.00 -0.20 -16.54
C VAL A 1215 32.77 0.53 -17.86
N ASP A 1216 31.92 0.00 -18.72
CA ASP A 1216 31.50 0.69 -19.94
C ASP A 1216 30.78 1.99 -19.56
N GLY A 1217 31.08 3.08 -20.27
CA GLY A 1217 30.51 4.40 -19.98
C GLY A 1217 29.00 4.51 -20.22
N THR A 1218 28.35 3.47 -20.72
CA THR A 1218 26.92 3.43 -21.02
C THR A 1218 26.24 2.20 -20.41
N GLY A 1219 24.92 2.31 -20.19
CA GLY A 1219 24.08 1.23 -19.70
C GLY A 1219 22.60 1.49 -19.99
N THR A 1220 21.75 0.49 -19.79
CA THR A 1220 20.31 0.60 -20.00
C THR A 1220 19.59 0.71 -18.67
N LEU A 1221 18.87 1.81 -18.47
CA LEU A 1221 18.04 2.06 -17.30
C LEU A 1221 16.57 1.93 -17.66
N THR A 1222 15.84 1.06 -16.96
CA THR A 1222 14.39 0.93 -17.08
C THR A 1222 13.75 1.28 -15.74
N THR A 1223 12.82 2.24 -15.73
CA THR A 1223 12.15 2.72 -14.51
C THR A 1223 10.64 2.65 -14.65
N LEU A 1224 9.97 2.10 -13.65
CA LEU A 1224 8.52 2.19 -13.43
C LEU A 1224 8.29 3.12 -12.22
N THR A 1225 7.48 4.17 -12.39
CA THR A 1225 7.16 5.16 -11.33
C THR A 1225 5.89 5.91 -11.70
N GLY A 1226 5.30 6.63 -10.75
CA GLY A 1226 4.08 7.39 -10.91
C GLY A 1226 3.39 7.66 -9.56
N ASP A 1227 2.11 7.98 -9.61
CA ASP A 1227 1.27 8.07 -8.43
C ASP A 1227 1.12 6.67 -7.79
N PRO A 1228 1.41 6.48 -6.49
CA PRO A 1228 1.22 5.20 -5.79
C PRO A 1228 -0.17 4.60 -5.93
N ALA A 1229 -1.22 5.43 -5.96
CA ALA A 1229 -2.60 5.00 -6.17
C ALA A 1229 -2.95 4.75 -7.65
N GLY A 1230 -2.02 5.06 -8.56
CA GLY A 1230 -2.18 4.92 -10.00
C GLY A 1230 -2.32 3.47 -10.43
N ARG A 1231 -3.17 3.23 -11.44
CA ARG A 1231 -3.41 1.92 -12.05
C ARG A 1231 -3.63 2.05 -13.56
N ASN A 1232 -3.41 0.95 -14.28
CA ASN A 1232 -3.86 0.81 -15.67
C ASN A 1232 -5.31 0.31 -15.68
N THR A 1233 -6.08 0.70 -16.70
CA THR A 1233 -7.48 0.27 -16.90
C THR A 1233 -7.75 0.00 -18.37
N LEU A 1234 -8.91 -0.57 -18.74
CA LEU A 1234 -9.29 -0.68 -20.16
C LEU A 1234 -9.33 0.69 -20.88
N ALA A 1235 -9.70 1.76 -20.17
CA ALA A 1235 -9.75 3.12 -20.73
C ALA A 1235 -8.35 3.77 -20.84
N THR A 1236 -7.47 3.46 -19.89
CA THR A 1236 -6.10 4.00 -19.80
C THR A 1236 -5.08 2.87 -19.62
N PRO A 1237 -4.86 2.02 -20.65
CA PRO A 1237 -4.10 0.77 -20.51
C PRO A 1237 -2.60 0.95 -20.32
N THR A 1238 -2.09 2.18 -20.44
CA THR A 1238 -0.66 2.52 -20.36
C THR A 1238 -0.38 3.72 -19.46
N ALA A 1239 -1.23 3.96 -18.44
CA ALA A 1239 -1.03 5.06 -17.49
C ALA A 1239 0.28 4.91 -16.71
N ILE A 1240 0.61 3.68 -16.30
CA ILE A 1240 1.79 3.31 -15.53
C ILE A 1240 2.50 2.16 -16.26
N VAL A 1241 3.55 2.49 -17.02
CA VAL A 1241 4.36 1.53 -17.80
C VAL A 1241 5.85 1.85 -17.68
N PRO A 1242 6.75 0.86 -17.81
CA PRO A 1242 8.18 1.09 -17.68
C PRO A 1242 8.71 2.01 -18.80
N GLN A 1243 9.58 2.94 -18.42
CA GLN A 1243 10.31 3.80 -19.34
C GLN A 1243 11.76 3.32 -19.44
N THR A 1244 12.23 3.01 -20.64
CA THR A 1244 13.59 2.54 -20.89
C THR A 1244 14.41 3.62 -21.58
N ARG A 1245 15.63 3.88 -21.10
CA ARG A 1245 16.59 4.79 -21.74
C ARG A 1245 18.02 4.31 -21.59
N GLU A 1246 18.89 4.72 -22.50
CA GLU A 1246 20.34 4.63 -22.29
C GLU A 1246 20.80 5.73 -21.33
N ILE A 1247 21.70 5.40 -20.43
CA ILE A 1247 22.40 6.37 -19.56
C ILE A 1247 23.89 6.34 -19.87
N THR A 1248 24.55 7.48 -19.72
CA THR A 1248 25.97 7.68 -20.01
C THR A 1248 26.73 8.14 -18.76
N GLY A 1249 28.07 8.16 -18.82
CA GLY A 1249 28.92 8.57 -17.70
C GLY A 1249 29.05 7.53 -16.59
N LEU A 1250 28.72 6.26 -16.87
CA LEU A 1250 28.90 5.18 -15.92
C LEU A 1250 30.39 4.87 -15.70
N ALA A 1251 30.71 4.59 -14.45
CA ALA A 1251 32.04 4.20 -13.99
C ALA A 1251 31.92 3.16 -12.86
N ALA A 1252 33.07 2.66 -12.39
CA ALA A 1252 33.13 1.73 -11.25
C ALA A 1252 32.43 2.28 -10.00
N THR A 1253 32.40 3.60 -9.83
CA THR A 1253 31.49 4.27 -8.90
C THR A 1253 30.61 5.23 -9.68
N SER A 1254 29.29 5.02 -9.61
CA SER A 1254 28.28 5.80 -10.33
C SER A 1254 27.19 6.24 -9.37
N LYS A 1255 26.64 7.44 -9.56
CA LYS A 1255 25.47 7.90 -8.82
C LYS A 1255 24.22 7.68 -9.65
N LEU A 1256 23.18 7.17 -9.02
CA LEU A 1256 21.87 6.92 -9.59
C LEU A 1256 20.83 7.73 -8.82
N THR A 1257 19.91 8.37 -9.52
CA THR A 1257 18.74 9.02 -8.92
C THR A 1257 17.53 8.16 -9.23
N LEU A 1258 16.85 7.70 -8.18
CA LEU A 1258 15.66 6.87 -8.22
C LEU A 1258 14.45 7.76 -7.89
N PRO A 1259 13.45 7.87 -8.77
CA PRO A 1259 12.22 8.57 -8.45
C PRO A 1259 11.57 8.04 -7.17
N ALA A 1260 10.78 8.87 -6.49
CA ALA A 1260 9.84 8.42 -5.47
C ALA A 1260 8.97 7.28 -6.01
N ASN A 1261 8.60 6.33 -5.15
CA ASN A 1261 7.70 5.22 -5.48
C ASN A 1261 8.06 4.56 -6.82
N SER A 1262 9.23 3.93 -6.88
CA SER A 1262 9.77 3.44 -8.14
C SER A 1262 10.45 2.09 -8.08
N VAL A 1263 10.43 1.40 -9.21
CA VAL A 1263 11.16 0.17 -9.48
C VAL A 1263 12.09 0.42 -10.65
N THR A 1264 13.37 0.14 -10.48
CA THR A 1264 14.40 0.44 -11.47
C THR A 1264 15.31 -0.76 -11.71
N THR A 1265 15.55 -1.08 -12.97
CA THR A 1265 16.58 -2.04 -13.40
C THR A 1265 17.65 -1.32 -14.20
N LEU A 1266 18.90 -1.43 -13.78
CA LEU A 1266 20.06 -0.95 -14.52
C LEU A 1266 20.86 -2.16 -15.03
N VAL A 1267 21.06 -2.23 -16.34
CA VAL A 1267 21.94 -3.20 -16.99
C VAL A 1267 23.19 -2.49 -17.49
N LEU A 1268 24.37 -2.90 -17.00
CA LEU A 1268 25.67 -2.34 -17.39
C LEU A 1268 26.74 -3.42 -17.50
N THR A 1269 27.82 -3.17 -18.24
CA THR A 1269 28.90 -4.16 -18.44
C THR A 1269 30.25 -3.64 -17.97
N GLY A 1270 30.98 -4.47 -17.23
CA GLY A 1270 32.36 -4.25 -16.82
C GLY A 1270 33.33 -5.30 -17.37
N ARG A 1271 34.63 -5.06 -17.17
CA ARG A 1271 35.74 -5.96 -17.50
C ARG A 1271 36.53 -6.32 -16.26
#